data_AF-A0A1H6XY76-F1
#
_entry.id   AF-A0A1H6XY76-F1
#
_cell.length_a   1.000
_cell.length_b   1.000
_cell.length_c   1.000
_cell.angle_alpha   90.00
_cell.angle_beta   90.00
_cell.angle_gamma   90.00
#
_symmetry.space_group_name_H-M   'P 1'
#
loop_
_entity.id
_entity.type
_entity.pdbx_description
1 polymer ?
#
loop_
_entity_poly.entity_id
_entity_poly.type
_entity_poly.pdbx_seq_one_letter_code
_entity_poly.pdbx_strand_id
1 'polypeptide(L)'
;MNTFRSIPFLLLFFVINFWYPSHDAERNAEPPVSKDPVLRIVQNKSLETISIFRGAETKPIIVQNAKANFRPYLHPIEAPDGKGILTEYSPGHHKHQTGIYWGYTRVNGRDYFHHPDNGYWRRVSATVLEAKGLEVKWQTVYDLLDSTGTAVLTETQNWSMRQKDGKYLLDLEWSGEAKTDVTIGKYDYGGLFVRMPWKPGIKGEVVNAARQRNEKAEGQPAMWVDISMQIEGRNDLAHIAILDHPENKGYPQTWRVDGQLGAGPARARKGDWHIKKGETEVIKHELVIYTGLLNDVELTKTFGDFIGNNGTYNTAALWAVAQKEGREAKFLSATEAVAAMTVKEGFEVNAWASEPMMTQPMAFCWDDRGRMWIAENKDYESRGKGFSNSGDSRILILEDTDHDGVADKRTVFMEGIAFPSAIAVGFDGVFIGAPPNLLFVPDKNGDDKADADAVEVRLTGWGIRDRHETLNSFHWGPDGWLYGLQGFATPSKVGKPNGKGKIFRHNDPFPTDTLKEGTDINGGVWRYHPTKDKFEVVAHGFSNPWGIDYDAKGQLLMTACVIPHLWHVIPGGIYHRQGGQHFNPYVYNDIKTIADHSHRSAHGGARVYLSDAFPETEKGKLFMANIHEHGILSDILERKGSGFSGKHGDDFMMANNAQWVGFSMEVGPEGGLYVLDWHDADICGSDVLNSETGRIFRIMPKKSQAENWEGRYADLGKLSDHELVGLQTSKSEWHARRARIILQNRASRKSLSKEIYNELFTIYKKNTNPDFRLRALWALQITGGLDNEALLSALSDTDEHVRSWAVQFLTEDKKPGKEAIARFTQLAREDQSAVVRLYLASALQRLDYDDRWDIAKALLSHGEDSNDHNLPKMVWYGIEPLVQENTARALDLAVQSRIPMVTQFIARRTVDADVIERMVTLVGKKTSNQISLLEGMRDGLEGRTDLKTPANWNAVYNGLKSQDKPVAQLASEISNHFGDTEAAKNALIVLKNQKTAPEIRKKSLQLLAVRQRPELVKELPALLEDKNLSVEAIRAMAGFDNEGLAKLLIERYPKFTSPEKSEAIQTLASRPKSGWLLTQALSKNVISKKDIPTYVARQLRRVVGSGFVEVWGPIDHVAFDEKAYKKYKNLLTDKNVGLANAGQGRLIFKRTCAPCHKMYGEGGIIGPELTGSNRANLDYLLGNILDPSGEIQDDYKMVVITTRDGRTYVGNIAKETERQVTLRIVGQDAVAINKSDIQTRETTPVSMMPSGLLDNLSDKEITELIGYMRTTKQTELPK
;
A
#
# COMPACT_ATOMS: atom_id res chain seq x y z
N MET A 1 -18.98 -31.44 -63.47
CA MET A 1 -20.03 -30.91 -64.37
C MET A 1 -20.88 -29.92 -63.60
N ASN A 2 -20.96 -28.70 -64.11
CA ASN A 2 -22.07 -27.74 -64.00
C ASN A 2 -22.68 -27.45 -62.61
N THR A 3 -22.27 -26.32 -62.01
CA THR A 3 -23.11 -25.19 -61.52
C THR A 3 -22.29 -24.37 -60.52
N PHE A 4 -21.75 -23.24 -60.98
CA PHE A 4 -20.99 -22.25 -60.22
C PHE A 4 -21.27 -20.88 -60.86
N ARG A 5 -21.66 -19.88 -60.05
CA ARG A 5 -21.71 -18.41 -60.27
C ARG A 5 -22.91 -17.83 -59.51
N SER A 6 -22.92 -16.68 -58.85
CA SER A 6 -21.94 -15.65 -58.44
C SER A 6 -22.82 -14.45 -58.03
N ILE A 7 -22.64 -13.79 -56.88
CA ILE A 7 -23.13 -12.40 -56.70
C ILE A 7 -22.12 -11.58 -55.84
N PRO A 8 -21.74 -10.34 -56.25
CA PRO A 8 -20.69 -9.52 -55.63
C PRO A 8 -21.18 -8.17 -55.02
N PHE A 9 -20.37 -7.65 -54.08
CA PHE A 9 -19.71 -6.32 -54.01
C PHE A 9 -20.27 -5.01 -54.66
N LEU A 10 -20.05 -3.91 -53.90
CA LEU A 10 -19.67 -2.51 -54.26
C LEU A 10 -20.71 -1.46 -54.76
N LEU A 11 -20.62 -0.29 -54.09
CA LEU A 11 -20.69 1.10 -54.57
C LEU A 11 -22.04 1.77 -54.90
N LEU A 12 -22.35 2.81 -54.11
CA LEU A 12 -22.90 4.08 -54.62
C LEU A 12 -22.35 5.28 -53.81
N PHE A 13 -21.44 6.00 -54.46
CA PHE A 13 -21.16 7.44 -54.32
C PHE A 13 -22.27 8.20 -55.11
N PHE A 14 -22.68 9.47 -54.94
CA PHE A 14 -21.99 10.72 -54.53
C PHE A 14 -23.00 11.92 -54.48
N VAL A 15 -22.69 12.95 -53.65
CA VAL A 15 -23.04 14.42 -53.67
C VAL A 15 -24.53 14.80 -53.44
N ILE A 16 -24.93 15.71 -52.52
CA ILE A 16 -24.61 17.16 -52.48
C ILE A 16 -24.73 17.79 -51.06
N ASN A 17 -23.63 18.45 -50.66
CA ASN A 17 -23.41 19.68 -49.86
C ASN A 17 -24.39 20.14 -48.77
N PHE A 18 -23.85 20.47 -47.60
CA PHE A 18 -23.84 21.86 -47.08
C PHE A 18 -22.66 22.11 -46.12
N TRP A 19 -22.11 23.32 -46.23
CA TRP A 19 -21.06 23.95 -45.42
C TRP A 19 -21.15 23.72 -43.89
N TYR A 20 -20.00 23.56 -43.25
CA TYR A 20 -19.75 24.08 -41.90
C TYR A 20 -18.32 24.64 -41.82
N PRO A 21 -18.11 25.86 -41.33
CA PRO A 21 -16.78 26.41 -41.10
C PRO A 21 -16.23 25.91 -39.75
N SER A 22 -14.92 25.67 -39.75
CA SER A 22 -14.04 25.63 -38.58
C SER A 22 -14.13 26.93 -37.77
N HIS A 23 -14.02 26.86 -36.44
CA HIS A 23 -13.33 27.77 -35.50
C HIS A 23 -13.45 27.09 -34.10
N ASP A 24 -12.40 26.45 -33.58
CA ASP A 24 -11.39 27.06 -32.69
C ASP A 24 -11.99 27.90 -31.55
N ALA A 25 -12.54 27.21 -30.54
CA ALA A 25 -12.48 27.56 -29.12
C ALA A 25 -12.92 26.32 -28.31
N GLU A 26 -12.36 26.13 -27.11
CA GLU A 26 -12.64 25.04 -26.14
C GLU A 26 -11.76 23.77 -26.19
N ARG A 27 -10.43 23.93 -26.19
CA ARG A 27 -9.53 22.97 -25.50
C ARG A 27 -8.36 23.70 -24.86
N ASN A 28 -8.67 24.53 -23.87
CA ASN A 28 -7.74 25.00 -22.85
C ASN A 28 -8.60 25.38 -21.63
N ALA A 29 -9.03 24.37 -20.90
CA ALA A 29 -9.31 24.53 -19.49
C ALA A 29 -8.40 23.53 -18.79
N GLU A 30 -7.37 24.04 -18.12
CA GLU A 30 -6.83 23.38 -16.93
C GLU A 30 -8.02 22.86 -16.10
N PRO A 31 -7.92 21.71 -15.39
CA PRO A 31 -8.92 21.44 -14.37
C PRO A 31 -8.95 22.68 -13.48
N PRO A 32 -10.09 23.38 -13.35
CA PRO A 32 -10.13 24.52 -12.48
C PRO A 32 -9.69 24.01 -11.12
N VAL A 33 -8.71 24.66 -10.52
CA VAL A 33 -8.54 24.59 -9.07
C VAL A 33 -9.93 24.90 -8.53
N SER A 34 -10.67 23.87 -8.10
CA SER A 34 -11.98 24.04 -7.49
C SER A 34 -11.73 24.90 -6.27
N LYS A 35 -12.02 26.19 -6.37
CA LYS A 35 -12.27 27.00 -5.19
C LYS A 35 -13.59 26.49 -4.68
N ASP A 36 -13.56 25.57 -3.71
CA ASP A 36 -14.77 25.06 -3.09
C ASP A 36 -15.67 26.25 -2.71
N PRO A 37 -16.94 26.23 -3.14
CA PRO A 37 -17.79 27.39 -3.02
C PRO A 37 -18.10 27.69 -1.55
N VAL A 38 -18.13 28.97 -1.20
CA VAL A 38 -18.52 29.40 0.15
C VAL A 38 -19.98 29.02 0.40
N LEU A 39 -20.25 28.31 1.49
CA LEU A 39 -21.58 27.94 1.95
C LEU A 39 -22.18 29.05 2.81
N ARG A 40 -23.52 29.13 2.84
CA ARG A 40 -24.30 30.09 3.63
C ARG A 40 -25.50 29.41 4.28
N ILE A 41 -25.78 29.73 5.54
CA ILE A 41 -26.99 29.31 6.25
C ILE A 41 -27.95 30.49 6.42
N VAL A 42 -29.25 30.24 6.25
CA VAL A 42 -30.34 31.15 6.65
C VAL A 42 -31.32 30.42 7.55
N GLN A 43 -31.57 30.98 8.73
CA GLN A 43 -32.61 30.50 9.62
C GLN A 43 -33.90 31.28 9.39
N ASN A 44 -34.98 30.56 9.05
CA ASN A 44 -36.32 31.11 8.91
C ASN A 44 -37.16 30.74 10.14
N LYS A 45 -37.42 31.71 11.01
CA LYS A 45 -38.18 31.49 12.25
C LYS A 45 -39.66 31.20 12.02
N SER A 46 -40.28 31.73 10.95
CA SER A 46 -41.71 31.52 10.68
C SER A 46 -41.98 30.16 10.05
N LEU A 47 -41.07 29.68 9.20
CA LEU A 47 -41.14 28.34 8.60
C LEU A 47 -40.53 27.27 9.52
N GLU A 48 -39.86 27.68 10.59
CA GLU A 48 -39.14 26.80 11.52
C GLU A 48 -38.07 25.94 10.82
N THR A 49 -37.35 26.55 9.88
CA THR A 49 -36.32 25.89 9.06
C THR A 49 -34.96 26.57 9.17
N ILE A 50 -33.92 25.77 8.95
CA ILE A 50 -32.54 26.24 8.72
C ILE A 50 -32.13 25.74 7.33
N SER A 51 -31.85 26.66 6.43
CA SER A 51 -31.61 26.37 5.01
C SER A 51 -30.16 26.70 4.63
N ILE A 52 -29.49 25.77 3.95
CA ILE A 52 -28.12 25.90 3.48
C ILE A 52 -28.12 26.20 1.98
N PHE A 53 -27.27 27.12 1.54
CA PHE A 53 -27.15 27.60 0.16
C PHE A 53 -25.70 27.53 -0.31
N ARG A 54 -25.50 27.26 -1.60
CA ARG A 54 -24.19 27.35 -2.26
C ARG A 54 -23.99 28.76 -2.80
N GLY A 55 -22.93 29.45 -2.37
CA GLY A 55 -22.58 30.77 -2.86
C GLY A 55 -23.74 31.79 -2.80
N ALA A 56 -24.09 32.34 -3.96
CA ALA A 56 -25.16 33.33 -4.12
C ALA A 56 -26.50 32.71 -4.58
N GLU A 57 -26.63 31.38 -4.60
CA GLU A 57 -27.85 30.72 -5.03
C GLU A 57 -29.04 31.05 -4.12
N THR A 58 -30.24 31.08 -4.71
CA THR A 58 -31.51 31.41 -4.05
C THR A 58 -32.31 30.18 -3.64
N LYS A 59 -31.97 29.00 -4.19
CA LYS A 59 -32.55 27.72 -3.82
C LYS A 59 -31.69 27.05 -2.75
N PRO A 60 -32.27 26.50 -1.67
CA PRO A 60 -31.48 25.79 -0.67
C PRO A 60 -31.08 24.41 -1.18
N ILE A 61 -29.82 24.04 -0.95
CA ILE A 61 -29.26 22.72 -1.28
C ILE A 61 -29.56 21.69 -0.19
N ILE A 62 -29.70 22.13 1.07
CA ILE A 62 -30.11 21.31 2.23
C ILE A 62 -31.04 22.14 3.11
N VAL A 63 -32.08 21.51 3.66
CA VAL A 63 -32.98 22.15 4.63
C VAL A 63 -33.16 21.27 5.87
N GLN A 64 -32.78 21.80 7.02
CA GLN A 64 -33.17 21.29 8.33
C GLN A 64 -34.56 21.83 8.67
N ASN A 65 -35.53 20.91 8.73
CA ASN A 65 -36.86 21.18 9.24
C ASN A 65 -36.84 20.91 10.74
N ALA A 66 -36.95 21.97 11.55
CA ALA A 66 -36.89 21.89 13.01
C ALA A 66 -38.20 22.42 13.62
N LYS A 67 -39.33 21.90 13.12
CA LYS A 67 -40.66 22.32 13.56
C LYS A 67 -40.87 22.04 15.04
N ALA A 68 -41.67 22.86 15.70
CA ALA A 68 -42.04 22.62 17.10
C ALA A 68 -42.92 21.37 17.26
N ASN A 69 -43.72 21.06 16.23
CA ASN A 69 -44.76 20.04 16.27
C ASN A 69 -44.45 18.74 15.51
N PHE A 70 -43.25 18.62 14.96
CA PHE A 70 -42.80 17.45 14.25
C PHE A 70 -41.32 17.21 14.53
N ARG A 71 -40.93 15.95 14.65
CA ARG A 71 -39.53 15.57 14.94
C ARG A 71 -38.58 16.10 13.84
N PRO A 72 -37.39 16.64 14.17
CA PRO A 72 -36.52 17.27 13.18
C PRO A 72 -36.01 16.27 12.14
N TYR A 73 -35.86 16.73 10.90
CA TYR A 73 -35.29 15.98 9.79
C TYR A 73 -34.60 16.88 8.76
N LEU A 74 -33.73 16.30 7.93
CA LEU A 74 -33.12 16.98 6.77
C LEU A 74 -33.86 16.58 5.49
N HIS A 75 -34.51 17.53 4.85
CA HIS A 75 -35.14 17.39 3.52
C HIS A 75 -35.57 18.76 2.96
N PRO A 76 -35.34 19.05 1.66
CA PRO A 76 -34.63 18.22 0.68
C PRO A 76 -33.10 18.24 0.87
N ILE A 77 -32.43 17.24 0.30
CA ILE A 77 -30.98 17.24 0.05
C ILE A 77 -30.79 17.13 -1.46
N GLU A 78 -30.24 18.18 -2.07
CA GLU A 78 -29.93 18.23 -3.50
C GLU A 78 -28.60 17.53 -3.81
N ALA A 79 -28.46 16.98 -5.01
CA ALA A 79 -27.20 16.40 -5.46
C ALA A 79 -26.07 17.47 -5.52
N PRO A 80 -24.79 17.10 -5.33
CA PRO A 80 -23.69 18.07 -5.43
C PRO A 80 -23.53 18.72 -6.82
N ASP A 81 -24.00 18.09 -7.89
CA ASP A 81 -24.03 18.70 -9.22
C ASP A 81 -25.31 19.53 -9.50
N GLY A 82 -26.19 19.68 -8.50
CA GLY A 82 -27.46 20.40 -8.59
C GLY A 82 -28.59 19.63 -9.29
N LYS A 83 -28.39 18.35 -9.63
CA LYS A 83 -29.35 17.57 -10.42
C LYS A 83 -30.03 16.47 -9.59
N GLY A 84 -31.23 16.78 -9.11
CA GLY A 84 -32.09 15.83 -8.40
C GLY A 84 -32.03 15.95 -6.88
N ILE A 85 -33.05 15.41 -6.21
CA ILE A 85 -33.19 15.38 -4.75
C ILE A 85 -32.98 13.94 -4.26
N LEU A 86 -32.07 13.74 -3.31
CA LEU A 86 -31.65 12.43 -2.83
C LEU A 86 -32.49 11.90 -1.66
N THR A 87 -33.32 12.72 -1.05
CA THR A 87 -34.14 12.35 0.11
C THR A 87 -35.63 12.49 -0.18
N GLU A 88 -36.45 11.61 0.40
CA GLU A 88 -37.89 11.61 0.18
C GLU A 88 -38.66 12.27 1.34
N TYR A 89 -39.68 13.06 1.00
CA TYR A 89 -40.58 13.63 2.01
C TYR A 89 -41.73 12.67 2.32
N SER A 90 -41.88 12.28 3.59
CA SER A 90 -42.99 11.42 4.08
C SER A 90 -43.31 10.22 3.15
N PRO A 91 -42.39 9.25 3.02
CA PRO A 91 -42.56 8.09 2.13
C PRO A 91 -43.90 7.38 2.35
N GLY A 92 -44.56 6.94 1.27
CA GLY A 92 -45.89 6.34 1.33
C GLY A 92 -45.97 5.09 2.23
N HIS A 93 -44.88 4.32 2.30
CA HIS A 93 -44.77 3.09 3.09
C HIS A 93 -44.28 3.33 4.53
N HIS A 94 -43.59 4.44 4.80
CA HIS A 94 -43.03 4.80 6.12
C HIS A 94 -43.07 6.32 6.36
N LYS A 95 -44.28 6.88 6.55
CA LYS A 95 -44.51 8.34 6.62
C LYS A 95 -43.66 9.09 7.65
N HIS A 96 -43.23 8.42 8.73
CA HIS A 96 -42.40 9.00 9.78
C HIS A 96 -40.93 9.17 9.38
N GLN A 97 -40.42 8.39 8.41
CA GLN A 97 -39.02 8.40 7.97
C GLN A 97 -38.80 9.42 6.85
N THR A 98 -38.99 10.69 7.18
CA THR A 98 -38.80 11.80 6.24
C THR A 98 -37.32 12.13 6.08
N GLY A 99 -36.80 11.99 4.86
CA GLY A 99 -35.42 12.26 4.48
C GLY A 99 -34.36 11.62 5.37
N ILE A 100 -33.56 12.44 6.04
CA ILE A 100 -32.68 11.98 7.12
C ILE A 100 -33.37 12.26 8.45
N TYR A 101 -33.69 11.19 9.16
CA TYR A 101 -34.51 11.20 10.37
C TYR A 101 -33.75 10.59 11.56
N TRP A 102 -34.14 10.98 12.78
CA TRP A 102 -33.57 10.44 14.01
C TRP A 102 -34.62 10.14 15.08
N GLY A 103 -34.64 8.91 15.57
CA GLY A 103 -35.51 8.50 16.68
C GLY A 103 -35.08 7.16 17.28
N TYR A 104 -35.59 6.82 18.46
CA TYR A 104 -35.34 5.53 19.10
C TYR A 104 -36.63 4.83 19.47
N THR A 105 -36.61 3.51 19.36
CA THR A 105 -37.68 2.64 19.84
C THR A 105 -37.39 2.23 21.28
N ARG A 106 -38.44 1.99 22.07
CA ARG A 106 -38.35 1.38 23.43
C ARG A 106 -37.48 2.16 24.42
N VAL A 107 -37.46 3.49 24.34
CA VAL A 107 -36.82 4.33 25.36
C VAL A 107 -37.72 4.32 26.61
N ASN A 108 -37.28 3.64 27.66
CA ASN A 108 -38.09 3.29 28.84
C ASN A 108 -39.44 2.65 28.46
N GLY A 109 -39.44 1.83 27.40
CA GLY A 109 -40.63 1.17 26.88
C GLY A 109 -41.52 2.03 25.97
N ARG A 110 -41.18 3.31 25.73
CA ARG A 110 -41.92 4.22 24.84
C ARG A 110 -41.24 4.35 23.47
N ASP A 111 -42.04 4.49 22.42
CA ASP A 111 -41.57 4.54 21.03
C ASP A 111 -41.52 5.98 20.50
N TYR A 112 -40.32 6.49 20.24
CA TYR A 112 -40.08 7.84 19.71
C TYR A 112 -39.69 7.81 18.22
N PHE A 113 -39.67 6.62 17.60
CA PHE A 113 -39.29 6.43 16.20
C PHE A 113 -40.53 6.46 15.27
N HIS A 114 -41.61 5.79 15.67
CA HIS A 114 -42.82 5.67 14.84
C HIS A 114 -43.84 6.79 15.06
N HIS A 115 -43.71 7.55 16.14
CA HIS A 115 -44.57 8.67 16.48
C HIS A 115 -43.76 9.95 16.33
N PRO A 116 -43.83 10.67 15.19
CA PRO A 116 -43.10 11.92 14.93
C PRO A 116 -43.95 13.19 15.14
N ASP A 117 -45.14 13.05 15.74
CA ASP A 117 -46.13 14.08 16.12
C ASP A 117 -46.12 14.49 17.62
N ASN A 118 -46.81 15.58 17.95
CA ASN A 118 -46.80 16.22 19.28
C ASN A 118 -47.00 15.29 20.48
N GLY A 119 -46.32 15.58 21.59
CA GLY A 119 -46.50 14.90 22.89
C GLY A 119 -45.42 13.87 23.25
N TYR A 120 -44.49 13.58 22.33
CA TYR A 120 -43.33 12.72 22.56
C TYR A 120 -42.02 13.51 22.67
N TRP A 121 -41.95 14.74 22.15
CA TRP A 121 -40.81 15.63 22.37
C TRP A 121 -41.25 17.07 22.52
N ARG A 122 -40.31 17.90 22.93
CA ARG A 122 -40.43 19.36 22.96
C ARG A 122 -39.16 19.97 22.38
N ARG A 123 -39.30 20.84 21.37
CA ARG A 123 -38.16 21.62 20.86
C ARG A 123 -37.67 22.58 21.95
N VAL A 124 -36.39 22.50 22.29
CA VAL A 124 -35.71 23.41 23.21
C VAL A 124 -35.10 24.56 22.41
N SER A 125 -34.33 24.26 21.36
CA SER A 125 -33.73 25.29 20.51
C SER A 125 -33.42 24.77 19.10
N ALA A 126 -33.28 25.71 18.16
CA ALA A 126 -32.67 25.51 16.85
C ALA A 126 -31.87 26.76 16.54
N THR A 127 -30.56 26.63 16.31
CA THR A 127 -29.64 27.77 16.24
C THR A 127 -28.60 27.59 15.14
N VAL A 128 -28.20 28.68 14.51
CA VAL A 128 -27.07 28.73 13.58
C VAL A 128 -25.83 29.07 14.38
N LEU A 129 -24.80 28.23 14.28
CA LEU A 129 -23.52 28.41 15.00
C LEU A 129 -22.49 29.10 14.10
N GLU A 130 -22.42 28.70 12.83
CA GLU A 130 -21.51 29.27 11.84
C GLU A 130 -22.28 29.49 10.52
N ALA A 131 -22.57 30.75 10.21
CA ALA A 131 -23.54 31.10 9.17
C ALA A 131 -22.96 31.18 7.76
N LYS A 132 -21.64 31.28 7.60
CA LYS A 132 -20.97 31.41 6.30
C LYS A 132 -19.50 31.00 6.38
N GLY A 133 -19.03 30.22 5.42
CA GLY A 133 -17.64 29.75 5.37
C GLY A 133 -17.43 28.63 4.36
N LEU A 134 -16.23 28.04 4.34
CA LEU A 134 -16.00 26.74 3.69
C LEU A 134 -16.68 25.60 4.47
N GLU A 135 -16.93 25.84 5.75
CA GLU A 135 -17.73 25.03 6.65
C GLU A 135 -18.85 25.90 7.23
N VAL A 136 -20.03 25.31 7.43
CA VAL A 136 -21.15 25.95 8.12
C VAL A 136 -21.72 25.01 9.18
N LYS A 137 -22.27 25.57 10.26
CA LYS A 137 -22.67 24.80 11.45
C LYS A 137 -24.01 25.25 12.01
N TRP A 138 -24.83 24.30 12.45
CA TRP A 138 -26.09 24.55 13.15
C TRP A 138 -26.35 23.50 14.22
N GLN A 139 -27.22 23.83 15.17
CA GLN A 139 -27.58 22.96 16.28
C GLN A 139 -29.10 22.88 16.42
N THR A 140 -29.59 21.71 16.79
CA THR A 140 -30.97 21.53 17.27
C THR A 140 -30.99 20.79 18.60
N VAL A 141 -31.88 21.20 19.50
CA VAL A 141 -32.01 20.62 20.84
C VAL A 141 -33.48 20.29 21.10
N TYR A 142 -33.75 19.06 21.53
CA TYR A 142 -35.09 18.52 21.79
C TYR A 142 -35.11 17.70 23.08
N ASP A 143 -36.12 17.89 23.91
CA ASP A 143 -36.41 16.97 25.01
C ASP A 143 -37.27 15.82 24.51
N LEU A 144 -36.92 14.58 24.78
CA LEU A 144 -37.83 13.43 24.71
C LEU A 144 -38.66 13.38 25.99
N LEU A 145 -39.97 13.27 25.87
CA LEU A 145 -40.92 13.36 26.97
C LEU A 145 -41.51 11.99 27.33
N ASP A 146 -41.71 11.71 28.61
CA ASP A 146 -42.52 10.58 29.07
C ASP A 146 -44.04 10.83 28.87
N SER A 147 -44.87 9.89 29.32
CA SER A 147 -46.34 10.01 29.25
C SER A 147 -46.92 11.16 30.08
N THR A 148 -46.16 11.74 31.01
CA THR A 148 -46.56 12.87 31.84
C THR A 148 -46.13 14.21 31.26
N GLY A 149 -45.35 14.20 30.17
CA GLY A 149 -44.76 15.41 29.59
C GLY A 149 -43.44 15.85 30.24
N THR A 150 -42.83 15.00 31.07
CA THR A 150 -41.55 15.25 31.72
C THR A 150 -40.41 14.77 30.82
N ALA A 151 -39.32 15.55 30.73
CA ALA A 151 -38.17 15.18 29.92
C ALA A 151 -37.43 13.96 30.51
N VAL A 152 -37.23 12.91 29.71
CA VAL A 152 -36.44 11.71 30.06
C VAL A 152 -35.03 11.78 29.50
N LEU A 153 -34.85 12.39 28.33
CA LEU A 153 -33.59 12.56 27.64
C LEU A 153 -33.61 13.91 26.92
N THR A 154 -32.58 14.74 27.09
CA THR A 154 -32.38 15.92 26.25
C THR A 154 -31.39 15.56 25.16
N GLU A 155 -31.87 15.60 23.93
CA GLU A 155 -31.11 15.37 22.72
C GLU A 155 -30.56 16.70 22.16
N THR A 156 -29.28 16.71 21.82
CA THR A 156 -28.65 17.77 21.01
C THR A 156 -28.04 17.17 19.76
N GLN A 157 -28.32 17.77 18.60
CA GLN A 157 -27.68 17.44 17.33
C GLN A 157 -26.86 18.64 16.87
N ASN A 158 -25.54 18.46 16.81
CA ASN A 158 -24.61 19.40 16.21
C ASN A 158 -24.31 18.95 14.78
N TRP A 159 -24.66 19.80 13.82
CA TRP A 159 -24.41 19.53 12.40
C TRP A 159 -23.35 20.48 11.85
N SER A 160 -22.46 19.94 11.04
CA SER A 160 -21.54 20.69 10.19
C SER A 160 -21.74 20.28 8.73
N MET A 161 -21.45 21.18 7.79
CA MET A 161 -21.41 20.84 6.37
C MET A 161 -20.21 21.50 5.69
N ARG A 162 -19.51 20.70 4.87
CA ARG A 162 -18.44 21.13 3.97
C ARG A 162 -18.69 20.62 2.55
N GLN A 163 -18.16 21.33 1.56
CA GLN A 163 -18.07 20.83 0.18
C GLN A 163 -16.60 20.62 -0.17
N LYS A 164 -16.26 19.43 -0.66
CA LYS A 164 -14.88 19.05 -1.02
C LYS A 164 -14.92 18.08 -2.19
N ASP A 165 -14.09 18.30 -3.22
CA ASP A 165 -13.92 17.40 -4.37
C ASP A 165 -15.26 17.00 -5.05
N GLY A 166 -16.21 17.95 -5.13
CA GLY A 166 -17.53 17.69 -5.73
C GLY A 166 -18.49 16.87 -4.86
N LYS A 167 -18.20 16.67 -3.58
CA LYS A 167 -19.03 15.94 -2.60
C LYS A 167 -19.52 16.87 -1.49
N TYR A 168 -20.62 16.51 -0.83
CA TYR A 168 -20.99 17.10 0.45
C TYR A 168 -20.59 16.17 1.59
N LEU A 169 -19.95 16.75 2.60
CA LEU A 169 -19.58 16.07 3.84
C LEU A 169 -20.38 16.70 4.97
N LEU A 170 -21.28 15.93 5.59
CA LEU A 170 -22.13 16.36 6.69
C LEU A 170 -21.73 15.65 7.98
N ASP A 171 -21.11 16.37 8.90
CA ASP A 171 -20.85 15.82 10.23
C ASP A 171 -22.09 15.92 11.10
N LEU A 172 -22.38 14.85 11.83
CA LEU A 172 -23.36 14.78 12.90
C LEU A 172 -22.67 14.35 14.19
N GLU A 173 -22.71 15.22 15.19
CA GLU A 173 -22.48 14.84 16.58
C GLU A 173 -23.80 14.91 17.34
N TRP A 174 -24.33 13.74 17.69
CA TRP A 174 -25.51 13.57 18.52
C TRP A 174 -25.09 13.39 19.97
N SER A 175 -25.72 14.11 20.89
CA SER A 175 -25.56 13.88 22.33
C SER A 175 -26.90 13.73 23.04
N GLY A 176 -27.06 12.67 23.82
CA GLY A 176 -28.24 12.41 24.65
C GLY A 176 -27.90 12.49 26.13
N GLU A 177 -28.34 13.56 26.79
CA GLU A 177 -28.20 13.75 28.24
C GLU A 177 -29.44 13.18 28.95
N ALA A 178 -29.24 12.15 29.77
CA ALA A 178 -30.33 11.48 30.46
C ALA A 178 -30.82 12.29 31.66
N LYS A 179 -32.10 12.68 31.65
CA LYS A 179 -32.76 13.43 32.74
C LYS A 179 -33.36 12.50 33.79
N THR A 180 -33.62 11.25 33.39
CA THR A 180 -33.92 10.09 34.24
C THR A 180 -32.96 8.97 33.90
N ASP A 181 -33.03 7.83 34.59
CA ASP A 181 -32.42 6.61 34.03
C ASP A 181 -33.14 6.26 32.72
N VAL A 182 -32.38 5.98 31.67
CA VAL A 182 -32.89 5.69 30.34
C VAL A 182 -32.38 4.32 29.90
N THR A 183 -33.32 3.43 29.58
CA THR A 183 -33.06 2.16 28.90
C THR A 183 -33.66 2.22 27.50
N ILE A 184 -32.81 2.16 26.49
CA ILE A 184 -33.23 1.93 25.10
C ILE A 184 -33.19 0.42 24.89
N GLY A 185 -34.37 -0.21 24.92
CA GLY A 185 -34.49 -1.66 24.88
C GLY A 185 -34.05 -2.28 23.55
N LYS A 186 -33.58 -3.53 23.60
CA LYS A 186 -33.12 -4.28 22.43
C LYS A 186 -34.12 -4.24 21.28
N TYR A 187 -33.68 -3.82 20.10
CA TYR A 187 -34.51 -3.76 18.90
C TYR A 187 -33.66 -3.69 17.62
N ASP A 188 -34.21 -4.14 16.48
CA ASP A 188 -33.44 -4.30 15.23
C ASP A 188 -33.09 -2.98 14.52
N TYR A 189 -33.70 -1.87 14.93
CA TYR A 189 -33.47 -0.55 14.36
C TYR A 189 -33.76 0.59 15.37
N GLY A 190 -33.20 1.76 15.11
CA GLY A 190 -33.33 2.96 15.94
C GLY A 190 -32.03 3.76 15.96
N GLY A 191 -32.14 5.09 15.88
CA GLY A 191 -31.05 6.05 15.74
C GLY A 191 -31.23 6.89 14.49
N LEU A 192 -30.10 7.22 13.84
CA LEU A 192 -30.07 7.81 12.50
C LEU A 192 -30.69 6.85 11.49
N PHE A 193 -31.49 7.37 10.57
CA PHE A 193 -32.02 6.59 9.46
C PHE A 193 -32.12 7.44 8.20
N VAL A 194 -31.67 6.88 7.07
CA VAL A 194 -31.68 7.55 5.76
C VAL A 194 -32.66 6.83 4.84
N ARG A 195 -33.52 7.61 4.19
CA ARG A 195 -34.45 7.12 3.15
C ARG A 195 -34.34 7.95 1.87
N MET A 196 -33.90 7.28 0.80
CA MET A 196 -33.93 7.80 -0.57
C MET A 196 -35.29 7.53 -1.24
N PRO A 197 -35.65 8.19 -2.37
CA PRO A 197 -36.95 8.11 -3.05
C PRO A 197 -37.23 6.74 -3.71
N TRP A 198 -37.39 5.72 -2.88
CA TRP A 198 -37.56 4.34 -3.32
C TRP A 198 -38.95 4.09 -3.92
N LYS A 199 -39.00 3.33 -5.00
CA LYS A 199 -40.23 2.74 -5.54
C LYS A 199 -39.95 1.34 -6.06
N PRO A 200 -40.95 0.43 -6.10
CA PRO A 200 -40.76 -0.91 -6.65
C PRO A 200 -40.13 -0.87 -8.05
N GLY A 201 -39.07 -1.66 -8.24
CA GLY A 201 -38.35 -1.76 -9.52
C GLY A 201 -37.34 -0.64 -9.81
N ILE A 202 -37.13 0.32 -8.89
CA ILE A 202 -36.07 1.33 -9.06
C ILE A 202 -34.68 0.69 -8.94
N LYS A 203 -33.73 1.14 -9.78
CA LYS A 203 -32.33 0.71 -9.65
C LYS A 203 -31.73 1.35 -8.40
N GLY A 204 -31.24 0.53 -7.47
CA GLY A 204 -30.55 0.97 -6.27
C GLY A 204 -30.00 -0.20 -5.49
N GLU A 205 -29.09 0.09 -4.58
CA GLU A 205 -28.49 -0.90 -3.67
C GLU A 205 -27.92 -0.25 -2.42
N VAL A 206 -27.78 -1.05 -1.37
CA VAL A 206 -27.03 -0.70 -0.16
C VAL A 206 -25.78 -1.56 -0.09
N VAL A 207 -24.61 -0.95 0.10
CA VAL A 207 -23.32 -1.64 0.16
C VAL A 207 -22.59 -1.21 1.43
N ASN A 208 -22.02 -2.15 2.18
CA ASN A 208 -21.21 -1.81 3.36
C ASN A 208 -19.70 -1.92 3.09
N ALA A 209 -18.88 -1.53 4.07
CA ALA A 209 -17.43 -1.59 3.98
C ALA A 209 -16.83 -2.99 3.82
N ALA A 210 -17.62 -4.05 4.03
CA ALA A 210 -17.25 -5.43 3.75
C ALA A 210 -17.80 -5.92 2.39
N ARG A 211 -18.28 -4.98 1.54
CA ARG A 211 -18.92 -5.23 0.23
C ARG A 211 -20.14 -6.13 0.27
N GLN A 212 -20.72 -6.33 1.44
CA GLN A 212 -21.99 -7.02 1.57
C GLN A 212 -23.07 -6.10 1.00
N ARG A 213 -23.93 -6.66 0.14
CA ARG A 213 -24.97 -5.91 -0.60
C ARG A 213 -26.37 -6.25 -0.08
N ASN A 214 -27.21 -5.22 0.06
CA ASN A 214 -28.63 -5.31 0.41
C ASN A 214 -28.86 -6.19 1.66
N GLU A 215 -29.62 -7.27 1.53
CA GLU A 215 -29.92 -8.20 2.63
C GLU A 215 -28.68 -8.81 3.28
N LYS A 216 -27.55 -8.92 2.56
CA LYS A 216 -26.30 -9.40 3.17
C LYS A 216 -25.65 -8.37 4.09
N ALA A 217 -25.94 -7.08 3.91
CA ALA A 217 -25.44 -6.02 4.79
C ALA A 217 -26.32 -5.86 6.06
N GLU A 218 -27.51 -6.46 6.08
CA GLU A 218 -28.45 -6.36 7.19
C GLU A 218 -27.90 -7.01 8.46
N GLY A 219 -27.90 -6.25 9.56
CA GLY A 219 -27.40 -6.69 10.86
C GLY A 219 -25.88 -6.80 10.98
N GLN A 220 -25.14 -6.53 9.90
CA GLN A 220 -23.68 -6.64 9.89
C GLN A 220 -23.03 -5.40 10.51
N PRO A 221 -21.92 -5.55 11.24
CA PRO A 221 -21.13 -4.42 11.69
C PRO A 221 -20.27 -3.87 10.53
N ALA A 222 -20.27 -2.55 10.34
CA ALA A 222 -19.45 -1.93 9.30
C ALA A 222 -19.04 -0.50 9.67
N MET A 223 -17.86 -0.08 9.19
CA MET A 223 -17.32 1.27 9.38
C MET A 223 -18.03 2.33 8.52
N TRP A 224 -18.63 1.91 7.40
CA TRP A 224 -19.51 2.75 6.59
C TRP A 224 -20.53 1.88 5.85
N VAL A 225 -21.67 2.48 5.51
CA VAL A 225 -22.71 1.93 4.63
C VAL A 225 -23.10 2.98 3.60
N ASP A 226 -23.02 2.64 2.32
CA ASP A 226 -23.42 3.44 1.17
C ASP A 226 -24.83 3.04 0.70
N ILE A 227 -25.73 4.02 0.58
CA ILE A 227 -27.05 3.84 0.01
C ILE A 227 -27.03 4.53 -1.36
N SER A 228 -27.25 3.75 -2.42
CA SER A 228 -27.23 4.24 -3.80
C SER A 228 -28.58 4.01 -4.48
N MET A 229 -29.03 5.00 -5.25
CA MET A 229 -30.30 4.90 -5.97
C MET A 229 -30.31 5.79 -7.20
N GLN A 230 -30.97 5.31 -8.26
CA GLN A 230 -31.35 6.15 -9.38
C GLN A 230 -32.44 7.11 -8.92
N ILE A 231 -32.23 8.41 -9.05
CA ILE A 231 -33.23 9.43 -8.69
C ILE A 231 -33.79 10.10 -9.95
N GLU A 232 -34.95 10.75 -9.82
CA GLU A 232 -35.61 11.43 -10.93
C GLU A 232 -34.69 12.47 -11.58
N GLY A 233 -34.64 12.47 -12.92
CA GLY A 233 -33.79 13.37 -13.71
C GLY A 233 -32.34 12.90 -13.89
N ARG A 234 -31.99 11.67 -13.47
CA ARG A 234 -30.63 11.11 -13.61
C ARG A 234 -30.60 9.73 -14.29
N ASN A 235 -29.50 9.49 -15.00
CA ASN A 235 -29.17 8.18 -15.60
C ASN A 235 -28.11 7.42 -14.78
N ASP A 236 -27.33 8.13 -13.96
CA ASP A 236 -26.37 7.60 -12.99
C ASP A 236 -27.00 7.49 -11.59
N LEU A 237 -26.30 6.82 -10.67
CA LEU A 237 -26.74 6.67 -9.28
C LEU A 237 -26.35 7.90 -8.45
N ALA A 238 -27.18 8.24 -7.49
CA ALA A 238 -26.88 9.18 -6.43
C ALA A 238 -26.71 8.43 -5.11
N HIS A 239 -25.83 8.92 -4.25
CA HIS A 239 -25.36 8.20 -3.08
C HIS A 239 -25.48 9.03 -1.80
N ILE A 240 -25.89 8.38 -0.72
CA ILE A 240 -25.74 8.86 0.65
C ILE A 240 -25.03 7.75 1.44
N ALA A 241 -23.74 7.92 1.71
CA ALA A 241 -23.00 7.05 2.61
C ALA A 241 -23.02 7.57 4.04
N ILE A 242 -23.09 6.68 5.02
CA ILE A 242 -23.04 6.97 6.44
C ILE A 242 -21.78 6.31 7.01
N LEU A 243 -20.90 7.11 7.60
CA LEU A 243 -19.65 6.69 8.20
C LEU A 243 -19.83 6.62 9.72
N ASP A 244 -19.39 5.52 10.35
CA ASP A 244 -19.48 5.31 11.79
C ASP A 244 -18.17 5.71 12.47
N HIS A 245 -18.20 6.52 13.52
CA HIS A 245 -16.96 6.96 14.16
C HIS A 245 -16.45 5.94 15.20
N PRO A 246 -15.13 5.62 15.27
CA PRO A 246 -14.55 4.72 16.28
C PRO A 246 -14.79 5.11 17.75
N GLU A 247 -15.14 6.37 18.01
CA GLU A 247 -15.51 6.82 19.36
C GLU A 247 -16.92 6.41 19.78
N ASN A 248 -17.75 5.95 18.85
CA ASN A 248 -19.08 5.47 19.14
C ASN A 248 -18.99 4.19 19.98
N LYS A 249 -19.66 4.17 21.13
CA LYS A 249 -19.72 2.96 21.95
C LYS A 249 -20.41 1.84 21.15
N GLY A 250 -19.71 0.72 20.97
CA GLY A 250 -20.16 -0.39 20.13
C GLY A 250 -19.69 -0.32 18.68
N TYR A 251 -18.72 0.54 18.35
CA TYR A 251 -18.09 0.58 17.03
C TYR A 251 -17.41 -0.75 16.63
N PRO A 252 -17.46 -1.14 15.35
CA PRO A 252 -18.39 -0.62 14.36
C PRO A 252 -19.84 -1.02 14.70
N GLN A 253 -20.75 -0.06 14.63
CA GLN A 253 -22.19 -0.27 14.88
C GLN A 253 -22.72 -1.34 13.92
N THR A 254 -23.66 -2.15 14.40
CA THR A 254 -24.48 -2.99 13.51
C THR A 254 -25.45 -2.14 12.73
N TRP A 255 -25.67 -2.48 11.48
CA TRP A 255 -26.54 -1.71 10.59
C TRP A 255 -27.92 -2.35 10.44
N ARG A 256 -28.93 -1.52 10.27
CA ARG A 256 -30.21 -1.89 9.67
C ARG A 256 -30.13 -1.56 8.18
N VAL A 257 -30.47 -2.51 7.34
CA VAL A 257 -30.71 -2.41 5.89
C VAL A 257 -32.02 -3.13 5.62
N ASP A 258 -33.05 -2.41 5.18
CA ASP A 258 -34.35 -3.02 4.87
C ASP A 258 -34.55 -3.28 3.36
N GLY A 259 -35.61 -4.03 3.04
CA GLY A 259 -35.95 -4.40 1.66
C GLY A 259 -36.38 -3.23 0.76
N GLN A 260 -36.48 -2.01 1.30
CA GLN A 260 -36.73 -0.78 0.56
C GLN A 260 -35.49 0.14 0.55
N LEU A 261 -34.31 -0.45 0.77
CA LEU A 261 -33.01 0.20 0.72
C LEU A 261 -32.85 1.36 1.71
N GLY A 262 -33.62 1.37 2.79
CA GLY A 262 -33.38 2.27 3.92
C GLY A 262 -32.31 1.68 4.82
N ALA A 263 -31.38 2.54 5.25
CA ALA A 263 -30.33 2.10 6.15
C ALA A 263 -30.01 3.10 7.27
N GLY A 264 -29.51 2.55 8.37
CA GLY A 264 -29.09 3.32 9.54
C GLY A 264 -28.42 2.45 10.61
N PRO A 265 -27.57 3.02 11.46
CA PRO A 265 -26.98 2.32 12.60
C PRO A 265 -28.07 1.85 13.58
N ALA A 266 -27.89 0.66 14.14
CA ALA A 266 -28.83 -0.01 15.04
C ALA A 266 -28.11 -0.51 16.31
N ARG A 267 -27.69 0.42 17.17
CA ARG A 267 -26.89 0.12 18.38
C ARG A 267 -27.55 -0.89 19.33
N ALA A 268 -28.86 -0.75 19.55
CA ALA A 268 -29.62 -1.61 20.46
C ALA A 268 -29.90 -3.02 19.90
N ARG A 269 -29.39 -3.38 18.72
CA ARG A 269 -29.68 -4.67 18.08
C ARG A 269 -29.12 -5.86 18.86
N LYS A 270 -27.93 -5.71 19.43
CA LYS A 270 -27.26 -6.80 20.18
C LYS A 270 -27.69 -6.89 21.65
N GLY A 271 -28.34 -5.85 22.20
CA GLY A 271 -28.81 -5.82 23.58
C GLY A 271 -29.30 -4.45 24.02
N ASP A 272 -29.77 -4.36 25.27
CA ASP A 272 -30.28 -3.12 25.86
C ASP A 272 -29.16 -2.07 26.03
N TRP A 273 -29.47 -0.83 25.72
CA TRP A 273 -28.58 0.31 25.90
C TRP A 273 -29.04 1.19 27.06
N HIS A 274 -28.21 1.29 28.08
CA HIS A 274 -28.51 2.03 29.31
C HIS A 274 -27.73 3.35 29.38
N ILE A 275 -28.39 4.41 29.84
CA ILE A 275 -27.81 5.74 30.13
C ILE A 275 -28.33 6.16 31.51
N LYS A 276 -27.46 6.34 32.50
CA LYS A 276 -27.90 6.71 33.84
C LYS A 276 -28.26 8.19 33.90
N LYS A 277 -29.15 8.55 34.82
CA LYS A 277 -29.49 9.95 35.08
C LYS A 277 -28.24 10.80 35.28
N GLY A 278 -28.13 11.89 34.52
CA GLY A 278 -27.00 12.83 34.53
C GLY A 278 -25.83 12.43 33.62
N GLU A 279 -25.83 11.22 33.05
CA GLU A 279 -24.85 10.83 32.03
C GLU A 279 -25.25 11.38 30.66
N THR A 280 -24.24 11.62 29.82
CA THR A 280 -24.41 12.00 28.41
C THR A 280 -23.73 10.95 27.54
N GLU A 281 -24.48 10.43 26.57
CA GLU A 281 -23.92 9.61 25.49
C GLU A 281 -23.67 10.47 24.27
N VAL A 282 -22.59 10.19 23.53
CA VAL A 282 -22.24 10.89 22.29
C VAL A 282 -22.10 9.87 21.16
N ILE A 283 -22.70 10.18 20.01
CA ILE A 283 -22.62 9.40 18.76
C ILE A 283 -22.21 10.34 17.64
N LYS A 284 -21.22 9.94 16.84
CA LYS A 284 -20.66 10.71 15.74
C LYS A 284 -20.79 9.96 14.42
N HIS A 285 -21.30 10.63 13.40
CA HIS A 285 -21.36 10.13 12.03
C HIS A 285 -20.92 11.22 11.05
N GLU A 286 -20.34 10.83 9.91
CA GLU A 286 -20.24 11.71 8.74
C GLU A 286 -21.09 11.12 7.63
N LEU A 287 -21.87 11.95 6.96
CA LEU A 287 -22.61 11.56 5.77
C LEU A 287 -21.90 12.11 4.53
N VAL A 288 -21.61 11.24 3.58
CA VAL A 288 -20.95 11.58 2.32
C VAL A 288 -21.98 11.50 1.20
N ILE A 289 -22.29 12.65 0.61
CA ILE A 289 -23.25 12.76 -0.49
C ILE A 289 -22.52 13.03 -1.80
N TYR A 290 -22.73 12.16 -2.78
CA TYR A 290 -22.06 12.19 -4.08
C TYR A 290 -22.90 11.51 -5.17
N THR A 291 -22.43 11.58 -6.42
CA THR A 291 -23.08 10.99 -7.59
C THR A 291 -22.06 10.23 -8.44
N GLY A 292 -22.52 9.28 -9.25
CA GLY A 292 -21.68 8.51 -10.17
C GLY A 292 -21.63 7.02 -9.83
N LEU A 293 -20.45 6.42 -9.95
CA LEU A 293 -20.20 5.04 -9.55
C LEU A 293 -19.68 5.02 -8.11
N LEU A 294 -20.11 4.03 -7.32
CA LEU A 294 -19.51 3.75 -6.02
C LEU A 294 -18.01 3.50 -6.20
N ASN A 295 -17.19 4.28 -5.51
CA ASN A 295 -15.76 4.06 -5.36
C ASN A 295 -15.48 3.82 -3.87
N ASP A 296 -15.46 2.55 -3.48
CA ASP A 296 -15.29 2.12 -2.10
C ASP A 296 -13.88 2.42 -1.55
N VAL A 297 -12.86 2.45 -2.41
CA VAL A 297 -11.49 2.91 -2.08
C VAL A 297 -11.54 4.35 -1.62
N GLU A 298 -12.18 5.20 -2.42
CA GLU A 298 -12.27 6.62 -2.15
C GLU A 298 -13.14 6.89 -0.91
N LEU A 299 -14.25 6.16 -0.75
CA LEU A 299 -15.10 6.26 0.42
C LEU A 299 -14.38 5.80 1.70
N THR A 300 -13.58 4.74 1.63
CA THR A 300 -12.73 4.27 2.74
C THR A 300 -11.61 5.26 3.05
N LYS A 301 -11.08 5.95 2.04
CA LYS A 301 -10.17 7.08 2.24
C LYS A 301 -10.86 8.26 2.92
N THR A 302 -12.08 8.62 2.50
CA THR A 302 -12.90 9.66 3.15
C THR A 302 -13.17 9.30 4.61
N PHE A 303 -13.46 8.03 4.91
CA PHE A 303 -13.52 7.55 6.29
C PHE A 303 -12.21 7.76 7.06
N GLY A 304 -11.06 7.45 6.43
CA GLY A 304 -9.74 7.70 7.02
C GLY A 304 -9.52 9.17 7.38
N ASP A 305 -9.89 10.08 6.46
CA ASP A 305 -9.86 11.52 6.68
C ASP A 305 -10.79 11.92 7.86
N PHE A 306 -12.02 11.38 7.92
CA PHE A 306 -13.01 11.66 8.96
C PHE A 306 -12.51 11.33 10.37
N ILE A 307 -11.83 10.18 10.53
CA ILE A 307 -11.32 9.75 11.84
C ILE A 307 -9.91 10.30 12.16
N GLY A 308 -9.35 11.15 11.29
CA GLY A 308 -8.03 11.73 11.44
C GLY A 308 -6.86 10.75 11.25
N ASN A 309 -7.08 9.65 10.52
CA ASN A 309 -6.11 8.58 10.27
C ASN A 309 -5.72 8.52 8.78
N ASN A 310 -4.78 9.39 8.38
CA ASN A 310 -4.29 9.50 7.00
C ASN A 310 -3.17 8.51 6.66
N GLY A 311 -2.94 7.51 7.52
CA GLY A 311 -1.92 6.49 7.28
C GLY A 311 -2.36 5.50 6.21
N THR A 312 -1.43 5.03 5.39
CA THR A 312 -1.61 3.90 4.46
C THR A 312 -1.99 2.58 5.16
N TYR A 313 -2.02 2.56 6.51
CA TYR A 313 -2.22 1.39 7.36
C TYR A 313 -3.57 1.38 8.11
N ASN A 314 -4.64 1.89 7.48
CA ASN A 314 -6.03 1.75 7.98
C ASN A 314 -6.48 0.27 8.14
N THR A 315 -5.64 -0.70 7.78
CA THR A 315 -5.88 -2.14 7.82
C THR A 315 -5.57 -2.80 9.16
N ALA A 316 -4.80 -2.21 10.08
CA ALA A 316 -4.46 -2.87 11.34
C ALA A 316 -5.68 -3.16 12.23
N ALA A 317 -6.67 -2.26 12.25
CA ALA A 317 -7.93 -2.49 12.95
C ALA A 317 -8.76 -3.59 12.27
N LEU A 318 -8.76 -3.64 10.92
CA LEU A 318 -9.40 -4.71 10.16
C LEU A 318 -8.69 -6.05 10.37
N TRP A 319 -7.37 -6.06 10.56
CA TRP A 319 -6.59 -7.27 10.89
C TRP A 319 -6.97 -7.82 12.26
N ALA A 320 -7.04 -6.97 13.29
CA ALA A 320 -7.44 -7.41 14.63
C ALA A 320 -8.89 -7.92 14.65
N VAL A 321 -9.78 -7.33 13.86
CA VAL A 321 -11.15 -7.80 13.68
C VAL A 321 -11.16 -9.16 12.97
N ALA A 322 -10.49 -9.31 11.83
CA ALA A 322 -10.42 -10.56 11.08
C ALA A 322 -9.79 -11.71 11.90
N GLN A 323 -8.72 -11.42 12.64
CA GLN A 323 -8.08 -12.39 13.53
C GLN A 323 -9.02 -12.82 14.65
N LYS A 324 -9.78 -11.88 15.24
CA LYS A 324 -10.78 -12.20 16.25
C LYS A 324 -11.94 -13.01 15.67
N GLU A 325 -12.43 -12.64 14.49
CA GLU A 325 -13.46 -13.39 13.75
C GLU A 325 -13.01 -14.84 13.51
N GLY A 326 -11.76 -15.05 13.08
CA GLY A 326 -11.17 -16.38 12.89
C GLY A 326 -11.13 -17.19 14.19
N ARG A 327 -10.65 -16.58 15.29
CA ARG A 327 -10.56 -17.24 16.61
C ARG A 327 -11.93 -17.57 17.22
N GLU A 328 -12.97 -16.79 16.94
CA GLU A 328 -14.33 -17.00 17.45
C GLU A 328 -15.19 -17.90 16.52
N ALA A 329 -14.77 -18.09 15.28
CA ALA A 329 -15.52 -18.88 14.29
C ALA A 329 -15.56 -20.38 14.64
N LYS A 330 -16.68 -21.03 14.28
CA LYS A 330 -16.83 -22.48 14.42
C LYS A 330 -15.89 -23.19 13.44
N PHE A 331 -15.18 -24.20 13.94
CA PHE A 331 -14.46 -25.17 13.13
C PHE A 331 -15.43 -26.06 12.35
N LEU A 332 -15.30 -26.04 11.02
CA LEU A 332 -16.14 -26.80 10.10
C LEU A 332 -15.34 -27.95 9.52
N SER A 333 -15.93 -29.14 9.42
CA SER A 333 -15.41 -30.22 8.56
C SER A 333 -15.41 -29.80 7.09
N ALA A 334 -14.69 -30.52 6.21
CA ALA A 334 -14.67 -30.23 4.77
C ALA A 334 -16.08 -30.19 4.15
N THR A 335 -16.95 -31.15 4.51
CA THR A 335 -18.35 -31.19 4.04
C THR A 335 -19.18 -30.02 4.56
N GLU A 336 -19.05 -29.66 5.84
CA GLU A 336 -19.72 -28.49 6.41
C GLU A 336 -19.22 -27.18 5.78
N ALA A 337 -17.92 -27.10 5.47
CA ALA A 337 -17.33 -25.94 4.81
C ALA A 337 -17.92 -25.77 3.40
N VAL A 338 -17.94 -26.82 2.58
CA VAL A 338 -18.60 -26.79 1.25
C VAL A 338 -20.06 -26.37 1.36
N ALA A 339 -20.81 -26.90 2.33
CA ALA A 339 -22.20 -26.55 2.53
C ALA A 339 -22.40 -25.08 2.96
N ALA A 340 -21.41 -24.48 3.63
CA ALA A 340 -21.42 -23.07 4.01
C ALA A 340 -21.06 -22.13 2.84
N MET A 341 -20.30 -22.61 1.84
CA MET A 341 -19.82 -21.77 0.74
C MET A 341 -20.95 -21.21 -0.12
N THR A 342 -20.79 -19.96 -0.54
CA THR A 342 -21.58 -19.37 -1.63
C THR A 342 -20.69 -19.22 -2.85
N VAL A 343 -21.07 -19.81 -3.97
CA VAL A 343 -20.32 -19.75 -5.23
C VAL A 343 -21.14 -19.03 -6.31
N LYS A 344 -20.47 -18.41 -7.28
CA LYS A 344 -21.10 -17.80 -8.46
C LYS A 344 -22.11 -18.74 -9.11
N GLU A 345 -23.24 -18.21 -9.56
CA GLU A 345 -24.27 -18.99 -10.25
C GLU A 345 -23.68 -19.71 -11.48
N GLY A 346 -24.08 -20.97 -11.68
CA GLY A 346 -23.57 -21.84 -12.74
C GLY A 346 -22.34 -22.66 -12.34
N PHE A 347 -21.77 -22.43 -11.17
CA PHE A 347 -20.64 -23.16 -10.62
C PHE A 347 -21.03 -24.01 -9.40
N GLU A 348 -20.13 -24.94 -9.07
CA GLU A 348 -20.17 -25.79 -7.90
C GLU A 348 -18.77 -25.92 -7.29
N VAL A 349 -18.72 -26.21 -6.00
CA VAL A 349 -17.48 -26.40 -5.25
C VAL A 349 -17.55 -27.72 -4.50
N ASN A 350 -16.45 -28.47 -4.50
CA ASN A 350 -16.28 -29.66 -3.69
C ASN A 350 -14.91 -29.65 -2.97
N ALA A 351 -14.81 -30.36 -1.85
CA ALA A 351 -13.51 -30.66 -1.26
C ALA A 351 -12.86 -31.75 -2.13
N TRP A 352 -11.77 -31.39 -2.81
CA TRP A 352 -11.02 -32.33 -3.66
C TRP A 352 -10.09 -33.19 -2.81
N ALA A 353 -9.42 -32.58 -1.82
CA ALA A 353 -8.66 -33.30 -0.80
C ALA A 353 -8.83 -32.58 0.54
N SER A 354 -8.77 -33.32 1.64
CA SER A 354 -8.82 -32.76 3.00
C SER A 354 -7.96 -33.59 3.95
N GLU A 355 -7.77 -33.07 5.16
CA GLU A 355 -7.26 -33.88 6.26
C GLU A 355 -8.05 -35.19 6.41
N PRO A 356 -7.40 -36.33 6.76
CA PRO A 356 -5.98 -36.46 7.11
C PRO A 356 -5.06 -36.79 5.91
N MET A 357 -5.49 -36.64 4.65
CA MET A 357 -4.62 -36.92 3.50
C MET A 357 -3.39 -36.02 3.50
N MET A 358 -3.55 -34.76 3.90
CA MET A 358 -2.51 -33.74 4.04
C MET A 358 -2.84 -32.82 5.23
N THR A 359 -1.82 -32.14 5.78
CA THR A 359 -1.99 -31.11 6.83
C THR A 359 -0.99 -29.98 6.63
N GLN A 360 -1.35 -28.72 6.83
CA GLN A 360 -0.52 -27.54 6.57
C GLN A 360 0.08 -27.48 5.15
N PRO A 361 -0.75 -27.61 4.10
CA PRO A 361 -0.28 -27.44 2.73
C PRO A 361 0.19 -26.00 2.54
N MET A 362 1.41 -25.76 2.04
CA MET A 362 1.95 -24.42 1.79
C MET A 362 1.85 -24.01 0.32
N ALA A 363 2.14 -24.95 -0.57
CA ALA A 363 2.13 -24.74 -2.01
C ALA A 363 1.78 -26.04 -2.71
N PHE A 364 1.26 -25.95 -3.93
CA PHE A 364 0.96 -27.12 -4.75
C PHE A 364 1.11 -26.80 -6.24
N CYS A 365 1.31 -27.84 -7.05
CA CYS A 365 1.39 -27.74 -8.50
C CYS A 365 0.92 -29.05 -9.16
N TRP A 366 0.75 -29.04 -10.48
CA TRP A 366 0.39 -30.22 -11.27
C TRP A 366 1.59 -30.80 -12.04
N ASP A 367 1.69 -32.12 -12.09
CA ASP A 367 2.70 -32.84 -12.90
C ASP A 367 2.23 -33.19 -14.32
N ASP A 368 3.07 -33.88 -15.09
CA ASP A 368 2.76 -34.31 -16.47
C ASP A 368 1.70 -35.40 -16.58
N ARG A 369 1.27 -35.98 -15.45
CA ARG A 369 0.25 -37.04 -15.34
C ARG A 369 -1.08 -36.52 -14.80
N GLY A 370 -1.20 -35.21 -14.58
CA GLY A 370 -2.41 -34.63 -13.98
C GLY A 370 -2.58 -34.94 -12.49
N ARG A 371 -1.48 -35.21 -11.76
CA ARG A 371 -1.49 -35.43 -10.31
C ARG A 371 -1.06 -34.17 -9.58
N MET A 372 -1.60 -33.96 -8.39
CA MET A 372 -1.30 -32.77 -7.58
C MET A 372 -0.12 -33.05 -6.64
N TRP A 373 0.93 -32.26 -6.77
CA TRP A 373 2.09 -32.30 -5.87
C TRP A 373 1.98 -31.20 -4.83
N ILE A 374 2.20 -31.55 -3.55
CA ILE A 374 1.96 -30.66 -2.41
C ILE A 374 3.24 -30.52 -1.59
N ALA A 375 3.63 -29.28 -1.32
CA ALA A 375 4.61 -28.91 -0.31
C ALA A 375 3.90 -28.79 1.03
N GLU A 376 4.08 -29.79 1.89
CA GLU A 376 3.50 -29.84 3.22
C GLU A 376 4.49 -29.27 4.23
N ASN A 377 4.17 -28.14 4.85
CA ASN A 377 5.11 -27.39 5.70
C ASN A 377 4.66 -27.37 7.15
N LYS A 378 5.24 -28.27 7.94
CA LYS A 378 5.03 -28.35 9.39
C LYS A 378 6.10 -27.62 10.20
N ASP A 379 7.01 -26.93 9.51
CA ASP A 379 8.08 -26.15 10.14
C ASP A 379 7.69 -24.69 10.38
N TYR A 380 6.39 -24.38 10.32
CA TYR A 380 5.90 -23.01 10.39
C TYR A 380 5.94 -22.39 11.79
N GLU A 381 6.39 -23.08 12.84
CA GLU A 381 6.28 -22.65 14.24
C GLU A 381 7.18 -21.46 14.63
N SER A 382 8.37 -21.32 14.06
CA SER A 382 9.36 -20.30 14.48
C SER A 382 9.45 -19.11 13.51
N ARG A 383 9.45 -17.87 14.05
CA ARG A 383 9.72 -16.65 13.27
C ARG A 383 11.20 -16.26 13.38
N GLY A 384 11.96 -16.43 12.31
CA GLY A 384 13.33 -15.89 12.18
C GLY A 384 14.43 -16.58 13.02
N LYS A 385 14.18 -17.72 13.67
CA LYS A 385 15.18 -18.45 14.48
C LYS A 385 15.17 -19.95 14.16
N GLY A 386 16.16 -20.41 13.40
CA GLY A 386 16.35 -21.85 13.10
C GLY A 386 15.20 -22.46 12.30
N PHE A 387 15.29 -23.78 12.07
CA PHE A 387 14.18 -24.58 11.57
C PHE A 387 13.43 -25.24 12.75
N SER A 388 12.13 -25.51 12.58
CA SER A 388 11.27 -26.10 13.61
C SER A 388 11.77 -27.47 14.10
N ASN A 389 11.27 -27.87 15.28
CA ASN A 389 11.52 -29.17 15.90
C ASN A 389 10.76 -30.33 15.25
N SER A 390 9.70 -30.05 14.47
CA SER A 390 8.79 -31.10 13.95
C SER A 390 9.51 -32.06 13.01
N GLY A 391 10.24 -31.53 12.02
CA GLY A 391 11.08 -32.30 11.11
C GLY A 391 10.36 -33.31 10.23
N ASP A 392 9.05 -33.22 10.13
CA ASP A 392 8.15 -34.13 9.42
C ASP A 392 7.43 -33.45 8.24
N SER A 393 7.92 -32.29 7.78
CA SER A 393 7.51 -31.68 6.52
C SER A 393 7.75 -32.64 5.34
N ARG A 394 6.81 -32.67 4.38
CA ARG A 394 6.76 -33.67 3.30
C ARG A 394 6.52 -33.04 1.94
N ILE A 395 6.91 -33.77 0.91
CA ILE A 395 6.41 -33.59 -0.46
C ILE A 395 5.47 -34.74 -0.76
N LEU A 396 4.21 -34.43 -1.05
CA LEU A 396 3.15 -35.40 -1.30
C LEU A 396 2.73 -35.37 -2.77
N ILE A 397 2.22 -36.50 -3.26
CA ILE A 397 1.54 -36.62 -4.56
C ILE A 397 0.14 -37.15 -4.28
N LEU A 398 -0.87 -36.37 -4.64
CA LEU A 398 -2.28 -36.72 -4.56
C LEU A 398 -2.84 -36.99 -5.96
N GLU A 399 -3.67 -38.01 -6.06
CA GLU A 399 -4.24 -38.49 -7.32
C GLU A 399 -5.74 -38.77 -7.12
N ASP A 400 -6.53 -38.42 -8.12
CA ASP A 400 -7.94 -38.78 -8.30
C ASP A 400 -7.94 -39.86 -9.39
N THR A 401 -7.98 -41.13 -8.98
CA THR A 401 -7.68 -42.26 -9.87
C THR A 401 -8.86 -42.69 -10.72
N ASP A 402 -10.08 -42.31 -10.35
CA ASP A 402 -11.31 -42.57 -11.11
C ASP A 402 -11.91 -41.33 -11.78
N HIS A 403 -11.32 -40.15 -11.54
CA HIS A 403 -11.68 -38.86 -12.11
C HIS A 403 -13.08 -38.38 -11.70
N ASP A 404 -13.53 -38.74 -10.49
CA ASP A 404 -14.81 -38.30 -9.93
C ASP A 404 -14.76 -36.86 -9.36
N GLY A 405 -13.57 -36.27 -9.31
CA GLY A 405 -13.33 -34.94 -8.76
C GLY A 405 -12.95 -34.96 -7.28
N VAL A 406 -12.57 -36.10 -6.72
CA VAL A 406 -12.06 -36.27 -5.35
C VAL A 406 -10.77 -37.09 -5.37
N ALA A 407 -9.74 -36.64 -4.66
CA ALA A 407 -8.52 -37.40 -4.51
C ALA A 407 -8.75 -38.65 -3.65
N ASP A 408 -8.32 -39.81 -4.14
CA ASP A 408 -8.50 -41.12 -3.49
C ASP A 408 -7.17 -41.78 -3.11
N LYS A 409 -6.04 -41.23 -3.59
CA LYS A 409 -4.71 -41.79 -3.40
C LYS A 409 -3.70 -40.74 -2.98
N ARG A 410 -2.82 -41.14 -2.04
CA ARG A 410 -1.70 -40.34 -1.54
C ARG A 410 -0.40 -41.13 -1.61
N THR A 411 0.63 -40.51 -2.17
CA THR A 411 2.02 -41.00 -2.16
C THR A 411 2.91 -39.98 -1.47
N VAL A 412 3.87 -40.44 -0.65
CA VAL A 412 4.90 -39.59 -0.05
C VAL A 412 6.16 -39.68 -0.91
N PHE A 413 6.54 -38.58 -1.54
CA PHE A 413 7.70 -38.52 -2.44
C PHE A 413 9.02 -38.31 -1.68
N MET A 414 9.00 -37.39 -0.70
CA MET A 414 10.14 -37.08 0.18
C MET A 414 9.64 -36.61 1.55
N GLU A 415 10.44 -36.88 2.58
CA GLU A 415 10.19 -36.48 3.97
C GLU A 415 11.42 -35.78 4.57
N GLY A 416 11.21 -34.95 5.60
CA GLY A 416 12.28 -34.33 6.38
C GLY A 416 13.00 -33.20 5.66
N ILE A 417 12.33 -32.53 4.72
CA ILE A 417 12.79 -31.30 4.09
C ILE A 417 12.43 -30.11 4.99
N ALA A 418 13.41 -29.28 5.34
CA ALA A 418 13.13 -28.13 6.19
C ALA A 418 12.40 -27.03 5.42
N PHE A 419 11.25 -26.60 5.94
CA PHE A 419 10.48 -25.43 5.48
C PHE A 419 10.20 -25.41 3.95
N PRO A 420 9.48 -26.39 3.39
CA PRO A 420 9.12 -26.35 1.97
C PRO A 420 8.10 -25.23 1.72
N SER A 421 8.47 -24.20 0.96
CA SER A 421 7.68 -22.98 0.74
C SER A 421 7.14 -22.81 -0.67
N ALA A 422 7.68 -23.54 -1.65
CA ALA A 422 7.19 -23.56 -3.03
C ALA A 422 7.59 -24.83 -3.76
N ILE A 423 6.86 -25.16 -4.83
CA ILE A 423 7.03 -26.40 -5.58
C ILE A 423 6.70 -26.22 -7.07
N ALA A 424 7.49 -26.83 -7.95
CA ALA A 424 7.17 -26.95 -9.38
C ALA A 424 7.79 -28.23 -9.98
N VAL A 425 6.97 -29.06 -10.64
CA VAL A 425 7.43 -30.28 -11.31
C VAL A 425 7.92 -29.99 -12.72
N GLY A 426 9.04 -30.58 -13.12
CA GLY A 426 9.61 -30.50 -14.46
C GLY A 426 11.03 -31.07 -14.53
N PHE A 427 11.52 -31.34 -15.74
CA PHE A 427 12.86 -31.89 -15.99
C PHE A 427 13.12 -33.25 -15.30
N ASP A 428 12.10 -34.11 -15.24
CA ASP A 428 12.13 -35.44 -14.59
C ASP A 428 12.49 -35.36 -13.09
N GLY A 429 11.87 -34.39 -12.42
CA GLY A 429 12.01 -34.17 -10.99
C GLY A 429 11.15 -33.01 -10.53
N VAL A 430 11.50 -32.48 -9.36
CA VAL A 430 10.77 -31.39 -8.71
C VAL A 430 11.73 -30.31 -8.22
N PHE A 431 11.38 -29.05 -8.50
CA PHE A 431 12.01 -27.88 -7.90
C PHE A 431 11.28 -27.53 -6.61
N ILE A 432 12.03 -27.36 -5.52
CA ILE A 432 11.47 -27.05 -4.19
C ILE A 432 12.13 -25.81 -3.64
N GLY A 433 11.33 -24.84 -3.23
CA GLY A 433 11.76 -23.72 -2.41
C GLY A 433 11.87 -24.18 -0.97
N ALA A 434 13.08 -24.17 -0.41
CA ALA A 434 13.36 -24.58 0.96
C ALA A 434 14.44 -23.63 1.51
N PRO A 435 14.07 -22.45 2.03
CA PRO A 435 15.01 -21.40 2.39
C PRO A 435 16.12 -21.94 3.30
N PRO A 436 17.40 -21.63 3.05
CA PRO A 436 17.90 -20.61 2.13
C PRO A 436 18.07 -21.08 0.68
N ASN A 437 17.55 -22.24 0.28
CA ASN A 437 17.86 -22.90 -0.98
C ASN A 437 16.68 -22.95 -1.97
N LEU A 438 17.03 -22.94 -3.25
CA LEU A 438 16.25 -23.57 -4.32
C LEU A 438 16.86 -24.95 -4.58
N LEU A 439 16.08 -26.00 -4.35
CA LEU A 439 16.50 -27.39 -4.57
C LEU A 439 15.93 -27.93 -5.87
N PHE A 440 16.66 -28.85 -6.49
CA PHE A 440 16.13 -29.76 -7.51
C PHE A 440 16.28 -31.19 -7.00
N VAL A 441 15.17 -31.94 -6.96
CA VAL A 441 15.11 -33.32 -6.52
C VAL A 441 14.72 -34.19 -7.71
N PRO A 442 15.64 -35.02 -8.24
CA PRO A 442 15.35 -35.90 -9.37
C PRO A 442 14.43 -37.08 -8.99
N ASP A 443 13.70 -37.58 -9.99
CA ASP A 443 13.04 -38.88 -10.00
C ASP A 443 13.41 -39.59 -11.32
N LYS A 444 14.65 -40.09 -11.38
CA LYS A 444 15.23 -40.57 -12.65
C LYS A 444 14.63 -41.89 -13.12
N ASN A 445 14.12 -42.70 -12.19
CA ASN A 445 13.52 -44.00 -12.49
C ASN A 445 11.99 -43.92 -12.60
N GLY A 446 11.37 -42.78 -12.27
CA GLY A 446 9.93 -42.55 -12.38
C GLY A 446 9.14 -43.41 -11.39
N ASP A 447 9.72 -43.73 -10.23
CA ASP A 447 9.10 -44.59 -9.22
C ASP A 447 8.30 -43.81 -8.16
N ASP A 448 8.14 -42.49 -8.38
CA ASP A 448 7.48 -41.55 -7.47
C ASP A 448 8.18 -41.47 -6.10
N LYS A 449 9.50 -41.66 -6.06
CA LYS A 449 10.35 -41.43 -4.87
C LYS A 449 11.54 -40.55 -5.21
N ALA A 450 11.94 -39.75 -4.23
CA ALA A 450 13.11 -38.91 -4.39
C ALA A 450 14.41 -39.72 -4.50
N ASP A 451 15.22 -39.38 -5.51
CA ASP A 451 16.63 -39.77 -5.58
C ASP A 451 17.44 -38.96 -4.54
N ALA A 452 17.36 -39.34 -3.26
CA ALA A 452 17.87 -38.55 -2.14
C ALA A 452 19.37 -38.22 -2.23
N ASP A 453 20.18 -39.11 -2.81
CA ASP A 453 21.62 -38.90 -3.01
C ASP A 453 21.96 -37.97 -4.19
N ALA A 454 20.95 -37.64 -5.01
CA ALA A 454 21.07 -36.80 -6.20
C ALA A 454 20.40 -35.43 -6.04
N VAL A 455 20.00 -35.04 -4.83
CA VAL A 455 19.43 -33.71 -4.57
C VAL A 455 20.48 -32.62 -4.84
N GLU A 456 20.10 -31.61 -5.61
CA GLU A 456 20.98 -30.52 -6.04
C GLU A 456 20.52 -29.19 -5.43
N VAL A 457 21.45 -28.45 -4.81
CA VAL A 457 21.23 -27.04 -4.44
C VAL A 457 21.46 -26.18 -5.68
N ARG A 458 20.39 -25.77 -6.36
CA ARG A 458 20.48 -24.97 -7.59
C ARG A 458 20.90 -23.53 -7.32
N LEU A 459 20.34 -22.94 -6.26
CA LEU A 459 20.64 -21.60 -5.78
C LEU A 459 20.53 -21.58 -4.25
N THR A 460 21.20 -20.64 -3.61
CA THR A 460 21.09 -20.38 -2.17
C THR A 460 21.07 -18.88 -1.91
N GLY A 461 20.92 -18.46 -0.65
CA GLY A 461 20.99 -17.05 -0.26
C GLY A 461 19.69 -16.41 0.21
N TRP A 462 18.57 -17.12 0.15
CA TRP A 462 17.29 -16.61 0.63
C TRP A 462 17.26 -16.55 2.17
N GLY A 463 16.68 -15.48 2.71
CA GLY A 463 16.47 -15.33 4.15
C GLY A 463 15.19 -16.00 4.65
N ILE A 464 15.00 -15.96 5.97
CA ILE A 464 13.78 -16.42 6.67
C ILE A 464 13.33 -15.44 7.79
N ARG A 465 13.80 -14.18 7.74
CA ARG A 465 13.56 -13.20 8.80
C ARG A 465 12.07 -13.07 9.12
N ASP A 466 11.24 -13.00 8.08
CA ASP A 466 9.81 -13.23 8.20
C ASP A 466 9.43 -14.52 7.45
N ARG A 467 8.83 -15.47 8.17
CA ARG A 467 8.38 -16.76 7.64
C ARG A 467 7.29 -16.61 6.57
N HIS A 468 6.58 -15.48 6.55
CA HIS A 468 5.52 -15.15 5.58
C HIS A 468 6.07 -14.54 4.27
N GLU A 469 7.32 -14.08 4.26
CA GLU A 469 7.91 -13.26 3.19
C GLU A 469 9.13 -13.92 2.53
N THR A 470 9.19 -15.25 2.56
CA THR A 470 10.31 -16.02 1.96
C THR A 470 10.06 -16.36 0.48
N LEU A 471 11.00 -17.08 -0.17
CA LEU A 471 10.84 -17.50 -1.56
C LEU A 471 9.57 -18.35 -1.74
N ASN A 472 8.75 -18.01 -2.72
CA ASN A 472 7.46 -18.67 -2.90
C ASN A 472 6.95 -18.65 -4.37
N SER A 473 5.75 -19.20 -4.59
CA SER A 473 4.97 -19.11 -5.86
C SER A 473 5.73 -19.51 -7.13
N PHE A 474 6.26 -20.74 -7.17
CA PHE A 474 6.97 -21.21 -8.37
C PHE A 474 6.02 -21.37 -9.56
N HIS A 475 6.44 -20.85 -10.72
CA HIS A 475 5.66 -20.97 -11.94
C HIS A 475 6.55 -21.01 -13.18
N TRP A 476 6.24 -21.90 -14.12
CA TRP A 476 6.96 -22.00 -15.39
C TRP A 476 6.52 -20.88 -16.33
N GLY A 477 7.47 -20.06 -16.77
CA GLY A 477 7.24 -19.02 -17.77
C GLY A 477 7.10 -19.60 -19.17
N PRO A 478 6.44 -18.88 -20.09
CA PRO A 478 6.35 -19.27 -21.50
C PRO A 478 7.74 -19.40 -22.16
N ASP A 479 8.71 -18.64 -21.69
CA ASP A 479 10.12 -18.62 -22.12
C ASP A 479 10.98 -19.75 -21.53
N GLY A 480 10.39 -20.70 -20.79
CA GLY A 480 11.10 -21.86 -20.25
C GLY A 480 11.97 -21.57 -19.02
N TRP A 481 11.83 -20.39 -18.42
CA TRP A 481 12.41 -20.07 -17.12
C TRP A 481 11.45 -20.47 -15.99
N LEU A 482 12.00 -20.85 -14.84
CA LEU A 482 11.26 -21.00 -13.60
C LEU A 482 11.21 -19.66 -12.88
N TYR A 483 10.01 -19.11 -12.67
CA TYR A 483 9.80 -17.86 -11.95
C TYR A 483 9.40 -18.12 -10.50
N GLY A 484 9.71 -17.16 -9.63
CA GLY A 484 9.24 -17.17 -8.25
C GLY A 484 9.23 -15.77 -7.64
N LEU A 485 8.70 -15.70 -6.43
CA LEU A 485 8.51 -14.46 -5.68
C LEU A 485 9.35 -14.46 -4.40
N GLN A 486 9.53 -13.27 -3.81
CA GLN A 486 10.10 -13.07 -2.48
C GLN A 486 9.52 -11.80 -1.86
N GLY A 487 9.30 -11.78 -0.54
CA GLY A 487 8.80 -10.61 0.17
C GLY A 487 9.88 -9.63 0.68
N PHE A 488 9.41 -8.44 1.03
CA PHE A 488 10.17 -7.25 1.43
C PHE A 488 10.86 -7.41 2.79
N ALA A 489 10.16 -7.98 3.77
CA ALA A 489 10.64 -8.13 5.14
C ALA A 489 11.73 -9.19 5.28
N THR A 490 12.11 -9.90 4.21
CA THR A 490 13.20 -10.87 4.21
C THR A 490 14.26 -10.50 3.18
N PRO A 491 15.21 -9.60 3.52
CA PRO A 491 16.33 -9.26 2.64
C PRO A 491 17.16 -10.52 2.36
N SER A 492 17.49 -10.72 1.09
CA SER A 492 18.24 -11.88 0.62
C SER A 492 19.33 -11.46 -0.36
N LYS A 493 20.39 -12.25 -0.43
CA LYS A 493 21.45 -12.13 -1.44
C LYS A 493 21.61 -13.48 -2.10
N VAL A 494 21.06 -13.61 -3.31
CA VAL A 494 20.83 -14.91 -3.95
C VAL A 494 21.88 -15.19 -5.02
N GLY A 495 22.35 -16.43 -5.08
CA GLY A 495 23.35 -16.85 -6.04
C GLY A 495 23.58 -18.35 -6.03
N LYS A 496 24.60 -18.78 -6.77
CA LYS A 496 25.05 -20.18 -6.77
C LYS A 496 25.71 -20.51 -5.43
N PRO A 497 25.50 -21.72 -4.88
CA PRO A 497 26.22 -22.13 -3.68
C PRO A 497 27.72 -22.31 -3.97
N ASN A 498 28.53 -22.17 -2.93
CA ASN A 498 29.92 -22.62 -3.00
C ASN A 498 29.96 -24.16 -2.98
N GLY A 499 30.56 -24.78 -4.00
CA GLY A 499 30.59 -26.23 -4.14
C GLY A 499 29.19 -26.83 -4.36
N LYS A 500 28.87 -27.95 -3.70
CA LYS A 500 27.55 -28.62 -3.83
C LYS A 500 26.42 -27.95 -3.03
N GLY A 501 26.74 -26.95 -2.20
CA GLY A 501 25.80 -26.38 -1.22
C GLY A 501 25.51 -27.30 -0.03
N LYS A 502 24.85 -26.76 1.00
CA LYS A 502 24.34 -27.52 2.16
C LYS A 502 22.82 -27.67 2.02
N ILE A 503 22.33 -28.91 2.12
CA ILE A 503 20.90 -29.18 2.32
C ILE A 503 20.65 -29.10 3.83
N PHE A 504 19.70 -28.27 4.22
CA PHE A 504 19.34 -28.07 5.63
C PHE A 504 18.22 -29.03 6.03
N ARG A 505 18.27 -29.47 7.29
CA ARG A 505 17.29 -30.37 7.91
C ARG A 505 16.73 -29.74 9.19
N HIS A 506 15.76 -30.40 9.80
CA HIS A 506 15.24 -30.02 11.11
C HIS A 506 16.38 -29.83 12.14
N ASN A 507 16.21 -28.90 13.08
CA ASN A 507 17.21 -28.50 14.09
C ASN A 507 18.53 -27.92 13.57
N ASP A 508 18.77 -27.85 12.25
CA ASP A 508 19.92 -27.10 11.76
C ASP A 508 19.77 -25.62 12.12
N PRO A 509 20.87 -24.94 12.50
CA PRO A 509 20.82 -23.49 12.62
C PRO A 509 20.62 -22.87 11.24
N PHE A 510 19.72 -21.90 11.15
CA PHE A 510 19.62 -21.08 9.94
C PHE A 510 20.96 -20.33 9.75
N PRO A 511 21.55 -20.33 8.55
CA PRO A 511 22.84 -19.69 8.33
C PRO A 511 22.77 -18.18 8.57
N THR A 512 23.73 -17.66 9.34
CA THR A 512 23.82 -16.23 9.69
C THR A 512 24.45 -15.39 8.57
N ASP A 513 25.15 -16.03 7.63
CA ASP A 513 25.72 -15.41 6.43
C ASP A 513 25.67 -16.46 5.30
N THR A 514 24.75 -16.30 4.36
CA THR A 514 24.45 -17.32 3.33
C THR A 514 25.38 -17.21 2.12
N LEU A 515 25.65 -16.00 1.64
CA LEU A 515 26.47 -15.72 0.45
C LEU A 515 27.21 -14.38 0.56
N LYS A 516 28.51 -14.39 0.23
CA LYS A 516 29.30 -13.15 0.09
C LYS A 516 29.04 -12.44 -1.24
N GLU A 517 28.97 -13.22 -2.32
CA GLU A 517 28.71 -12.76 -3.68
C GLU A 517 27.36 -13.30 -4.17
N GLY A 518 26.52 -12.42 -4.70
CA GLY A 518 25.15 -12.74 -5.15
C GLY A 518 24.40 -11.47 -5.51
N THR A 519 23.14 -11.62 -5.93
CA THR A 519 22.26 -10.51 -6.29
C THR A 519 21.30 -10.21 -5.14
N ASP A 520 21.24 -8.96 -4.71
CA ASP A 520 20.35 -8.53 -3.64
C ASP A 520 18.88 -8.50 -4.09
N ILE A 521 17.97 -8.92 -3.22
CA ILE A 521 16.52 -8.87 -3.44
C ILE A 521 15.80 -8.75 -2.08
N ASN A 522 14.81 -7.85 -2.01
CA ASN A 522 14.00 -7.59 -0.81
C ASN A 522 12.59 -7.14 -1.20
N GLY A 523 11.78 -8.10 -1.62
CA GLY A 523 10.55 -7.83 -2.36
C GLY A 523 10.84 -7.83 -3.86
N GLY A 524 10.26 -8.75 -4.60
CA GLY A 524 10.51 -8.84 -6.04
C GLY A 524 10.06 -10.13 -6.71
N VAL A 525 10.27 -10.14 -8.03
CA VAL A 525 10.10 -11.30 -8.90
C VAL A 525 11.48 -11.73 -9.37
N TRP A 526 11.77 -13.03 -9.31
CA TRP A 526 13.01 -13.61 -9.79
C TRP A 526 12.75 -14.77 -10.75
N ARG A 527 13.77 -15.16 -11.50
CA ARG A 527 13.72 -16.32 -12.39
C ARG A 527 15.03 -17.09 -12.43
N TYR A 528 14.94 -18.40 -12.69
CA TYR A 528 16.04 -19.34 -12.85
C TYR A 528 15.86 -20.17 -14.11
N HIS A 529 16.89 -20.22 -14.97
CA HIS A 529 16.85 -21.02 -16.19
C HIS A 529 17.46 -22.40 -15.92
N PRO A 530 16.71 -23.52 -16.07
CA PRO A 530 17.19 -24.85 -15.72
C PRO A 530 18.32 -25.37 -16.62
N THR A 531 18.29 -25.10 -17.93
CA THR A 531 19.32 -25.56 -18.87
C THR A 531 20.49 -24.59 -19.04
N LYS A 532 20.26 -23.26 -18.92
CA LYS A 532 21.32 -22.23 -18.95
C LYS A 532 22.01 -22.03 -17.59
N ASP A 533 21.48 -22.63 -16.53
CA ASP A 533 21.97 -22.53 -15.14
C ASP A 533 22.10 -21.09 -14.62
N LYS A 534 21.19 -20.19 -15.03
CA LYS A 534 21.29 -18.73 -14.82
C LYS A 534 20.19 -18.21 -13.91
N PHE A 535 20.53 -17.32 -12.97
CA PHE A 535 19.60 -16.61 -12.10
C PHE A 535 19.49 -15.14 -12.49
N GLU A 536 18.28 -14.57 -12.47
CA GLU A 536 18.04 -13.15 -12.67
C GLU A 536 16.95 -12.65 -11.71
N VAL A 537 17.12 -11.43 -11.17
CA VAL A 537 16.00 -10.68 -10.61
C VAL A 537 15.29 -9.99 -11.77
N VAL A 538 14.00 -10.27 -11.92
CA VAL A 538 13.14 -9.75 -13.00
C VAL A 538 12.66 -8.35 -12.65
N ALA A 539 12.22 -8.14 -11.41
CA ALA A 539 11.71 -6.87 -10.92
C ALA A 539 11.97 -6.72 -9.42
N HIS A 540 12.19 -5.47 -8.99
CA HIS A 540 12.36 -5.09 -7.59
C HIS A 540 11.17 -4.28 -7.09
N GLY A 541 10.90 -4.35 -5.78
CA GLY A 541 9.88 -3.53 -5.11
C GLY A 541 8.87 -4.38 -4.38
N PHE A 542 7.62 -3.94 -4.34
CA PHE A 542 6.51 -4.65 -3.71
C PHE A 542 6.66 -4.81 -2.18
N SER A 543 5.81 -5.66 -1.62
CA SER A 543 5.65 -5.95 -0.20
C SER A 543 5.84 -7.45 0.00
N ASN A 544 4.77 -8.19 0.28
CA ASN A 544 4.72 -9.64 0.36
C ASN A 544 3.88 -10.20 -0.81
N PRO A 545 4.49 -10.43 -1.99
CA PRO A 545 3.79 -10.98 -3.14
C PRO A 545 3.58 -12.49 -3.00
N TRP A 546 2.37 -12.95 -3.33
CA TRP A 546 1.92 -14.35 -3.27
C TRP A 546 0.98 -14.65 -4.43
N GLY A 547 1.54 -15.17 -5.51
CA GLY A 547 0.80 -15.46 -6.74
C GLY A 547 1.40 -14.78 -7.96
N ILE A 548 1.66 -15.57 -9.00
CA ILE A 548 2.06 -15.12 -10.33
C ILE A 548 1.41 -15.98 -11.40
N ASP A 549 1.09 -15.38 -12.55
CA ASP A 549 0.71 -16.08 -13.77
C ASP A 549 0.86 -15.16 -15.00
N TYR A 550 0.67 -15.73 -16.18
CA TYR A 550 0.77 -15.06 -17.46
C TYR A 550 -0.57 -15.00 -18.16
N ASP A 551 -0.85 -13.89 -18.84
CA ASP A 551 -1.96 -13.83 -19.79
C ASP A 551 -1.66 -14.66 -21.07
N ALA A 552 -2.62 -14.73 -21.98
CA ALA A 552 -2.47 -15.46 -23.24
C ALA A 552 -1.34 -14.94 -24.13
N LYS A 553 -0.90 -13.70 -23.91
CA LYS A 553 0.18 -13.03 -24.63
C LYS A 553 1.55 -13.20 -23.96
N GLY A 554 1.59 -13.86 -22.80
CA GLY A 554 2.81 -14.06 -22.01
C GLY A 554 3.22 -12.83 -21.19
N GLN A 555 2.32 -11.88 -20.96
CA GLN A 555 2.56 -10.77 -20.04
C GLN A 555 2.38 -11.24 -18.60
N LEU A 556 3.30 -10.86 -17.70
CA LEU A 556 3.35 -11.36 -16.33
C LEU A 556 2.51 -10.52 -15.38
N LEU A 557 1.65 -11.19 -14.61
CA LEU A 557 0.81 -10.60 -13.57
C LEU A 557 1.17 -11.19 -12.21
N MET A 558 1.00 -10.40 -11.15
CA MET A 558 1.19 -10.88 -9.78
C MET A 558 0.24 -10.21 -8.81
N THR A 559 0.02 -10.87 -7.67
CA THR A 559 -0.73 -10.33 -6.53
C THR A 559 0.18 -10.10 -5.31
N ALA A 560 -0.15 -9.11 -4.47
CA ALA A 560 0.59 -8.80 -3.25
C ALA A 560 -0.31 -8.40 -2.07
N CYS A 561 0.19 -8.62 -0.86
CA CYS A 561 -0.44 -8.21 0.40
C CYS A 561 0.07 -6.85 0.87
N VAL A 562 -0.58 -6.22 1.87
CA VAL A 562 -0.13 -4.98 2.56
C VAL A 562 -0.19 -3.70 1.71
N ILE A 563 0.23 -3.75 0.45
CA ILE A 563 0.04 -2.70 -0.55
C ILE A 563 -1.10 -3.12 -1.52
N PRO A 564 -1.54 -2.26 -2.46
CA PRO A 564 -2.56 -2.66 -3.43
C PRO A 564 -2.20 -3.96 -4.16
N HIS A 565 -3.21 -4.75 -4.48
CA HIS A 565 -3.01 -6.17 -4.70
C HIS A 565 -2.45 -6.52 -6.08
N LEU A 566 -2.90 -5.89 -7.17
CA LEU A 566 -2.62 -6.38 -8.53
C LEU A 566 -1.55 -5.59 -9.29
N TRP A 567 -0.64 -6.28 -9.98
CA TRP A 567 0.51 -5.68 -10.68
C TRP A 567 0.78 -6.33 -12.04
N HIS A 568 1.12 -5.50 -13.05
CA HIS A 568 1.72 -5.94 -14.32
C HIS A 568 3.24 -5.85 -14.22
N VAL A 569 3.92 -6.99 -14.25
CA VAL A 569 5.36 -7.11 -14.04
C VAL A 569 6.11 -7.05 -15.37
N ILE A 570 7.08 -6.14 -15.45
CA ILE A 570 7.89 -5.88 -16.64
C ILE A 570 9.36 -6.16 -16.27
N PRO A 571 10.12 -6.94 -17.06
CA PRO A 571 11.53 -7.16 -16.79
C PRO A 571 12.32 -5.84 -16.68
N GLY A 572 13.12 -5.71 -15.63
CA GLY A 572 13.84 -4.47 -15.29
C GLY A 572 12.96 -3.41 -14.61
N GLY A 573 11.71 -3.74 -14.26
CA GLY A 573 10.80 -2.84 -13.57
C GLY A 573 11.15 -2.66 -12.10
N ILE A 574 10.90 -1.44 -11.60
CA ILE A 574 11.05 -1.06 -10.20
C ILE A 574 9.71 -0.52 -9.72
N TYR A 575 9.16 -1.16 -8.69
CA TYR A 575 7.77 -1.02 -8.27
C TYR A 575 7.64 -0.43 -6.88
N HIS A 576 6.50 0.20 -6.62
CA HIS A 576 6.15 0.68 -5.29
C HIS A 576 6.33 -0.42 -4.23
N ARG A 577 6.96 -0.06 -3.12
CA ARG A 577 7.34 -0.96 -2.03
C ARG A 577 6.69 -0.57 -0.71
N GLN A 578 6.54 -1.55 0.18
CA GLN A 578 5.93 -1.36 1.52
C GLN A 578 6.64 -0.32 2.39
N GLY A 579 7.97 -0.25 2.29
CA GLY A 579 8.81 0.66 3.08
C GLY A 579 10.26 0.65 2.61
N GLY A 580 11.11 1.46 3.23
CA GLY A 580 12.53 1.58 2.87
C GLY A 580 12.81 2.27 1.52
N GLN A 581 14.09 2.31 1.14
CA GLN A 581 14.55 2.86 -0.14
C GLN A 581 14.81 1.74 -1.16
N HIS A 582 14.74 2.09 -2.45
CA HIS A 582 15.21 1.22 -3.54
C HIS A 582 16.73 1.05 -3.49
N PHE A 583 17.23 -0.10 -3.97
CA PHE A 583 18.68 -0.34 -4.05
C PHE A 583 19.39 0.71 -4.92
N ASN A 584 18.76 1.09 -6.04
CA ASN A 584 19.22 2.23 -6.83
C ASN A 584 18.63 3.54 -6.26
N PRO A 585 19.45 4.47 -5.72
CA PRO A 585 18.97 5.72 -5.14
C PRO A 585 18.46 6.74 -6.18
N TYR A 586 18.69 6.48 -7.48
CA TYR A 586 18.26 7.33 -8.60
C TYR A 586 16.91 6.91 -9.19
N VAL A 587 16.20 6.02 -8.51
CA VAL A 587 14.79 5.73 -8.76
C VAL A 587 13.95 6.86 -8.16
N TYR A 588 13.77 7.93 -8.95
CA TYR A 588 13.01 9.10 -8.51
C TYR A 588 11.48 8.89 -8.53
N ASN A 589 11.01 7.87 -9.24
CA ASN A 589 9.62 7.44 -9.27
C ASN A 589 9.56 5.95 -9.60
N ASP A 590 8.60 5.23 -9.02
CA ASP A 590 8.40 3.78 -9.19
C ASP A 590 7.06 3.45 -9.86
N ILE A 591 6.96 2.25 -10.45
CA ILE A 591 5.74 1.76 -11.10
C ILE A 591 4.68 1.47 -10.03
N LYS A 592 3.43 1.87 -10.30
CA LYS A 592 2.29 1.72 -9.39
C LYS A 592 1.42 0.53 -9.78
N THR A 593 0.54 0.15 -8.86
CA THR A 593 -0.43 -0.94 -9.07
C THR A 593 -1.30 -0.66 -10.29
N ILE A 594 -1.79 -1.72 -10.92
CA ILE A 594 -2.79 -1.62 -11.98
C ILE A 594 -4.23 -1.72 -11.43
N ALA A 595 -4.42 -2.06 -10.15
CA ALA A 595 -5.74 -2.12 -9.53
C ALA A 595 -6.38 -0.72 -9.43
N ASP A 596 -7.64 -0.61 -9.83
CA ASP A 596 -8.45 0.61 -9.66
C ASP A 596 -9.44 0.53 -8.46
N HIS A 597 -9.39 -0.57 -7.72
CA HIS A 597 -10.23 -0.89 -6.57
C HIS A 597 -9.36 -1.46 -5.43
N SER A 598 -9.95 -1.69 -4.24
CA SER A 598 -9.22 -2.23 -3.09
C SER A 598 -9.95 -3.38 -2.41
N HIS A 599 -9.27 -4.42 -2.01
CA HIS A 599 -9.82 -5.45 -1.12
C HIS A 599 -9.31 -5.29 0.32
N ARG A 600 -9.87 -6.04 1.28
CA ARG A 600 -9.19 -6.24 2.57
C ARG A 600 -7.82 -6.87 2.29
N SER A 601 -6.79 -6.28 2.89
CA SER A 601 -5.39 -6.59 2.61
C SER A 601 -4.99 -7.98 3.10
N ALA A 602 -5.00 -9.01 2.24
CA ALA A 602 -4.20 -10.24 2.32
C ALA A 602 -4.63 -11.19 1.19
N HIS A 603 -3.80 -11.31 0.15
CA HIS A 603 -4.10 -12.08 -1.06
C HIS A 603 -3.20 -13.31 -1.15
N GLY A 604 -3.77 -14.40 -1.65
CA GLY A 604 -3.07 -15.65 -1.86
C GLY A 604 -3.31 -16.21 -3.25
N GLY A 605 -2.23 -16.46 -4.00
CA GLY A 605 -2.29 -16.99 -5.36
C GLY A 605 -2.73 -15.93 -6.40
N ALA A 606 -2.46 -16.25 -7.66
CA ALA A 606 -2.93 -15.51 -8.82
C ALA A 606 -2.93 -16.45 -10.03
N ARG A 607 -4.07 -16.72 -10.66
CA ARG A 607 -4.15 -17.53 -11.88
C ARG A 607 -5.01 -16.85 -12.92
N VAL A 608 -4.44 -16.61 -14.11
CA VAL A 608 -5.20 -16.11 -15.25
C VAL A 608 -5.90 -17.29 -15.90
N TYR A 609 -7.22 -17.26 -15.98
CA TYR A 609 -7.96 -18.40 -16.49
C TYR A 609 -7.82 -18.52 -18.01
N LEU A 610 -7.03 -19.50 -18.47
CA LEU A 610 -6.74 -19.78 -19.87
C LEU A 610 -7.08 -21.22 -20.28
N SER A 611 -7.97 -21.87 -19.53
CA SER A 611 -8.41 -23.23 -19.82
C SER A 611 -9.81 -23.25 -20.46
N ASP A 612 -10.32 -24.45 -20.71
CA ASP A 612 -11.49 -24.69 -21.56
C ASP A 612 -12.73 -25.17 -20.81
N ALA A 613 -12.68 -25.37 -19.48
CA ALA A 613 -13.84 -25.83 -18.73
C ALA A 613 -14.86 -24.71 -18.48
N PHE A 614 -14.41 -23.52 -18.09
CA PHE A 614 -15.26 -22.39 -17.71
C PHE A 614 -15.78 -21.68 -18.97
N PRO A 615 -16.94 -20.99 -18.89
CA PRO A 615 -17.45 -20.20 -19.99
C PRO A 615 -16.48 -19.09 -20.41
N GLU A 616 -16.59 -18.66 -21.67
CA GLU A 616 -15.75 -17.62 -22.28
C GLU A 616 -15.71 -16.31 -21.47
N THR A 617 -16.76 -16.00 -20.70
CA THR A 617 -16.82 -14.82 -19.83
C THR A 617 -15.78 -14.81 -18.71
N GLU A 618 -15.21 -15.97 -18.37
CA GLU A 618 -14.18 -16.09 -17.33
C GLU A 618 -12.76 -16.10 -17.91
N LYS A 619 -12.60 -16.29 -19.23
CA LYS A 619 -11.27 -16.36 -19.84
C LYS A 619 -10.55 -15.02 -19.75
N GLY A 620 -9.27 -15.08 -19.37
CA GLY A 620 -8.42 -13.90 -19.20
C GLY A 620 -8.65 -13.14 -17.89
N LYS A 621 -9.64 -13.51 -17.06
CA LYS A 621 -9.75 -12.99 -15.69
C LYS A 621 -8.66 -13.58 -14.81
N LEU A 622 -8.17 -12.78 -13.87
CA LEU A 622 -7.22 -13.21 -12.84
C LEU A 622 -7.98 -13.61 -11.58
N PHE A 623 -7.82 -14.86 -11.14
CA PHE A 623 -8.38 -15.38 -9.90
C PHE A 623 -7.35 -15.36 -8.78
N MET A 624 -7.78 -15.01 -7.57
CA MET A 624 -6.96 -14.97 -6.36
C MET A 624 -7.79 -15.32 -5.13
N ALA A 625 -7.17 -15.94 -4.14
CA ALA A 625 -7.77 -16.06 -2.82
C ALA A 625 -7.56 -14.75 -2.05
N ASN A 626 -8.51 -14.42 -1.17
CA ASN A 626 -8.38 -13.36 -0.20
C ASN A 626 -8.58 -13.95 1.21
N ILE A 627 -7.55 -13.82 2.03
CA ILE A 627 -7.49 -14.39 3.37
C ILE A 627 -8.41 -13.65 4.33
N HIS A 628 -8.53 -12.32 4.22
CA HIS A 628 -9.33 -11.50 5.13
C HIS A 628 -10.79 -11.33 4.71
N GLU A 629 -11.11 -11.59 3.43
CA GLU A 629 -12.48 -11.67 2.93
C GLU A 629 -13.00 -13.11 2.94
N HIS A 630 -12.15 -14.08 3.24
CA HIS A 630 -12.46 -15.52 3.24
C HIS A 630 -13.14 -15.96 1.94
N GLY A 631 -12.53 -15.67 0.80
CA GLY A 631 -13.10 -15.97 -0.49
C GLY A 631 -12.11 -16.06 -1.65
N ILE A 632 -12.61 -16.47 -2.80
CA ILE A 632 -11.94 -16.39 -4.10
C ILE A 632 -12.57 -15.22 -4.85
N LEU A 633 -11.71 -14.31 -5.29
CA LEU A 633 -12.06 -13.09 -6.00
C LEU A 633 -11.46 -13.15 -7.39
N SER A 634 -12.01 -12.36 -8.30
CA SER A 634 -11.48 -12.22 -9.64
C SER A 634 -11.36 -10.77 -10.08
N ASP A 635 -10.36 -10.49 -10.91
CA ASP A 635 -10.14 -9.21 -11.57
C ASP A 635 -10.18 -9.35 -13.09
N ILE A 636 -10.72 -8.33 -13.74
CA ILE A 636 -10.77 -8.18 -15.19
C ILE A 636 -9.61 -7.28 -15.64
N LEU A 637 -8.77 -7.81 -16.52
CA LEU A 637 -7.63 -7.09 -17.08
C LEU A 637 -8.05 -6.31 -18.33
N GLU A 638 -8.14 -4.99 -18.25
CA GLU A 638 -8.41 -4.12 -19.40
C GLU A 638 -7.12 -3.46 -19.91
N ARG A 639 -6.82 -3.55 -21.21
CA ARG A 639 -5.64 -2.89 -21.78
C ARG A 639 -5.73 -1.38 -21.64
N LYS A 640 -4.65 -0.74 -21.19
CA LYS A 640 -4.53 0.71 -21.05
C LYS A 640 -3.09 1.14 -21.30
N GLY A 641 -2.86 1.88 -22.39
CA GLY A 641 -1.50 2.26 -22.79
C GLY A 641 -0.61 1.04 -23.03
N SER A 642 0.56 1.01 -22.40
CA SER A 642 1.53 -0.09 -22.49
C SER A 642 1.21 -1.30 -21.59
N GLY A 643 0.22 -1.20 -20.71
CA GLY A 643 -0.12 -2.22 -19.72
C GLY A 643 -1.63 -2.38 -19.53
N PHE A 644 -2.07 -2.46 -18.27
CA PHE A 644 -3.45 -2.80 -17.90
C PHE A 644 -4.03 -1.86 -16.84
N SER A 645 -5.36 -1.86 -16.76
CA SER A 645 -6.15 -1.46 -15.59
C SER A 645 -6.89 -2.71 -15.11
N GLY A 646 -6.69 -3.09 -13.85
CA GLY A 646 -7.35 -4.23 -13.21
C GLY A 646 -8.63 -3.77 -12.51
N LYS A 647 -9.77 -4.21 -13.04
CA LYS A 647 -11.09 -3.94 -12.47
C LYS A 647 -11.56 -5.10 -11.62
N HIS A 648 -12.27 -4.80 -10.55
CA HIS A 648 -12.94 -5.84 -9.77
C HIS A 648 -13.90 -6.61 -10.67
N GLY A 649 -13.76 -7.93 -10.68
CA GLY A 649 -14.67 -8.86 -11.35
C GLY A 649 -15.74 -9.36 -10.39
N ASP A 650 -15.66 -10.64 -10.06
CA ASP A 650 -16.62 -11.34 -9.22
C ASP A 650 -16.03 -11.70 -7.85
N ASP A 651 -16.86 -11.59 -6.80
CA ASP A 651 -16.73 -12.34 -5.54
C ASP A 651 -17.08 -13.81 -5.82
N PHE A 652 -16.19 -14.51 -6.52
CA PHE A 652 -16.46 -15.76 -7.21
C PHE A 652 -16.87 -16.90 -6.27
N MET A 653 -16.26 -16.97 -5.09
CA MET A 653 -16.64 -17.88 -4.02
C MET A 653 -16.41 -17.23 -2.66
N MET A 654 -17.41 -17.26 -1.78
CA MET A 654 -17.29 -16.84 -0.38
C MET A 654 -17.39 -18.05 0.54
N ALA A 655 -16.38 -18.23 1.39
CA ALA A 655 -16.31 -19.37 2.31
C ALA A 655 -17.34 -19.29 3.43
N ASN A 656 -17.82 -18.09 3.75
CA ASN A 656 -18.77 -17.80 4.83
C ASN A 656 -18.32 -18.36 6.21
N ASN A 657 -17.01 -18.53 6.40
CA ASN A 657 -16.41 -18.97 7.65
C ASN A 657 -15.01 -18.37 7.79
N ALA A 658 -14.74 -17.74 8.93
CA ALA A 658 -13.50 -17.00 9.14
C ALA A 658 -12.26 -17.87 9.44
N GLN A 659 -12.41 -19.19 9.53
CA GLN A 659 -11.27 -20.12 9.62
C GLN A 659 -10.78 -20.58 8.25
N TRP A 660 -11.49 -20.23 7.17
CA TRP A 660 -11.00 -20.49 5.81
C TRP A 660 -9.88 -19.50 5.47
N VAL A 661 -8.71 -20.03 5.11
CA VAL A 661 -7.49 -19.28 4.81
C VAL A 661 -6.98 -19.74 3.45
N GLY A 662 -7.55 -19.15 2.40
CA GLY A 662 -7.14 -19.41 1.02
C GLY A 662 -5.80 -18.76 0.70
N PHE A 663 -4.82 -19.55 0.22
CA PHE A 663 -3.44 -19.08 0.10
C PHE A 663 -2.78 -19.31 -1.27
N SER A 664 -2.99 -20.47 -1.90
CA SER A 664 -2.41 -20.80 -3.21
C SER A 664 -3.51 -21.28 -4.15
N MET A 665 -3.32 -21.14 -5.46
CA MET A 665 -4.29 -21.54 -6.48
C MET A 665 -3.62 -22.12 -7.72
N GLU A 666 -4.28 -23.08 -8.38
CA GLU A 666 -3.86 -23.65 -9.66
C GLU A 666 -5.05 -23.97 -10.56
N VAL A 667 -4.79 -24.08 -11.87
CA VAL A 667 -5.75 -24.59 -12.86
C VAL A 667 -5.33 -25.99 -13.29
N GLY A 668 -6.22 -26.97 -13.11
CA GLY A 668 -5.96 -28.39 -13.35
C GLY A 668 -6.13 -28.86 -14.80
N PRO A 669 -5.77 -30.13 -15.09
CA PRO A 669 -5.87 -30.75 -16.43
C PRO A 669 -7.30 -30.79 -16.98
N GLU A 670 -8.31 -30.98 -16.14
CA GLU A 670 -9.74 -30.93 -16.49
C GLU A 670 -10.27 -29.49 -16.64
N GLY A 671 -9.44 -28.49 -16.34
CA GLY A 671 -9.73 -27.07 -16.48
C GLY A 671 -10.44 -26.43 -15.28
N GLY A 672 -10.50 -27.14 -14.14
CA GLY A 672 -11.02 -26.62 -12.88
C GLY A 672 -10.06 -25.68 -12.18
N LEU A 673 -10.62 -24.85 -11.31
CA LEU A 673 -9.87 -23.95 -10.44
C LEU A 673 -9.73 -24.61 -9.06
N TYR A 674 -8.51 -24.72 -8.57
CA TYR A 674 -8.19 -25.32 -7.28
C TYR A 674 -7.64 -24.26 -6.35
N VAL A 675 -8.11 -24.27 -5.10
CA VAL A 675 -7.61 -23.38 -4.04
C VAL A 675 -7.20 -24.20 -2.84
N LEU A 676 -6.05 -23.84 -2.29
CA LEU A 676 -5.55 -24.38 -1.04
C LEU A 676 -6.08 -23.55 0.12
N ASP A 677 -6.69 -24.24 1.09
CA ASP A 677 -7.11 -23.71 2.40
C ASP A 677 -6.20 -24.29 3.48
N TRP A 678 -5.40 -23.42 4.11
CA TRP A 678 -4.51 -23.78 5.22
C TRP A 678 -5.33 -24.13 6.48
N HIS A 679 -6.55 -23.59 6.60
CA HIS A 679 -7.51 -23.82 7.67
C HIS A 679 -6.94 -23.66 9.10
N ASP A 680 -6.44 -22.45 9.43
CA ASP A 680 -5.97 -22.07 10.77
C ASP A 680 -6.49 -20.68 11.16
N ALA A 681 -7.01 -20.56 12.38
CA ALA A 681 -7.68 -19.37 12.89
C ALA A 681 -6.72 -18.23 13.29
N ASP A 682 -5.40 -18.46 13.38
CA ASP A 682 -4.42 -17.40 13.69
C ASP A 682 -3.78 -16.77 12.45
N ILE A 683 -4.62 -16.17 11.62
CA ILE A 683 -4.23 -15.50 10.37
C ILE A 683 -3.11 -14.48 10.62
N CYS A 684 -1.95 -14.70 9.98
CA CYS A 684 -0.75 -13.85 10.10
C CYS A 684 -0.23 -13.67 11.54
N GLY A 685 -0.69 -14.49 12.50
CA GLY A 685 -0.29 -14.44 13.91
C GLY A 685 0.99 -15.20 14.21
N SER A 686 1.29 -15.36 15.51
CA SER A 686 2.48 -16.08 15.97
C SER A 686 2.22 -17.57 16.18
N ASP A 687 0.97 -17.95 16.40
CA ASP A 687 0.59 -19.28 16.84
C ASP A 687 0.13 -20.13 15.65
N VAL A 688 0.23 -21.44 15.78
CA VAL A 688 -0.43 -22.41 14.90
C VAL A 688 -1.47 -23.10 15.77
N LEU A 689 -2.75 -22.87 15.52
CA LEU A 689 -3.82 -23.39 16.39
C LEU A 689 -4.28 -24.78 15.96
N ASN A 690 -4.17 -25.07 14.66
CA ASN A 690 -4.72 -26.28 14.04
C ASN A 690 -3.69 -26.92 13.10
N SER A 691 -2.58 -27.45 13.64
CA SER A 691 -1.50 -28.06 12.84
C SER A 691 -1.90 -29.30 12.03
N GLU A 692 -3.05 -29.91 12.33
CA GLU A 692 -3.53 -31.15 11.70
C GLU A 692 -4.56 -30.91 10.58
N THR A 693 -4.69 -29.67 10.07
CA THR A 693 -5.71 -29.31 9.09
C THR A 693 -5.11 -28.93 7.75
N GLY A 694 -5.86 -29.09 6.66
CA GLY A 694 -5.40 -28.67 5.34
C GLY A 694 -6.30 -29.21 4.25
N ARG A 695 -6.78 -28.33 3.35
CA ARG A 695 -7.78 -28.70 2.34
C ARG A 695 -7.44 -28.13 0.97
N ILE A 696 -7.85 -28.85 -0.06
CA ILE A 696 -7.92 -28.36 -1.44
C ILE A 696 -9.39 -28.35 -1.84
N PHE A 697 -9.90 -27.17 -2.21
CA PHE A 697 -11.23 -27.05 -2.82
C PHE A 697 -11.09 -26.94 -4.32
N ARG A 698 -11.99 -27.63 -5.03
CA ARG A 698 -12.11 -27.60 -6.48
C ARG A 698 -13.39 -26.89 -6.87
N ILE A 699 -13.29 -25.96 -7.81
CA ILE A 699 -14.40 -25.19 -8.35
C ILE A 699 -14.55 -25.51 -9.83
N MET A 700 -15.76 -25.93 -10.21
CA MET A 700 -16.12 -26.31 -11.57
C MET A 700 -17.44 -25.68 -11.98
N PRO A 701 -17.65 -25.41 -13.28
CA PRO A 701 -18.99 -25.14 -13.78
C PRO A 701 -19.82 -26.43 -13.67
N LYS A 702 -21.11 -26.28 -13.35
CA LYS A 702 -22.08 -27.41 -13.35
C LYS A 702 -22.14 -28.14 -14.69
N LYS A 703 -21.72 -27.46 -15.77
CA LYS A 703 -21.52 -28.03 -17.10
C LYS A 703 -20.17 -27.59 -17.66
N SER A 704 -19.20 -28.48 -17.62
CA SER A 704 -17.88 -28.25 -18.22
C SER A 704 -17.96 -28.04 -19.73
N GLN A 705 -17.22 -27.07 -20.24
CA GLN A 705 -16.99 -26.83 -21.66
C GLN A 705 -15.70 -27.47 -22.18
N ALA A 706 -14.96 -28.17 -21.30
CA ALA A 706 -13.67 -28.74 -21.64
C ALA A 706 -13.80 -29.77 -22.77
N GLU A 707 -12.89 -29.72 -23.72
CA GLU A 707 -12.85 -30.68 -24.81
C GLU A 707 -12.39 -32.05 -24.29
N ASN A 708 -13.25 -33.07 -24.40
CA ASN A 708 -12.87 -34.43 -24.03
C ASN A 708 -12.30 -35.16 -25.25
N TRP A 709 -10.97 -35.34 -25.27
CA TRP A 709 -10.24 -36.05 -26.31
C TRP A 709 -9.46 -37.23 -25.72
N GLU A 710 -9.21 -38.25 -26.53
CA GLU A 710 -8.53 -39.48 -26.10
C GLU A 710 -7.11 -39.17 -25.60
N GLY A 711 -6.84 -39.49 -24.34
CA GLY A 711 -5.54 -39.23 -23.72
C GLY A 711 -5.43 -37.90 -22.96
N ARG A 712 -6.53 -37.14 -22.77
CA ARG A 712 -6.51 -35.87 -21.99
C ARG A 712 -5.86 -36.02 -20.61
N TYR A 713 -6.14 -37.12 -19.93
CA TYR A 713 -5.63 -37.42 -18.59
C TYR A 713 -4.46 -38.41 -18.61
N ALA A 714 -3.89 -38.70 -19.79
CA ALA A 714 -2.75 -39.60 -19.90
C ALA A 714 -1.46 -38.91 -19.45
N ASP A 715 -0.42 -39.73 -19.23
CA ASP A 715 0.93 -39.26 -18.99
C ASP A 715 1.49 -38.55 -20.23
N LEU A 716 1.51 -37.21 -20.20
CA LEU A 716 2.01 -36.39 -21.30
C LEU A 716 3.50 -36.65 -21.58
N GLY A 717 4.26 -37.11 -20.58
CA GLY A 717 5.67 -37.48 -20.72
C GLY A 717 5.91 -38.65 -21.67
N LYS A 718 4.88 -39.45 -21.96
CA LYS A 718 4.93 -40.58 -22.91
C LYS A 718 4.53 -40.23 -24.34
N LEU A 719 3.94 -39.05 -24.57
CA LEU A 719 3.57 -38.60 -25.90
C LEU A 719 4.81 -38.38 -26.77
N SER A 720 4.68 -38.63 -28.07
CA SER A 720 5.72 -38.32 -29.05
C SER A 720 5.92 -36.80 -29.18
N ASP A 721 7.07 -36.38 -29.71
CA ASP A 721 7.32 -34.96 -29.96
C ASP A 721 6.25 -34.34 -30.89
N HIS A 722 5.73 -35.10 -31.85
CA HIS A 722 4.64 -34.67 -32.76
C HIS A 722 3.35 -34.34 -31.99
N GLU A 723 2.96 -35.22 -31.06
CA GLU A 723 1.77 -35.03 -30.23
C GLU A 723 1.94 -33.82 -29.30
N LEU A 724 3.13 -33.66 -28.69
CA LEU A 724 3.44 -32.50 -27.84
C LEU A 724 3.43 -31.17 -28.61
N VAL A 725 3.87 -31.17 -29.87
CA VAL A 725 3.73 -30.01 -30.76
C VAL A 725 2.25 -29.71 -31.04
N GLY A 726 1.44 -30.73 -31.28
CA GLY A 726 -0.01 -30.59 -31.46
C GLY A 726 -0.70 -29.88 -30.28
N LEU A 727 -0.27 -30.16 -29.05
CA LEU A 727 -0.79 -29.54 -27.83
C LEU A 727 -0.56 -28.02 -27.74
N GLN A 728 0.32 -27.42 -28.55
CA GLN A 728 0.45 -25.95 -28.61
C GLN A 728 -0.83 -25.26 -29.12
N THR A 729 -1.70 -26.01 -29.81
CA THR A 729 -3.03 -25.56 -30.26
C THR A 729 -4.18 -26.03 -29.36
N SER A 730 -3.88 -26.66 -28.21
CA SER A 730 -4.88 -27.05 -27.23
C SER A 730 -5.60 -25.84 -26.64
N LYS A 731 -6.91 -25.95 -26.42
CA LYS A 731 -7.69 -24.93 -25.70
C LYS A 731 -7.38 -24.89 -24.19
N SER A 732 -6.75 -25.93 -23.67
CA SER A 732 -6.30 -26.00 -22.28
C SER A 732 -4.84 -25.55 -22.18
N GLU A 733 -4.61 -24.40 -21.54
CA GLU A 733 -3.25 -23.89 -21.33
C GLU A 733 -2.38 -24.82 -20.47
N TRP A 734 -2.98 -25.60 -19.56
CA TRP A 734 -2.25 -26.62 -18.79
C TRP A 734 -1.50 -27.59 -19.71
N HIS A 735 -2.20 -28.16 -20.69
CA HIS A 735 -1.61 -29.09 -21.65
C HIS A 735 -0.51 -28.44 -22.49
N ALA A 736 -0.75 -27.21 -22.96
CA ALA A 736 0.23 -26.47 -23.75
C ALA A 736 1.50 -26.16 -22.93
N ARG A 737 1.37 -25.74 -21.66
CA ARG A 737 2.48 -25.48 -20.74
C ARG A 737 3.27 -26.73 -20.43
N ARG A 738 2.61 -27.83 -20.03
CA ARG A 738 3.28 -29.12 -19.76
C ARG A 738 4.02 -29.63 -20.99
N ALA A 739 3.40 -29.57 -22.17
CA ALA A 739 4.04 -29.97 -23.41
C ALA A 739 5.31 -29.15 -23.72
N ARG A 740 5.30 -27.84 -23.46
CA ARG A 740 6.51 -26.99 -23.62
C ARG A 740 7.63 -27.39 -22.67
N ILE A 741 7.32 -27.67 -21.40
CA ILE A 741 8.31 -28.10 -20.40
C ILE A 741 8.94 -29.45 -20.80
N ILE A 742 8.12 -30.41 -21.25
CA ILE A 742 8.60 -31.72 -21.71
C ILE A 742 9.50 -31.55 -22.95
N LEU A 743 9.05 -30.79 -23.95
CA LEU A 743 9.83 -30.52 -25.16
C LEU A 743 11.17 -29.84 -24.83
N GLN A 744 11.18 -28.87 -23.92
CA GLN A 744 12.41 -28.21 -23.46
C GLN A 744 13.37 -29.21 -22.79
N ASN A 745 12.87 -30.06 -21.89
CA ASN A 745 13.68 -31.08 -21.25
C ASN A 745 14.27 -32.06 -22.28
N ARG A 746 13.46 -32.56 -23.22
CA ARG A 746 13.93 -33.44 -24.31
C ARG A 746 15.00 -32.76 -25.16
N ALA A 747 14.73 -31.54 -25.62
CA ALA A 747 15.65 -30.74 -26.42
C ALA A 747 16.98 -30.46 -25.72
N SER A 748 16.97 -30.31 -24.39
CA SER A 748 18.19 -30.10 -23.59
C SER A 748 19.13 -31.31 -23.57
N ARG A 749 18.60 -32.51 -23.82
CA ARG A 749 19.36 -33.77 -23.87
C ARG A 749 19.77 -34.13 -25.28
N LYS A 750 18.85 -33.91 -26.24
CA LYS A 750 19.03 -34.20 -27.65
C LYS A 750 18.17 -33.25 -28.47
N SER A 751 18.76 -32.62 -29.49
CA SER A 751 18.02 -31.77 -30.43
C SER A 751 16.83 -32.51 -31.05
N LEU A 752 15.72 -31.79 -31.21
CA LEU A 752 14.52 -32.31 -31.86
C LEU A 752 14.78 -32.52 -33.36
N SER A 753 13.94 -33.33 -34.02
CA SER A 753 14.09 -33.55 -35.46
C SER A 753 13.71 -32.31 -36.28
N LYS A 754 14.20 -32.23 -37.51
CA LYS A 754 13.88 -31.11 -38.42
C LYS A 754 12.38 -31.04 -38.72
N GLU A 755 11.71 -32.20 -38.78
CA GLU A 755 10.27 -32.32 -39.00
C GLU A 755 9.48 -31.66 -37.86
N ILE A 756 9.89 -31.89 -36.61
CA ILE A 756 9.27 -31.27 -35.42
C ILE A 756 9.41 -29.75 -35.45
N TYR A 757 10.60 -29.23 -35.78
CA TYR A 757 10.77 -27.78 -35.96
C TYR A 757 9.91 -27.23 -37.10
N ASN A 758 9.77 -27.94 -38.22
CA ASN A 758 8.91 -27.53 -39.34
C ASN A 758 7.42 -27.47 -38.94
N GLU A 759 6.95 -28.38 -38.09
CA GLU A 759 5.57 -28.36 -37.56
C GLU A 759 5.33 -27.15 -36.67
N LEU A 760 6.24 -26.86 -35.74
CA LEU A 760 6.19 -25.66 -34.92
C LEU A 760 6.23 -24.37 -35.76
N PHE A 761 7.12 -24.29 -36.75
CA PHE A 761 7.15 -23.17 -37.70
C PHE A 761 5.85 -23.06 -38.51
N THR A 762 5.19 -24.18 -38.81
CA THR A 762 3.90 -24.18 -39.50
C THR A 762 2.82 -23.55 -38.62
N ILE A 763 2.75 -23.90 -37.33
CA ILE A 763 1.83 -23.26 -36.38
C ILE A 763 2.15 -21.76 -36.26
N TYR A 764 3.41 -21.41 -36.01
CA TYR A 764 3.85 -20.01 -35.86
C TYR A 764 3.51 -19.13 -37.08
N LYS A 765 3.75 -19.62 -38.30
CA LYS A 765 3.59 -18.83 -39.53
C LYS A 765 2.19 -18.86 -40.12
N LYS A 766 1.43 -19.95 -39.94
CA LYS A 766 0.16 -20.17 -40.67
C LYS A 766 -1.10 -20.16 -39.80
N ASN A 767 -1.00 -20.31 -38.48
CA ASN A 767 -2.18 -20.32 -37.64
C ASN A 767 -2.83 -18.92 -37.59
N THR A 768 -4.15 -18.84 -37.57
CA THR A 768 -4.90 -17.58 -37.51
C THR A 768 -5.05 -17.04 -36.09
N ASN A 769 -4.93 -17.90 -35.07
CA ASN A 769 -4.96 -17.49 -33.67
C ASN A 769 -3.58 -17.01 -33.22
N PRO A 770 -3.40 -15.71 -32.88
CA PRO A 770 -2.11 -15.19 -32.43
C PRO A 770 -1.57 -15.86 -31.17
N ASP A 771 -2.42 -16.35 -30.27
CA ASP A 771 -1.98 -17.02 -29.04
C ASP A 771 -1.30 -18.36 -29.36
N PHE A 772 -1.84 -19.10 -30.33
CA PHE A 772 -1.22 -20.34 -30.78
C PHE A 772 0.09 -20.08 -31.54
N ARG A 773 0.16 -18.98 -32.29
CA ARG A 773 1.42 -18.54 -32.92
C ARG A 773 2.49 -18.23 -31.88
N LEU A 774 2.12 -17.53 -30.80
CA LEU A 774 3.02 -17.20 -29.69
C LEU A 774 3.49 -18.46 -28.95
N ARG A 775 2.58 -19.39 -28.63
CA ARG A 775 2.95 -20.68 -28.01
C ARG A 775 3.94 -21.47 -28.86
N ALA A 776 3.75 -21.49 -30.18
CA ALA A 776 4.70 -22.12 -31.10
C ALA A 776 6.04 -21.37 -31.16
N LEU A 777 6.03 -20.03 -31.18
CA LEU A 777 7.25 -19.21 -31.10
C LEU A 777 8.05 -19.50 -29.83
N TRP A 778 7.38 -19.56 -28.67
CA TRP A 778 7.99 -19.91 -27.40
C TRP A 778 8.54 -21.34 -27.41
N ALA A 779 7.79 -22.31 -27.91
CA ALA A 779 8.25 -23.68 -28.05
C ALA A 779 9.50 -23.77 -28.96
N LEU A 780 9.55 -23.02 -30.07
CA LEU A 780 10.75 -22.92 -30.91
C LEU A 780 11.93 -22.31 -30.15
N GLN A 781 11.72 -21.25 -29.36
CA GLN A 781 12.79 -20.63 -28.57
C GLN A 781 13.39 -21.60 -27.55
N ILE A 782 12.54 -22.22 -26.71
CA ILE A 782 13.02 -23.04 -25.59
C ILE A 782 13.65 -24.37 -26.05
N THR A 783 13.35 -24.80 -27.27
CA THR A 783 13.91 -26.02 -27.89
C THR A 783 15.08 -25.74 -28.83
N GLY A 784 15.53 -24.47 -28.94
CA GLY A 784 16.65 -24.07 -29.79
C GLY A 784 16.35 -24.07 -31.30
N GLY A 785 15.07 -24.01 -31.69
CA GLY A 785 14.62 -23.97 -33.08
C GLY A 785 14.58 -22.57 -33.71
N LEU A 786 14.76 -21.50 -32.94
CA LEU A 786 14.90 -20.13 -33.46
C LEU A 786 16.38 -19.76 -33.56
N ASP A 787 16.80 -19.37 -34.76
CA ASP A 787 18.06 -18.66 -34.95
C ASP A 787 17.85 -17.14 -34.95
N ASN A 788 18.95 -16.39 -34.97
CA ASN A 788 18.90 -14.93 -34.99
C ASN A 788 18.19 -14.38 -36.23
N GLU A 789 18.30 -15.02 -37.40
CA GLU A 789 17.61 -14.57 -38.62
C GLU A 789 16.08 -14.68 -38.49
N ALA A 790 15.59 -15.79 -37.92
CA ALA A 790 14.18 -15.99 -37.63
C ALA A 790 13.64 -14.95 -36.64
N LEU A 791 14.40 -14.65 -35.58
CA LEU A 791 14.05 -13.62 -34.59
C LEU A 791 14.04 -12.21 -35.21
N LEU A 792 15.03 -11.88 -36.04
CA LEU A 792 15.06 -10.60 -36.77
C LEU A 792 13.89 -10.45 -37.74
N SER A 793 13.49 -11.55 -38.40
CA SER A 793 12.29 -11.57 -39.23
C SER A 793 11.02 -11.33 -38.39
N ALA A 794 10.93 -11.91 -37.19
CA ALA A 794 9.79 -11.77 -36.29
C ALA A 794 9.58 -10.32 -35.80
N LEU A 795 10.62 -9.47 -35.80
CA LEU A 795 10.49 -8.03 -35.55
C LEU A 795 9.63 -7.30 -36.59
N SER A 796 9.27 -7.94 -37.71
CA SER A 796 8.42 -7.37 -38.76
C SER A 796 7.01 -7.97 -38.79
N ASP A 797 6.67 -8.80 -37.80
CA ASP A 797 5.35 -9.46 -37.73
C ASP A 797 4.22 -8.43 -37.64
N THR A 798 3.02 -8.80 -38.08
CA THR A 798 1.84 -7.92 -37.94
C THR A 798 1.34 -7.87 -36.50
N ASP A 799 1.54 -8.94 -35.72
CA ASP A 799 1.15 -9.01 -34.32
C ASP A 799 2.18 -8.33 -33.40
N GLU A 800 1.72 -7.40 -32.57
CA GLU A 800 2.58 -6.61 -31.68
C GLU A 800 3.28 -7.47 -30.60
N HIS A 801 2.65 -8.56 -30.15
CA HIS A 801 3.22 -9.42 -29.12
C HIS A 801 4.29 -10.34 -29.70
N VAL A 802 4.17 -10.77 -30.97
CA VAL A 802 5.24 -11.49 -31.67
C VAL A 802 6.48 -10.61 -31.79
N ARG A 803 6.31 -9.33 -32.21
CA ARG A 803 7.42 -8.37 -32.26
C ARG A 803 8.03 -8.14 -30.88
N SER A 804 7.21 -8.00 -29.85
CA SER A 804 7.64 -7.80 -28.46
C SER A 804 8.46 -8.98 -27.92
N TRP A 805 7.99 -10.21 -28.11
CA TRP A 805 8.73 -11.42 -27.73
C TRP A 805 10.03 -11.58 -28.50
N ALA A 806 10.07 -11.20 -29.78
CA ALA A 806 11.32 -11.19 -30.55
C ALA A 806 12.36 -10.22 -29.95
N VAL A 807 11.94 -9.03 -29.48
CA VAL A 807 12.82 -8.10 -28.73
C VAL A 807 13.33 -8.75 -27.44
N GLN A 808 12.46 -9.42 -26.68
CA GLN A 808 12.84 -10.08 -25.43
C GLN A 808 13.85 -11.22 -25.67
N PHE A 809 13.63 -12.08 -26.67
CA PHE A 809 14.53 -13.19 -26.98
C PHE A 809 15.88 -12.75 -27.52
N LEU A 810 15.90 -11.76 -28.43
CA LEU A 810 17.16 -11.20 -28.94
C LEU A 810 18.01 -10.57 -27.82
N THR A 811 17.38 -10.08 -26.74
CA THR A 811 18.09 -9.44 -25.61
C THR A 811 18.27 -10.35 -24.39
N GLU A 812 17.76 -11.58 -24.42
CA GLU A 812 17.81 -12.50 -23.27
C GLU A 812 19.25 -12.77 -22.80
N ASP A 813 20.20 -12.94 -23.72
CA ASP A 813 21.60 -13.19 -23.37
C ASP A 813 22.47 -11.92 -23.34
N LYS A 814 21.82 -10.73 -23.37
CA LYS A 814 22.45 -9.39 -23.34
C LYS A 814 23.42 -9.13 -24.50
N LYS A 815 23.26 -9.84 -25.63
CA LYS A 815 24.12 -9.75 -26.82
C LYS A 815 23.31 -9.84 -28.13
N PRO A 816 22.38 -8.90 -28.39
CA PRO A 816 21.49 -8.98 -29.56
C PRO A 816 22.18 -8.82 -30.92
N GLY A 817 23.39 -8.24 -30.96
CA GLY A 817 24.11 -7.96 -32.20
C GLY A 817 23.65 -6.68 -32.91
N LYS A 818 24.50 -6.16 -33.81
CA LYS A 818 24.33 -4.83 -34.43
C LYS A 818 23.06 -4.70 -35.28
N GLU A 819 22.68 -5.76 -35.99
CA GLU A 819 21.48 -5.75 -36.83
C GLU A 819 20.21 -5.63 -35.98
N ALA A 820 20.11 -6.40 -34.88
CA ALA A 820 19.00 -6.29 -33.95
C ALA A 820 18.91 -4.89 -33.34
N ILE A 821 20.04 -4.29 -32.93
CA ILE A 821 20.09 -2.92 -32.40
C ILE A 821 19.57 -1.90 -33.44
N ALA A 822 19.96 -2.06 -34.71
CA ALA A 822 19.46 -1.20 -35.79
C ALA A 822 17.93 -1.35 -35.97
N ARG A 823 17.42 -2.59 -35.93
CA ARG A 823 15.97 -2.87 -36.01
C ARG A 823 15.20 -2.37 -34.79
N PHE A 824 15.76 -2.47 -33.59
CA PHE A 824 15.19 -1.90 -32.36
C PHE A 824 15.08 -0.38 -32.45
N THR A 825 16.10 0.29 -32.97
CA THR A 825 16.08 1.74 -33.19
C THR A 825 15.00 2.15 -34.18
N GLN A 826 14.81 1.35 -35.24
CA GLN A 826 13.73 1.57 -36.20
C GLN A 826 12.35 1.38 -35.54
N LEU A 827 12.12 0.26 -34.86
CA LEU A 827 10.85 -0.02 -34.18
C LEU A 827 10.54 1.04 -33.12
N ALA A 828 11.54 1.46 -32.34
CA ALA A 828 11.39 2.51 -31.33
C ALA A 828 10.94 3.86 -31.91
N ARG A 829 11.12 4.08 -33.22
CA ARG A 829 10.75 5.32 -33.92
C ARG A 829 9.40 5.19 -34.64
N GLU A 830 9.12 4.01 -35.19
CA GLU A 830 8.04 3.81 -36.17
C GLU A 830 6.85 3.00 -35.62
N ASP A 831 7.08 2.11 -34.64
CA ASP A 831 6.04 1.20 -34.15
C ASP A 831 5.00 1.96 -33.31
N GLN A 832 3.75 1.80 -33.72
CA GLN A 832 2.61 2.47 -33.07
C GLN A 832 2.21 1.79 -31.76
N SER A 833 2.61 0.53 -31.54
CA SER A 833 2.28 -0.21 -30.32
C SER A 833 3.06 0.29 -29.10
N ALA A 834 2.33 0.73 -28.09
CA ALA A 834 2.90 1.03 -26.77
C ALA A 834 3.50 -0.21 -26.09
N VAL A 835 3.03 -1.43 -26.42
CA VAL A 835 3.59 -2.69 -25.91
C VAL A 835 4.96 -2.97 -26.53
N VAL A 836 5.12 -2.81 -27.85
CA VAL A 836 6.43 -2.98 -28.49
C VAL A 836 7.43 -1.95 -27.94
N ARG A 837 7.00 -0.70 -27.78
CA ARG A 837 7.84 0.35 -27.15
C ARG A 837 8.20 0.00 -25.69
N LEU A 838 7.32 -0.67 -24.95
CA LEU A 838 7.60 -1.11 -23.57
C LEU A 838 8.68 -2.18 -23.52
N TYR A 839 8.63 -3.15 -24.42
CA TYR A 839 9.66 -4.18 -24.54
C TYR A 839 11.01 -3.59 -24.99
N LEU A 840 10.99 -2.58 -25.86
CA LEU A 840 12.20 -1.83 -26.23
C LEU A 840 12.76 -1.00 -25.06
N ALA A 841 11.89 -0.38 -24.25
CA ALA A 841 12.29 0.34 -23.04
C ALA A 841 12.90 -0.61 -21.99
N SER A 842 12.32 -1.80 -21.80
CA SER A 842 12.89 -2.88 -20.97
C SER A 842 14.24 -3.35 -21.52
N ALA A 843 14.33 -3.54 -22.84
CA ALA A 843 15.54 -3.99 -23.53
C ALA A 843 16.73 -3.05 -23.29
N LEU A 844 16.53 -1.73 -23.14
CA LEU A 844 17.61 -0.78 -22.83
C LEU A 844 18.50 -1.27 -21.68
N GLN A 845 17.92 -1.85 -20.62
CA GLN A 845 18.67 -2.33 -19.45
C GLN A 845 19.52 -3.58 -19.74
N ARG A 846 19.30 -4.23 -20.88
CA ARG A 846 20.00 -5.44 -21.36
C ARG A 846 21.01 -5.15 -22.47
N LEU A 847 21.20 -3.89 -22.86
CA LEU A 847 22.16 -3.45 -23.88
C LEU A 847 23.41 -2.81 -23.26
N ASP A 848 24.50 -2.80 -24.02
CA ASP A 848 25.67 -1.98 -23.69
C ASP A 848 25.33 -0.48 -23.76
N TYR A 849 26.04 0.35 -23.02
CA TYR A 849 25.69 1.77 -22.84
C TYR A 849 25.61 2.55 -24.15
N ASP A 850 26.51 2.29 -25.10
CA ASP A 850 26.54 2.99 -26.39
C ASP A 850 25.33 2.65 -27.29
N ASP A 851 24.81 1.42 -27.20
CA ASP A 851 23.70 0.95 -28.05
C ASP A 851 22.33 1.45 -27.57
N ARG A 852 22.23 1.97 -26.34
CA ARG A 852 20.97 2.44 -25.75
C ARG A 852 20.50 3.78 -26.32
N TRP A 853 21.42 4.64 -26.73
CA TRP A 853 21.14 6.06 -26.95
C TRP A 853 20.16 6.33 -28.08
N ASP A 854 20.32 5.68 -29.23
CA ASP A 854 19.48 5.96 -30.40
C ASP A 854 18.07 5.36 -30.23
N ILE A 855 17.97 4.21 -29.55
CA ILE A 855 16.70 3.61 -29.14
C ILE A 855 16.00 4.54 -28.14
N ALA A 856 16.69 5.00 -27.09
CA ALA A 856 16.12 5.91 -26.10
C ALA A 856 15.66 7.23 -26.73
N LYS A 857 16.44 7.80 -27.65
CA LYS A 857 16.06 9.00 -28.41
C LYS A 857 14.79 8.79 -29.21
N ALA A 858 14.65 7.64 -29.86
CA ALA A 858 13.44 7.31 -30.61
C ALA A 858 12.23 7.16 -29.68
N LEU A 859 12.36 6.40 -28.58
CA LEU A 859 11.29 6.24 -27.57
C LEU A 859 10.85 7.58 -26.98
N LEU A 860 11.79 8.47 -26.63
CA LEU A 860 11.49 9.78 -26.06
C LEU A 860 10.84 10.76 -27.07
N SER A 861 10.76 10.41 -28.35
CA SER A 861 10.06 11.21 -29.36
C SER A 861 8.54 10.99 -29.37
N HIS A 862 8.04 9.95 -28.68
CA HIS A 862 6.63 9.63 -28.51
C HIS A 862 6.02 10.42 -27.34
N GLY A 863 5.59 11.66 -27.63
CA GLY A 863 4.99 12.54 -26.61
C GLY A 863 3.68 11.99 -26.02
N GLU A 864 2.97 11.14 -26.76
CA GLU A 864 1.77 10.43 -26.32
C GLU A 864 2.01 9.50 -25.12
N ASP A 865 3.25 9.05 -24.92
CA ASP A 865 3.63 8.16 -23.83
C ASP A 865 3.87 8.91 -22.50
N SER A 866 3.77 10.24 -22.48
CA SER A 866 4.09 11.07 -21.30
C SER A 866 3.27 10.71 -20.06
N ASN A 867 2.02 10.26 -20.25
CA ASN A 867 1.10 9.86 -19.19
C ASN A 867 0.93 8.34 -19.07
N ASP A 868 1.70 7.56 -19.85
CA ASP A 868 1.69 6.12 -19.72
C ASP A 868 2.26 5.70 -18.35
N HIS A 869 1.66 4.68 -17.74
CA HIS A 869 2.00 4.31 -16.37
C HIS A 869 3.33 3.55 -16.25
N ASN A 870 3.90 3.03 -17.36
CA ASN A 870 5.16 2.30 -17.38
C ASN A 870 6.25 2.99 -18.20
N LEU A 871 5.96 3.42 -19.43
CA LEU A 871 6.96 3.79 -20.45
C LEU A 871 7.93 4.88 -19.99
N PRO A 872 7.50 6.04 -19.46
CA PRO A 872 8.43 7.06 -18.97
C PRO A 872 9.41 6.52 -17.91
N LYS A 873 8.94 5.62 -17.03
CA LYS A 873 9.74 5.06 -15.95
C LYS A 873 10.71 4.00 -16.47
N MET A 874 10.24 3.12 -17.34
CA MET A 874 11.09 2.08 -17.96
C MET A 874 12.20 2.68 -18.81
N VAL A 875 11.89 3.74 -19.59
CA VAL A 875 12.93 4.48 -20.34
C VAL A 875 13.93 5.11 -19.37
N TRP A 876 13.46 5.75 -18.29
CA TRP A 876 14.33 6.29 -17.25
C TRP A 876 15.28 5.23 -16.66
N TYR A 877 14.77 4.07 -16.24
CA TYR A 877 15.60 2.99 -15.69
C TYR A 877 16.66 2.50 -16.68
N GLY A 878 16.34 2.51 -17.98
CA GLY A 878 17.28 2.17 -19.05
C GLY A 878 18.40 3.19 -19.26
N ILE A 879 18.12 4.49 -19.09
CA ILE A 879 19.07 5.57 -19.41
C ILE A 879 19.72 6.23 -18.20
N GLU A 880 19.25 6.01 -16.98
CA GLU A 880 19.78 6.67 -15.78
C GLU A 880 21.31 6.56 -15.67
N PRO A 881 21.95 5.38 -15.85
CA PRO A 881 23.40 5.28 -15.78
C PRO A 881 24.13 6.10 -16.85
N LEU A 882 23.48 6.33 -18.00
CA LEU A 882 24.04 7.08 -19.13
C LEU A 882 24.21 8.57 -18.84
N VAL A 883 23.44 9.11 -17.88
CA VAL A 883 23.51 10.53 -17.51
C VAL A 883 24.87 10.86 -16.89
N GLN A 884 25.38 9.97 -16.03
CA GLN A 884 26.71 10.12 -15.46
C GLN A 884 27.80 9.80 -16.47
N GLU A 885 27.61 8.76 -17.29
CA GLU A 885 28.61 8.34 -18.30
C GLU A 885 28.88 9.43 -19.35
N ASN A 886 27.83 10.05 -19.90
CA ASN A 886 27.95 11.11 -20.89
C ASN A 886 26.88 12.18 -20.70
N THR A 887 27.13 13.08 -19.74
CA THR A 887 26.22 14.17 -19.40
C THR A 887 25.89 15.08 -20.58
N ALA A 888 26.84 15.30 -21.49
CA ALA A 888 26.61 16.15 -22.67
C ALA A 888 25.49 15.57 -23.55
N ARG A 889 25.63 14.28 -23.91
CA ARG A 889 24.66 13.56 -24.73
C ARG A 889 23.32 13.38 -24.02
N ALA A 890 23.33 13.17 -22.69
CA ALA A 890 22.12 13.12 -21.89
C ALA A 890 21.35 14.44 -21.88
N LEU A 891 22.04 15.58 -21.73
CA LEU A 891 21.41 16.89 -21.80
C LEU A 891 20.85 17.20 -23.20
N ASP A 892 21.55 16.81 -24.26
CA ASP A 892 21.03 16.92 -25.63
C ASP A 892 19.77 16.07 -25.84
N LEU A 893 19.73 14.87 -25.24
CA LEU A 893 18.56 13.99 -25.22
C LEU A 893 17.40 14.63 -24.47
N ALA A 894 17.66 15.25 -23.31
CA ALA A 894 16.67 15.95 -22.50
C ALA A 894 16.02 17.13 -23.24
N VAL A 895 16.79 17.86 -24.07
CA VAL A 895 16.25 18.94 -24.91
C VAL A 895 15.32 18.41 -26.01
N GLN A 896 15.63 17.25 -26.57
CA GLN A 896 14.88 16.63 -27.68
C GLN A 896 13.68 15.80 -27.22
N SER A 897 13.66 15.38 -25.95
CA SER A 897 12.60 14.56 -25.37
C SER A 897 11.23 15.26 -25.45
N ARG A 898 10.19 14.50 -25.76
CA ARG A 898 8.79 14.91 -25.63
C ARG A 898 8.13 14.38 -24.36
N ILE A 899 8.90 13.75 -23.47
CA ILE A 899 8.44 13.20 -22.19
C ILE A 899 9.02 14.06 -21.05
N PRO A 900 8.25 14.98 -20.46
CA PRO A 900 8.74 15.93 -19.46
C PRO A 900 9.38 15.30 -18.22
N MET A 901 8.81 14.19 -17.73
CA MET A 901 9.32 13.48 -16.54
C MET A 901 10.78 13.03 -16.74
N VAL A 902 11.11 12.47 -17.90
CA VAL A 902 12.47 12.00 -18.19
C VAL A 902 13.43 13.19 -18.32
N THR A 903 12.98 14.30 -18.92
CA THR A 903 13.77 15.54 -18.98
C THR A 903 14.10 16.07 -17.58
N GLN A 904 13.11 16.11 -16.69
CA GLN A 904 13.29 16.49 -15.29
C GLN A 904 14.29 15.57 -14.58
N PHE A 905 14.19 14.25 -14.80
CA PHE A 905 15.07 13.29 -14.15
C PHE A 905 16.52 13.34 -14.68
N ILE A 906 16.73 13.57 -15.97
CA ILE A 906 18.07 13.82 -16.52
C ILE A 906 18.68 15.09 -15.91
N ALA A 907 17.93 16.18 -15.81
CA ALA A 907 18.41 17.42 -15.20
C ALA A 907 18.74 17.24 -13.71
N ARG A 908 17.88 16.54 -12.97
CA ARG A 908 18.13 16.18 -11.57
C ARG A 908 19.40 15.36 -11.40
N ARG A 909 19.53 14.28 -12.18
CA ARG A 909 20.68 13.38 -12.13
C ARG A 909 21.99 14.04 -12.56
N THR A 910 21.92 15.06 -13.42
CA THR A 910 23.06 15.91 -13.80
C THR A 910 23.60 16.73 -12.63
N VAL A 911 22.70 17.25 -11.77
CA VAL A 911 23.09 17.93 -10.52
C VAL A 911 23.68 16.93 -9.52
N ASP A 912 23.10 15.72 -9.43
CA ASP A 912 23.64 14.62 -8.62
C ASP A 912 24.99 14.11 -9.13
N ALA A 913 25.35 14.37 -10.39
CA ALA A 913 26.66 14.02 -10.97
C ALA A 913 27.71 15.14 -10.85
N ASP A 914 27.43 16.26 -10.16
CA ASP A 914 28.28 17.46 -10.04
C ASP A 914 28.62 18.18 -11.36
N VAL A 915 27.79 18.05 -12.40
CA VAL A 915 28.04 18.69 -13.71
C VAL A 915 27.16 19.93 -13.91
N ILE A 916 27.01 20.73 -12.86
CA ILE A 916 26.02 21.81 -12.78
C ILE A 916 26.25 22.98 -13.74
N GLU A 917 27.51 23.30 -14.08
CA GLU A 917 27.86 24.41 -14.99
C GLU A 917 27.25 24.23 -16.39
N ARG A 918 27.21 22.98 -16.87
CA ARG A 918 26.57 22.63 -18.15
C ARG A 918 25.06 22.77 -18.06
N MET A 919 24.47 22.35 -16.94
CA MET A 919 23.04 22.49 -16.67
C MET A 919 22.64 23.97 -16.62
N VAL A 920 23.39 24.81 -15.92
CA VAL A 920 23.15 26.28 -15.87
C VAL A 920 23.22 26.90 -17.26
N THR A 921 24.22 26.54 -18.05
CA THR A 921 24.35 27.02 -19.43
C THR A 921 23.14 26.62 -20.27
N LEU A 922 22.61 25.42 -20.08
CA LEU A 922 21.48 24.91 -20.84
C LEU A 922 20.16 25.59 -20.44
N VAL A 923 19.86 25.73 -19.15
CA VAL A 923 18.60 26.37 -18.70
C VAL A 923 18.52 27.83 -19.11
N GLY A 924 19.65 28.51 -19.29
CA GLY A 924 19.70 29.88 -19.81
C GLY A 924 19.25 30.01 -21.26
N LYS A 925 19.19 28.90 -22.03
CA LYS A 925 18.65 28.88 -23.39
C LYS A 925 17.15 28.60 -23.33
N LYS A 926 16.37 29.35 -24.11
CA LYS A 926 14.93 29.08 -24.28
C LYS A 926 14.76 27.81 -25.11
N THR A 927 14.24 26.76 -24.47
CA THR A 927 13.95 25.45 -25.10
C THR A 927 12.50 25.05 -24.79
N SER A 928 11.94 24.10 -25.54
CA SER A 928 10.59 23.57 -25.26
C SER A 928 10.48 22.92 -23.88
N ASN A 929 11.60 22.41 -23.33
CA ASN A 929 11.64 21.71 -22.05
C ASN A 929 12.27 22.53 -20.91
N GLN A 930 12.40 23.85 -21.09
CA GLN A 930 13.11 24.71 -20.14
C GLN A 930 12.54 24.62 -18.71
N ILE A 931 11.21 24.52 -18.57
CA ILE A 931 10.56 24.35 -17.27
C ILE A 931 10.97 23.04 -16.61
N SER A 932 10.85 21.90 -17.30
CA SER A 932 11.22 20.59 -16.75
C SER A 932 12.70 20.50 -16.40
N LEU A 933 13.57 21.14 -17.18
CA LEU A 933 15.00 21.24 -16.86
C LEU A 933 15.25 22.06 -15.57
N LEU A 934 14.52 23.16 -15.37
CA LEU A 934 14.60 23.97 -14.15
C LEU A 934 14.03 23.22 -12.94
N GLU A 935 12.90 22.52 -13.09
CA GLU A 935 12.33 21.66 -12.04
C GLU A 935 13.32 20.57 -11.63
N GLY A 936 13.91 19.86 -12.59
CA GLY A 936 14.91 18.83 -12.31
C GLY A 936 16.15 19.39 -11.62
N MET A 937 16.65 20.54 -12.08
CA MET A 937 17.76 21.23 -11.44
C MET A 937 17.44 21.64 -10.00
N ARG A 938 16.26 22.20 -9.75
CA ARG A 938 15.79 22.54 -8.40
C ARG A 938 15.73 21.29 -7.52
N ASP A 939 15.13 20.21 -8.00
CA ASP A 939 14.95 18.97 -7.24
C ASP A 939 16.28 18.27 -6.95
N GLY A 940 17.28 18.42 -7.83
CA GLY A 940 18.65 17.94 -7.60
C GLY A 940 19.45 18.82 -6.62
N LEU A 941 19.06 20.09 -6.47
CA LEU A 941 19.65 21.03 -5.50
C LEU A 941 19.00 20.94 -4.11
N GLU A 942 17.85 20.27 -4.00
CA GLU A 942 17.16 20.11 -2.73
C GLU A 942 18.06 19.38 -1.73
N GLY A 943 18.25 19.98 -0.55
CA GLY A 943 19.16 19.48 0.48
C GLY A 943 20.66 19.74 0.22
N ARG A 944 21.10 20.06 -1.00
CA ARG A 944 22.52 20.27 -1.36
C ARG A 944 23.05 21.63 -0.90
N THR A 945 23.75 21.64 0.24
CA THR A 945 24.36 22.86 0.82
C THR A 945 25.84 23.01 0.49
N ASP A 946 26.45 21.96 -0.06
CA ASP A 946 27.86 21.86 -0.46
C ASP A 946 28.17 22.55 -1.79
N LEU A 947 27.17 22.73 -2.65
CA LEU A 947 27.35 23.29 -3.98
C LEU A 947 27.60 24.80 -3.94
N LYS A 948 28.70 25.21 -4.57
CA LYS A 948 28.99 26.62 -4.84
C LYS A 948 28.13 27.12 -6.00
N THR A 949 27.76 28.39 -5.95
CA THR A 949 27.12 29.07 -7.08
C THR A 949 27.99 28.95 -8.33
N PRO A 950 27.46 28.41 -9.44
CA PRO A 950 28.17 28.35 -10.72
C PRO A 950 28.54 29.75 -11.21
N ALA A 951 29.71 29.89 -11.84
CA ALA A 951 30.25 31.22 -12.18
C ALA A 951 29.34 32.00 -13.15
N ASN A 952 28.63 31.29 -14.01
CA ASN A 952 27.68 31.84 -15.00
C ASN A 952 26.25 32.00 -14.46
N TRP A 953 25.93 31.55 -13.24
CA TRP A 953 24.56 31.54 -12.73
C TRP A 953 23.93 32.92 -12.67
N ASN A 954 24.64 33.94 -12.19
CA ASN A 954 24.09 35.29 -12.04
C ASN A 954 23.65 35.89 -13.38
N ALA A 955 24.40 35.63 -14.45
CA ALA A 955 24.04 36.07 -15.79
C ALA A 955 22.78 35.35 -16.29
N VAL A 956 22.72 34.03 -16.10
CA VAL A 956 21.57 33.20 -16.49
C VAL A 956 20.32 33.57 -15.69
N TYR A 957 20.43 33.70 -14.37
CA TYR A 957 19.34 34.08 -13.46
C TYR A 957 18.69 35.41 -13.86
N ASN A 958 19.49 36.42 -14.23
CA ASN A 958 18.98 37.71 -14.68
C ASN A 958 18.13 37.60 -15.96
N GLY A 959 18.47 36.67 -16.87
CA GLY A 959 17.66 36.40 -18.05
C GLY A 959 16.42 35.55 -17.77
N LEU A 960 16.48 34.66 -16.77
CA LEU A 960 15.34 33.80 -16.38
C LEU A 960 14.29 34.56 -15.58
N LYS A 961 14.70 35.44 -14.66
CA LYS A 961 13.77 36.19 -13.79
C LYS A 961 12.88 37.19 -14.55
N SER A 962 13.28 37.55 -15.77
CA SER A 962 12.51 38.43 -16.66
C SER A 962 11.60 37.68 -17.63
N GLN A 963 11.57 36.34 -17.59
CA GLN A 963 10.70 35.51 -18.40
C GLN A 963 9.33 35.30 -17.70
N ASP A 964 8.50 34.44 -18.30
CA ASP A 964 7.17 34.12 -17.79
C ASP A 964 7.22 33.63 -16.33
N LYS A 965 6.12 33.88 -15.60
CA LYS A 965 6.02 33.68 -14.16
C LYS A 965 6.53 32.31 -13.65
N PRO A 966 6.23 31.16 -14.30
CA PRO A 966 6.74 29.86 -13.84
C PRO A 966 8.27 29.76 -13.89
N VAL A 967 8.89 30.26 -14.97
CA VAL A 967 10.36 30.25 -15.15
C VAL A 967 11.02 31.17 -14.12
N ALA A 968 10.47 32.38 -13.94
CA ALA A 968 11.01 33.35 -12.97
C ALA A 968 10.93 32.82 -11.52
N GLN A 969 9.86 32.10 -11.19
CA GLN A 969 9.69 31.47 -9.88
C GLN A 969 10.73 30.36 -9.66
N LEU A 970 10.85 29.40 -10.59
CA LEU A 970 11.83 28.31 -10.49
C LEU A 970 13.27 28.82 -10.43
N ALA A 971 13.60 29.84 -11.22
CA ALA A 971 14.92 30.47 -11.18
C ALA A 971 15.21 31.09 -9.81
N SER A 972 14.20 31.68 -9.16
CA SER A 972 14.35 32.25 -7.82
C SER A 972 14.51 31.16 -6.76
N GLU A 973 13.77 30.05 -6.87
CA GLU A 973 13.93 28.87 -6.01
C GLU A 973 15.36 28.31 -6.11
N ILE A 974 15.86 28.09 -7.33
CA ILE A 974 17.23 27.63 -7.58
C ILE A 974 18.27 28.61 -7.03
N SER A 975 18.08 29.91 -7.22
CA SER A 975 19.02 30.93 -6.70
C SER A 975 19.15 30.88 -5.17
N ASN A 976 18.05 30.61 -4.47
CA ASN A 976 18.08 30.42 -3.01
C ASN A 976 18.91 29.19 -2.62
N HIS A 977 18.89 28.12 -3.42
CA HIS A 977 19.71 26.93 -3.21
C HIS A 977 21.22 27.15 -3.44
N PHE A 978 21.64 28.19 -4.16
CA PHE A 978 23.05 28.56 -4.25
C PHE A 978 23.54 29.46 -3.11
N GLY A 979 22.59 30.07 -2.39
CA GLY A 979 22.87 30.94 -1.23
C GLY A 979 23.76 32.10 -1.58
N ASP A 980 23.45 32.77 -2.68
CA ASP A 980 24.05 34.03 -3.10
C ASP A 980 24.20 34.99 -1.90
N THR A 981 25.29 35.74 -1.87
CA THR A 981 25.54 36.78 -0.86
C THR A 981 24.39 37.79 -0.84
N GLU A 982 23.76 38.05 -2.00
CA GLU A 982 22.52 38.84 -2.07
C GLU A 982 21.33 38.13 -1.41
N ALA A 983 21.12 36.83 -1.64
CA ALA A 983 20.05 36.07 -1.00
C ALA A 983 20.23 36.03 0.54
N ALA A 984 21.46 35.89 1.02
CA ALA A 984 21.77 35.97 2.46
C ALA A 984 21.52 37.38 3.02
N LYS A 985 21.90 38.44 2.30
CA LYS A 985 21.59 39.84 2.67
C LYS A 985 20.08 40.08 2.71
N ASN A 986 19.35 39.61 1.71
CA ASN A 986 17.89 39.72 1.64
C ASN A 986 17.21 38.93 2.75
N ALA A 987 17.65 37.71 3.01
CA ALA A 987 17.16 36.91 4.15
C ALA A 987 17.42 37.63 5.48
N LEU A 988 18.58 38.27 5.65
CA LEU A 988 18.89 39.08 6.83
C LEU A 988 18.00 40.32 6.94
N ILE A 989 17.72 41.01 5.83
CA ILE A 989 16.79 42.17 5.79
C ILE A 989 15.37 41.72 6.19
N VAL A 990 14.90 40.62 5.61
CA VAL A 990 13.59 40.03 5.90
C VAL A 990 13.50 39.60 7.36
N LEU A 991 14.53 38.92 7.88
CA LEU A 991 14.62 38.47 9.27
C LEU A 991 14.53 39.64 10.27
N LYS A 992 15.17 40.77 9.95
CA LYS A 992 15.17 42.00 10.76
C LYS A 992 13.87 42.79 10.68
N ASN A 993 13.10 42.64 9.61
CA ASN A 993 11.87 43.40 9.41
C ASN A 993 10.72 42.83 10.25
N GLN A 994 10.43 43.45 11.39
CA GLN A 994 9.33 43.06 12.27
C GLN A 994 7.93 43.12 11.61
N LYS A 995 7.78 43.85 10.50
CA LYS A 995 6.52 43.89 9.73
C LYS A 995 6.32 42.69 8.82
N THR A 996 7.37 41.91 8.56
CA THR A 996 7.27 40.68 7.76
C THR A 996 6.62 39.58 8.61
N ALA A 997 5.70 38.83 8.00
CA ALA A 997 5.01 37.71 8.66
C ALA A 997 6.02 36.75 9.34
N PRO A 998 5.75 36.29 10.58
CA PRO A 998 6.67 35.43 11.34
C PRO A 998 7.15 34.20 10.57
N GLU A 999 6.28 33.54 9.80
CA GLU A 999 6.62 32.38 8.98
C GLU A 999 7.71 32.65 7.95
N ILE A 1000 7.71 33.85 7.35
CA ILE A 1000 8.71 34.25 6.35
C ILE A 1000 10.05 34.55 7.04
N ARG A 1001 10.00 35.17 8.22
CA ARG A 1001 11.19 35.43 9.05
C ARG A 1001 11.81 34.12 9.55
N LYS A 1002 10.98 33.14 9.94
CA LYS A 1002 11.39 31.79 10.34
C LYS A 1002 12.15 31.07 9.24
N LYS A 1003 11.63 31.05 8.00
CA LYS A 1003 12.32 30.49 6.83
C LYS A 1003 13.66 31.19 6.55
N SER A 1004 13.69 32.52 6.71
CA SER A 1004 14.92 33.31 6.51
C SER A 1004 15.99 32.97 7.57
N LEU A 1005 15.59 32.79 8.83
CA LEU A 1005 16.48 32.34 9.92
C LEU A 1005 17.03 30.94 9.64
N GLN A 1006 16.18 29.99 9.26
CA GLN A 1006 16.61 28.62 8.92
C GLN A 1006 17.61 28.62 7.76
N LEU A 1007 17.36 29.39 6.69
CA LEU A 1007 18.27 29.52 5.55
C LEU A 1007 19.66 30.03 5.96
N LEU A 1008 19.71 31.06 6.82
CA LEU A 1008 20.96 31.63 7.31
C LEU A 1008 21.71 30.67 8.27
N ALA A 1009 20.96 29.95 9.10
CA ALA A 1009 21.50 29.02 10.10
C ALA A 1009 22.11 27.77 9.45
N VAL A 1010 21.43 27.17 8.47
CA VAL A 1010 21.92 25.97 7.74
C VAL A 1010 23.27 26.24 7.08
N ARG A 1011 23.52 27.47 6.62
CA ARG A 1011 24.79 27.88 5.99
C ARG A 1011 25.82 28.46 6.96
N GLN A 1012 25.54 28.46 8.26
CA GLN A 1012 26.43 28.98 9.30
C GLN A 1012 26.94 30.41 8.99
N ARG A 1013 26.07 31.28 8.47
CA ARG A 1013 26.44 32.65 8.09
C ARG A 1013 26.91 33.44 9.32
N PRO A 1014 28.17 33.94 9.37
CA PRO A 1014 28.71 34.63 10.54
C PRO A 1014 27.89 35.84 10.98
N GLU A 1015 27.21 36.51 10.04
CA GLU A 1015 26.35 37.66 10.29
C GLU A 1015 25.16 37.32 11.22
N LEU A 1016 24.68 36.07 11.19
CA LEU A 1016 23.55 35.63 12.00
C LEU A 1016 23.89 35.63 13.50
N VAL A 1017 25.14 35.32 13.88
CA VAL A 1017 25.57 35.22 15.29
C VAL A 1017 25.26 36.48 16.08
N LYS A 1018 25.36 37.66 15.45
CA LYS A 1018 25.09 38.96 16.09
C LYS A 1018 23.61 39.23 16.31
N GLU A 1019 22.73 38.57 15.54
CA GLU A 1019 21.29 38.78 15.58
C GLU A 1019 20.57 37.77 16.50
N LEU A 1020 21.15 36.58 16.71
CA LEU A 1020 20.54 35.52 17.54
C LEU A 1020 20.13 35.97 18.95
N PRO A 1021 20.89 36.81 19.68
CA PRO A 1021 20.45 37.31 20.99
C PRO A 1021 19.16 38.14 20.94
N ALA A 1022 18.97 38.96 19.89
CA ALA A 1022 17.76 39.76 19.73
C ALA A 1022 16.56 38.90 19.30
N LEU A 1023 16.80 37.88 18.47
CA LEU A 1023 15.76 36.94 18.02
C LEU A 1023 15.26 36.03 19.15
N LEU A 1024 16.09 35.79 20.18
CA LEU A 1024 15.71 35.06 21.38
C LEU A 1024 14.59 35.77 22.17
N GLU A 1025 14.48 37.09 22.06
CA GLU A 1025 13.43 37.89 22.71
C GLU A 1025 12.13 37.94 21.89
N ASP A 1026 12.13 37.46 20.64
CA ASP A 1026 10.96 37.40 19.77
C ASP A 1026 10.17 36.11 20.01
N LYS A 1027 8.98 36.24 20.62
CA LYS A 1027 8.10 35.10 20.97
C LYS A 1027 7.75 34.18 19.79
N ASN A 1028 7.84 34.67 18.56
CA ASN A 1028 7.53 33.86 17.37
C ASN A 1028 8.77 33.15 16.79
N LEU A 1029 9.99 33.54 17.20
CA LEU A 1029 11.24 33.06 16.61
C LEU A 1029 12.20 32.45 17.64
N SER A 1030 11.93 32.57 18.94
CA SER A 1030 12.84 32.16 20.02
C SER A 1030 13.27 30.69 19.92
N VAL A 1031 12.36 29.75 19.69
CA VAL A 1031 12.68 28.31 19.53
C VAL A 1031 13.61 28.08 18.33
N GLU A 1032 13.30 28.66 17.17
CA GLU A 1032 14.16 28.56 15.99
C GLU A 1032 15.51 29.27 16.17
N ALA A 1033 15.55 30.36 16.95
CA ALA A 1033 16.79 31.05 17.28
C ALA A 1033 17.68 30.16 18.15
N ILE A 1034 17.12 29.49 19.17
CA ILE A 1034 17.83 28.51 20.00
C ILE A 1034 18.39 27.40 19.12
N ARG A 1035 17.56 26.80 18.25
CA ARG A 1035 18.00 25.74 17.31
C ARG A 1035 19.12 26.21 16.39
N ALA A 1036 19.04 27.45 15.88
CA ALA A 1036 20.07 28.03 15.03
C ALA A 1036 21.43 28.20 15.75
N MET A 1037 21.44 28.42 17.08
CA MET A 1037 22.68 28.52 17.86
C MET A 1037 23.51 27.23 17.82
N ALA A 1038 22.90 26.05 17.63
CA ALA A 1038 23.63 24.78 17.50
C ALA A 1038 24.61 24.78 16.30
N GLY A 1039 24.31 25.58 15.28
CA GLY A 1039 25.14 25.74 14.09
C GLY A 1039 26.49 26.42 14.34
N PHE A 1040 26.69 27.08 15.48
CA PHE A 1040 27.88 27.90 15.75
C PHE A 1040 28.64 27.41 16.99
N ASP A 1041 29.95 27.15 16.86
CA ASP A 1041 30.84 26.86 18.02
C ASP A 1041 31.14 28.16 18.79
N ASN A 1042 30.15 28.69 19.49
CA ASN A 1042 30.23 29.96 20.21
C ASN A 1042 29.86 29.77 21.69
N GLU A 1043 30.85 29.84 22.57
CA GLU A 1043 30.69 29.69 24.01
C GLU A 1043 29.79 30.77 24.63
N GLY A 1044 29.80 31.99 24.07
CA GLY A 1044 28.95 33.10 24.50
C GLY A 1044 27.45 32.81 24.30
N LEU A 1045 27.08 32.21 23.16
CA LEU A 1045 25.70 31.78 22.91
C LEU A 1045 25.28 30.64 23.86
N ALA A 1046 26.18 29.68 24.13
CA ALA A 1046 25.90 28.61 25.08
C ALA A 1046 25.68 29.13 26.52
N LYS A 1047 26.53 30.07 26.97
CA LYS A 1047 26.35 30.76 28.27
C LYS A 1047 25.05 31.55 28.32
N LEU A 1048 24.69 32.24 27.24
CA LEU A 1048 23.44 32.98 27.13
C LEU A 1048 22.22 32.05 27.28
N LEU A 1049 22.23 30.87 26.65
CA LEU A 1049 21.15 29.89 26.79
C LEU A 1049 21.02 29.41 28.24
N ILE A 1050 22.13 29.12 28.93
CA ILE A 1050 22.11 28.69 30.34
C ILE A 1050 21.62 29.82 31.26
N GLU A 1051 22.06 31.07 31.03
CA GLU A 1051 21.64 32.23 31.81
C GLU A 1051 20.14 32.51 31.67
N ARG A 1052 19.61 32.40 30.44
CA ARG A 1052 18.19 32.64 30.15
C ARG A 1052 17.29 31.45 30.42
N TYR A 1053 17.85 30.24 30.59
CA TYR A 1053 17.11 29.00 30.82
C TYR A 1053 15.98 29.09 31.87
N PRO A 1054 16.16 29.76 33.02
CA PRO A 1054 15.07 29.88 34.01
C PRO A 1054 13.83 30.61 33.51
N LYS A 1055 13.99 31.49 32.50
CA LYS A 1055 12.92 32.32 31.92
C LYS A 1055 12.25 31.68 30.70
N PHE A 1056 12.80 30.58 30.19
CA PHE A 1056 12.27 29.89 29.01
C PHE A 1056 10.95 29.15 29.30
N THR A 1057 10.07 29.15 28.30
CA THR A 1057 8.91 28.28 28.20
C THR A 1057 9.34 26.82 28.03
N SER A 1058 8.43 25.85 28.23
CA SER A 1058 8.77 24.42 28.11
C SER A 1058 9.36 24.04 26.73
N PRO A 1059 8.82 24.52 25.57
CA PRO A 1059 9.44 24.26 24.28
C PRO A 1059 10.86 24.82 24.14
N GLU A 1060 11.09 26.04 24.63
CA GLU A 1060 12.40 26.71 24.60
C GLU A 1060 13.42 25.99 25.49
N LYS A 1061 13.02 25.52 26.68
CA LYS A 1061 13.88 24.72 27.57
C LYS A 1061 14.33 23.43 26.91
N SER A 1062 13.39 22.71 26.29
CA SER A 1062 13.69 21.46 25.59
C SER A 1062 14.68 21.68 24.44
N GLU A 1063 14.43 22.69 23.59
CA GLU A 1063 15.32 23.01 22.48
C GLU A 1063 16.69 23.52 22.97
N ALA A 1064 16.75 24.27 24.07
CA ALA A 1064 18.00 24.77 24.64
C ALA A 1064 18.88 23.62 25.16
N ILE A 1065 18.28 22.64 25.86
CA ILE A 1065 18.98 21.44 26.32
C ILE A 1065 19.54 20.64 25.15
N GLN A 1066 18.73 20.41 24.11
CA GLN A 1066 19.14 19.66 22.92
C GLN A 1066 20.26 20.40 22.15
N THR A 1067 20.14 21.72 22.01
CA THR A 1067 21.14 22.59 21.39
C THR A 1067 22.46 22.52 22.14
N LEU A 1068 22.43 22.65 23.47
CA LEU A 1068 23.63 22.58 24.31
C LEU A 1068 24.28 21.19 24.27
N ALA A 1069 23.48 20.12 24.21
CA ALA A 1069 23.98 18.75 24.14
C ALA A 1069 24.60 18.35 22.80
N SER A 1070 24.46 19.17 21.75
CA SER A 1070 24.90 18.83 20.39
C SER A 1070 26.42 18.85 20.17
N ARG A 1071 27.20 19.50 21.05
CA ARG A 1071 28.65 19.70 20.91
C ARG A 1071 29.39 19.50 22.24
N PRO A 1072 30.67 19.08 22.24
CA PRO A 1072 31.43 18.82 23.46
C PRO A 1072 31.53 20.03 24.42
N LYS A 1073 31.87 21.22 23.89
CA LYS A 1073 32.04 22.43 24.72
C LYS A 1073 30.75 22.89 25.40
N SER A 1074 29.66 22.99 24.64
CA SER A 1074 28.35 23.36 25.18
C SER A 1074 27.74 22.27 26.06
N GLY A 1075 27.97 21.00 25.72
CA GLY A 1075 27.53 19.85 26.51
C GLY A 1075 28.23 19.79 27.87
N TRP A 1076 29.51 20.18 27.91
CA TRP A 1076 30.25 20.33 29.17
C TRP A 1076 29.70 21.48 30.03
N LEU A 1077 29.36 22.63 29.43
CA LEU A 1077 28.72 23.72 30.15
C LEU A 1077 27.34 23.32 30.72
N LEU A 1078 26.56 22.55 29.96
CA LEU A 1078 25.30 21.96 30.44
C LEU A 1078 25.55 20.98 31.59
N THR A 1079 26.57 20.13 31.48
CA THR A 1079 26.99 19.19 32.54
C THR A 1079 27.37 19.93 33.83
N GLN A 1080 28.09 21.05 33.73
CA GLN A 1080 28.40 21.90 34.87
C GLN A 1080 27.14 22.55 35.46
N ALA A 1081 26.22 23.03 34.62
CA ALA A 1081 24.95 23.60 35.07
C ALA A 1081 24.11 22.57 35.83
N LEU A 1082 24.14 21.30 35.42
CA LEU A 1082 23.50 20.17 36.11
C LEU A 1082 24.18 19.89 37.46
N SER A 1083 25.51 19.86 37.51
CA SER A 1083 26.25 19.63 38.77
C SER A 1083 25.98 20.70 39.84
N LYS A 1084 25.75 21.95 39.39
CA LYS A 1084 25.44 23.11 40.25
C LYS A 1084 23.93 23.29 40.49
N ASN A 1085 23.10 22.38 39.97
CA ASN A 1085 21.64 22.43 40.03
C ASN A 1085 21.02 23.74 39.49
N VAL A 1086 21.72 24.41 38.56
CA VAL A 1086 21.21 25.57 37.81
C VAL A 1086 20.16 25.12 36.80
N ILE A 1087 20.38 23.96 36.19
CA ILE A 1087 19.41 23.22 35.40
C ILE A 1087 19.11 21.93 36.17
N SER A 1088 17.83 21.61 36.33
CA SER A 1088 17.41 20.40 37.02
C SER A 1088 17.71 19.17 36.18
N LYS A 1089 18.22 18.09 36.80
CA LYS A 1089 18.35 16.79 36.10
C LYS A 1089 17.01 16.28 35.55
N LYS A 1090 15.89 16.64 36.19
CA LYS A 1090 14.54 16.26 35.73
C LYS A 1090 14.16 16.90 34.39
N ASP A 1091 14.85 17.97 34.00
CA ASP A 1091 14.60 18.66 32.74
C ASP A 1091 15.31 17.99 31.56
N ILE A 1092 16.31 17.12 31.81
CA ILE A 1092 17.10 16.46 30.75
C ILE A 1092 16.39 15.17 30.33
N PRO A 1093 15.89 15.08 29.09
CA PRO A 1093 15.31 13.84 28.58
C PRO A 1093 16.36 12.73 28.45
N THR A 1094 15.96 11.48 28.62
CA THR A 1094 16.87 10.32 28.58
C THR A 1094 17.62 10.19 27.24
N TYR A 1095 16.99 10.56 26.12
CA TYR A 1095 17.65 10.58 24.81
C TYR A 1095 18.76 11.64 24.74
N VAL A 1096 18.58 12.80 25.39
CA VAL A 1096 19.63 13.84 25.49
C VAL A 1096 20.73 13.40 26.45
N ALA A 1097 20.41 12.72 27.56
CA ALA A 1097 21.42 12.17 28.46
C ALA A 1097 22.32 11.14 27.74
N ARG A 1098 21.74 10.30 26.88
CA ARG A 1098 22.51 9.38 26.02
C ARG A 1098 23.39 10.12 25.02
N GLN A 1099 22.88 11.19 24.41
CA GLN A 1099 23.67 12.07 23.55
C GLN A 1099 24.83 12.73 24.32
N LEU A 1100 24.58 13.28 25.51
CA LEU A 1100 25.60 13.89 26.37
C LEU A 1100 26.66 12.88 26.81
N ARG A 1101 26.29 11.65 27.13
CA ARG A 1101 27.28 10.58 27.39
C ARG A 1101 28.21 10.37 26.20
N ARG A 1102 27.70 10.43 24.97
CA ARG A 1102 28.52 10.30 23.75
C ARG A 1102 29.35 11.55 23.46
N VAL A 1103 28.78 12.73 23.71
CA VAL A 1103 29.39 14.03 23.37
C VAL A 1103 30.41 14.50 24.41
N VAL A 1104 30.18 14.22 25.69
CA VAL A 1104 30.99 14.67 26.84
C VAL A 1104 31.81 13.52 27.45
N GLY A 1105 31.33 12.28 27.36
CA GLY A 1105 32.05 11.11 27.89
C GLY A 1105 31.91 10.92 29.40
N SER A 1106 32.97 10.43 30.04
CA SER A 1106 33.00 10.02 31.46
C SER A 1106 32.63 11.16 32.42
N GLY A 1107 33.03 12.39 32.12
CA GLY A 1107 32.71 13.57 32.96
C GLY A 1107 31.20 13.85 33.08
N PHE A 1108 30.39 13.44 32.10
CA PHE A 1108 28.93 13.50 32.23
C PHE A 1108 28.39 12.36 33.10
N VAL A 1109 28.96 11.16 33.00
CA VAL A 1109 28.54 9.98 33.78
C VAL A 1109 28.75 10.20 35.27
N GLU A 1110 29.83 10.88 35.67
CA GLU A 1110 30.08 11.24 37.08
C GLU A 1110 29.00 12.16 37.66
N VAL A 1111 28.45 13.07 36.84
CA VAL A 1111 27.39 14.00 37.25
C VAL A 1111 26.01 13.35 37.14
N TRP A 1112 25.77 12.51 36.13
CA TRP A 1112 24.45 11.96 35.81
C TRP A 1112 24.13 10.62 36.48
N GLY A 1113 25.10 9.70 36.52
CA GLY A 1113 24.93 8.28 36.88
C GLY A 1113 25.00 7.34 35.65
N PRO A 1114 25.01 6.00 35.86
CA PRO A 1114 25.08 5.02 34.77
C PRO A 1114 23.84 5.05 33.87
N ILE A 1115 24.03 4.82 32.56
CA ILE A 1115 22.99 4.90 31.50
C ILE A 1115 23.03 3.65 30.60
N ASP A 1116 23.30 2.49 31.17
CA ASP A 1116 23.53 1.25 30.42
C ASP A 1116 22.26 0.43 30.15
N HIS A 1117 22.34 -0.39 29.09
CA HIS A 1117 21.36 -1.41 28.73
C HIS A 1117 21.29 -2.47 29.84
N VAL A 1118 20.11 -2.68 30.40
CA VAL A 1118 19.83 -3.80 31.30
C VAL A 1118 19.25 -4.94 30.45
N ALA A 1119 19.81 -6.14 30.55
CA ALA A 1119 19.24 -7.34 29.91
C ALA A 1119 17.79 -7.57 30.42
N PHE A 1120 16.99 -8.33 29.66
CA PHE A 1120 15.61 -8.67 30.05
C PHE A 1120 15.53 -9.10 31.52
N ASP A 1121 14.86 -8.28 32.34
CA ASP A 1121 14.69 -8.52 33.77
C ASP A 1121 13.38 -9.26 34.00
N GLU A 1122 13.47 -10.59 34.14
CA GLU A 1122 12.33 -11.46 34.41
C GLU A 1122 11.59 -11.09 35.71
N LYS A 1123 12.29 -10.53 36.71
CA LYS A 1123 11.66 -10.08 37.96
C LYS A 1123 10.86 -8.81 37.73
N ALA A 1124 11.39 -7.85 36.97
CA ALA A 1124 10.67 -6.63 36.60
C ALA A 1124 9.45 -6.94 35.74
N TYR A 1125 9.58 -7.84 34.76
CA TYR A 1125 8.46 -8.30 33.93
C TYR A 1125 7.35 -8.92 34.79
N LYS A 1126 7.68 -9.84 35.71
CA LYS A 1126 6.70 -10.42 36.64
C LYS A 1126 6.07 -9.37 37.56
N LYS A 1127 6.86 -8.42 38.08
CA LYS A 1127 6.36 -7.30 38.90
C LYS A 1127 5.30 -6.50 38.12
N TYR A 1128 5.63 -6.04 36.92
CA TYR A 1128 4.73 -5.19 36.14
C TYR A 1128 3.52 -5.96 35.60
N LYS A 1129 3.67 -7.24 35.24
CA LYS A 1129 2.54 -8.10 34.86
C LYS A 1129 1.53 -8.27 35.99
N ASN A 1130 2.01 -8.41 37.23
CA ASN A 1130 1.14 -8.47 38.42
C ASN A 1130 0.51 -7.12 38.78
N LEU A 1131 1.21 -6.01 38.52
CA LEU A 1131 0.69 -4.66 38.74
C LEU A 1131 -0.41 -4.31 37.72
N LEU A 1132 -0.21 -4.65 36.45
CA LEU A 1132 -1.00 -4.21 35.29
C LEU A 1132 -2.13 -5.17 34.90
N THR A 1133 -2.82 -5.74 35.90
CA THR A 1133 -4.02 -6.55 35.65
C THR A 1133 -5.13 -5.70 35.01
N ASP A 1134 -6.04 -6.31 34.26
CA ASP A 1134 -7.17 -5.60 33.64
C ASP A 1134 -8.01 -4.82 34.65
N LYS A 1135 -8.12 -5.33 35.89
CA LYS A 1135 -8.78 -4.64 37.00
C LYS A 1135 -8.07 -3.33 37.35
N ASN A 1136 -6.75 -3.36 37.53
CA ASN A 1136 -5.98 -2.18 37.94
C ASN A 1136 -5.88 -1.16 36.82
N VAL A 1137 -5.67 -1.62 35.58
CA VAL A 1137 -5.62 -0.78 34.39
C VAL A 1137 -7.00 -0.17 34.09
N GLY A 1138 -8.10 -0.89 34.35
CA GLY A 1138 -9.45 -0.36 34.21
C GLY A 1138 -9.81 0.76 35.20
N LEU A 1139 -9.08 0.89 36.31
CA LEU A 1139 -9.22 1.98 37.29
C LEU A 1139 -8.28 3.16 37.03
N ALA A 1140 -7.46 3.08 35.97
CA ALA A 1140 -6.46 4.07 35.64
C ALA A 1140 -7.09 5.39 35.15
N ASN A 1141 -6.54 6.53 35.57
CA ASN A 1141 -6.90 7.82 35.00
C ASN A 1141 -6.17 8.03 33.66
N ALA A 1142 -6.85 7.78 32.56
CA ALA A 1142 -6.26 7.90 31.22
C ALA A 1142 -5.84 9.34 30.85
N GLY A 1143 -6.41 10.37 31.48
CA GLY A 1143 -5.96 11.76 31.29
C GLY A 1143 -4.59 12.01 31.93
N GLN A 1144 -4.39 11.53 33.16
CA GLN A 1144 -3.07 11.51 33.80
C GLN A 1144 -2.10 10.61 33.03
N GLY A 1145 -2.57 9.46 32.55
CA GLY A 1145 -1.84 8.58 31.65
C GLY A 1145 -1.36 9.27 30.37
N ARG A 1146 -2.21 10.12 29.76
CA ARG A 1146 -1.84 10.93 28.58
C ARG A 1146 -0.76 11.95 28.92
N LEU A 1147 -0.79 12.60 30.08
CA LEU A 1147 0.28 13.50 30.51
C LEU A 1147 1.61 12.75 30.64
N ILE A 1148 1.58 11.55 31.24
CA ILE A 1148 2.76 10.71 31.40
C ILE A 1148 3.27 10.24 30.03
N PHE A 1149 2.37 9.84 29.12
CA PHE A 1149 2.71 9.49 27.74
C PHE A 1149 3.33 10.66 26.99
N LYS A 1150 2.74 11.87 27.08
CA LYS A 1150 3.27 13.09 26.45
C LYS A 1150 4.70 13.39 26.89
N ARG A 1151 5.01 13.13 28.17
CA ARG A 1151 6.35 13.31 28.74
C ARG A 1151 7.32 12.20 28.36
N THR A 1152 6.85 10.95 28.26
CA THR A 1152 7.71 9.76 28.28
C THR A 1152 7.85 9.10 26.91
N CYS A 1153 6.74 8.93 26.18
CA CYS A 1153 6.68 8.14 24.95
C CYS A 1153 6.45 9.00 23.70
N ALA A 1154 5.66 10.07 23.81
CA ALA A 1154 5.31 10.96 22.71
C ALA A 1154 6.49 11.66 22.01
N PRO A 1155 7.67 11.89 22.63
CA PRO A 1155 8.82 12.42 21.90
C PRO A 1155 9.25 11.51 20.73
N CYS A 1156 9.08 10.20 20.88
CA CYS A 1156 9.51 9.22 19.88
C CYS A 1156 8.33 8.64 19.08
N HIS A 1157 7.18 8.45 19.72
CA HIS A 1157 6.04 7.72 19.16
C HIS A 1157 4.84 8.63 18.92
N LYS A 1158 4.16 8.40 17.80
CA LYS A 1158 2.87 9.02 17.51
C LYS A 1158 1.75 8.17 18.10
N MET A 1159 0.77 8.81 18.72
CA MET A 1159 -0.44 8.17 19.23
C MET A 1159 -1.63 9.12 19.05
N TYR A 1160 -2.64 8.66 18.30
CA TYR A 1160 -3.79 9.46 17.87
C TYR A 1160 -3.37 10.76 17.18
N GLY A 1161 -2.46 10.66 16.20
CA GLY A 1161 -1.97 11.82 15.45
C GLY A 1161 -0.95 12.70 16.19
N GLU A 1162 -0.79 12.54 17.51
CA GLU A 1162 0.11 13.36 18.33
C GLU A 1162 1.39 12.62 18.72
N GLY A 1163 2.55 13.27 18.57
CA GLY A 1163 3.85 12.75 18.99
C GLY A 1163 4.87 12.67 17.85
N GLY A 1164 6.00 12.00 18.11
CA GLY A 1164 7.15 11.88 17.22
C GLY A 1164 7.03 10.75 16.19
N ILE A 1165 7.89 10.79 15.17
CA ILE A 1165 7.97 9.80 14.08
C ILE A 1165 9.29 9.01 14.11
N ILE A 1166 9.91 8.92 15.28
CA ILE A 1166 11.21 8.25 15.48
C ILE A 1166 10.99 6.76 15.64
N GLY A 1167 10.07 6.38 16.53
CA GLY A 1167 9.57 5.01 16.68
C GLY A 1167 8.28 4.80 15.89
N PRO A 1168 7.79 3.55 15.83
CA PRO A 1168 6.54 3.22 15.15
C PRO A 1168 5.36 4.02 15.72
N GLU A 1169 4.38 4.31 14.86
CA GLU A 1169 3.12 4.89 15.30
C GLU A 1169 2.32 3.86 16.12
N LEU A 1170 1.97 4.29 17.33
CA LEU A 1170 1.35 3.43 18.31
C LEU A 1170 -0.18 3.36 18.15
N THR A 1171 -0.83 4.29 17.46
CA THR A 1171 -2.30 4.37 17.30
C THR A 1171 -2.98 3.05 16.91
N GLY A 1172 -2.36 2.25 16.03
CA GLY A 1172 -2.85 0.92 15.61
C GLY A 1172 -1.98 -0.27 16.02
N SER A 1173 -0.97 -0.07 16.88
CA SER A 1173 -0.12 -1.15 17.38
C SER A 1173 -0.91 -2.11 18.30
N ASN A 1174 -0.38 -3.32 18.56
CA ASN A 1174 -0.99 -4.35 19.43
C ASN A 1174 -0.98 -3.98 20.94
N ARG A 1175 -1.26 -2.71 21.26
CA ARG A 1175 -1.16 -2.12 22.60
C ARG A 1175 -2.16 -2.73 23.59
N ALA A 1176 -3.22 -3.37 23.11
CA ALA A 1176 -4.15 -4.09 23.96
C ALA A 1176 -3.50 -5.32 24.61
N ASN A 1177 -2.46 -5.88 23.99
CA ASN A 1177 -1.68 -6.99 24.51
C ASN A 1177 -0.59 -6.49 25.46
N LEU A 1178 -0.75 -6.83 26.74
CA LEU A 1178 0.20 -6.43 27.80
C LEU A 1178 1.59 -7.05 27.62
N ASP A 1179 1.66 -8.30 27.14
CA ASP A 1179 2.93 -9.00 26.94
C ASP A 1179 3.73 -8.37 25.79
N TYR A 1180 3.03 -7.96 24.72
CA TYR A 1180 3.62 -7.16 23.64
C TYR A 1180 4.16 -5.82 24.16
N LEU A 1181 3.38 -5.06 24.94
CA LEU A 1181 3.81 -3.77 25.48
C LEU A 1181 5.00 -3.92 26.44
N LEU A 1182 4.93 -4.82 27.40
CA LEU A 1182 6.00 -5.03 28.38
C LEU A 1182 7.27 -5.58 27.73
N GLY A 1183 7.16 -6.46 26.73
CA GLY A 1183 8.31 -6.95 25.98
C GLY A 1183 9.08 -5.80 25.31
N ASN A 1184 8.37 -4.91 24.60
CA ASN A 1184 8.98 -3.76 23.94
C ASN A 1184 9.46 -2.66 24.92
N ILE A 1185 8.81 -2.50 26.09
CA ILE A 1185 9.18 -1.47 27.07
C ILE A 1185 10.37 -1.89 27.95
N LEU A 1186 10.40 -3.16 28.36
CA LEU A 1186 11.42 -3.67 29.29
C LEU A 1186 12.67 -4.16 28.57
N ASP A 1187 12.52 -4.68 27.34
CA ASP A 1187 13.64 -5.05 26.47
C ASP A 1187 13.53 -4.35 25.10
N PRO A 1188 13.71 -3.02 25.04
CA PRO A 1188 13.55 -2.27 23.81
C PRO A 1188 14.60 -2.61 22.74
N SER A 1189 15.68 -3.34 23.09
CA SER A 1189 16.74 -3.74 22.16
C SER A 1189 16.67 -5.20 21.72
N GLY A 1190 15.70 -5.98 22.22
CA GLY A 1190 15.54 -7.40 21.87
C GLY A 1190 15.20 -7.62 20.39
N GLU A 1191 14.43 -6.72 19.78
CA GLU A 1191 14.11 -6.73 18.35
C GLU A 1191 13.99 -5.29 17.82
N ILE A 1192 14.89 -4.90 16.90
CA ILE A 1192 14.90 -3.55 16.28
C ILE A 1192 14.86 -3.72 14.77
N GLN A 1193 13.79 -3.23 14.12
CA GLN A 1193 13.74 -3.19 12.66
C GLN A 1193 14.83 -2.26 12.12
N ASP A 1194 15.39 -2.57 10.94
CA ASP A 1194 16.52 -1.82 10.37
C ASP A 1194 16.24 -0.30 10.24
N ASP A 1195 15.02 0.07 9.86
CA ASP A 1195 14.57 1.47 9.72
C ASP A 1195 14.52 2.25 11.06
N TYR A 1196 14.50 1.54 12.19
CA TYR A 1196 14.50 2.12 13.55
C TYR A 1196 15.85 1.99 14.26
N LYS A 1197 16.87 1.43 13.61
CA LYS A 1197 18.22 1.36 14.19
C LYS A 1197 18.75 2.77 14.44
N MET A 1198 19.23 2.98 15.65
CA MET A 1198 19.87 4.24 16.00
C MET A 1198 21.20 4.38 15.26
N VAL A 1199 21.41 5.56 14.72
CA VAL A 1199 22.63 6.01 14.06
C VAL A 1199 23.12 7.26 14.75
N VAL A 1200 24.40 7.22 15.14
CA VAL A 1200 25.14 8.36 15.71
C VAL A 1200 26.06 8.90 14.62
N ILE A 1201 25.90 10.18 14.28
CA ILE A 1201 26.72 10.87 13.28
C ILE A 1201 27.43 12.03 13.96
N THR A 1202 28.77 12.00 13.98
CA THR A 1202 29.57 13.17 14.34
C THR A 1202 30.06 13.84 13.07
N THR A 1203 29.81 15.14 12.96
CA THR A 1203 30.22 15.95 11.82
C THR A 1203 31.56 16.63 12.06
N ARG A 1204 32.27 16.98 10.98
CA ARG A 1204 33.59 17.62 11.00
C ARG A 1204 33.60 18.98 11.67
N ASP A 1205 32.46 19.65 11.74
CA ASP A 1205 32.32 20.91 12.47
C ASP A 1205 32.15 20.71 13.99
N GLY A 1206 32.10 19.46 14.47
CA GLY A 1206 32.01 19.09 15.87
C GLY A 1206 30.60 18.89 16.42
N ARG A 1207 29.54 18.90 15.59
CA ARG A 1207 28.18 18.52 16.01
C ARG A 1207 28.00 17.00 15.99
N THR A 1208 27.32 16.47 17.00
CA THR A 1208 26.87 15.07 17.04
C THR A 1208 25.35 15.00 16.94
N TYR A 1209 24.86 14.25 15.96
CA TYR A 1209 23.47 13.93 15.73
C TYR A 1209 23.19 12.48 16.13
N VAL A 1210 22.05 12.24 16.77
CA VAL A 1210 21.60 10.91 17.18
C VAL A 1210 20.17 10.74 16.71
N GLY A 1211 19.93 9.78 15.82
CA GLY A 1211 18.66 9.62 15.11
C GLY A 1211 18.52 8.26 14.43
N ASN A 1212 17.47 8.06 13.65
CA ASN A 1212 17.39 6.97 12.66
C ASN A 1212 17.40 7.55 11.24
N ILE A 1213 17.83 6.73 10.27
CA ILE A 1213 17.97 7.18 8.88
C ILE A 1213 16.59 7.24 8.23
N ALA A 1214 16.18 8.44 7.83
CA ALA A 1214 14.95 8.68 7.08
C ALA A 1214 15.14 8.41 5.59
N LYS A 1215 16.30 8.82 5.08
CA LYS A 1215 16.71 8.75 3.67
C LYS A 1215 18.23 8.79 3.61
N GLU A 1216 18.83 8.05 2.68
CA GLU A 1216 20.27 8.11 2.42
C GLU A 1216 20.48 8.07 0.91
N THR A 1217 21.36 8.94 0.41
CA THR A 1217 21.84 8.96 -0.98
C THR A 1217 23.35 8.72 -0.99
N GLU A 1218 24.00 8.68 -2.15
CA GLU A 1218 25.48 8.63 -2.20
C GLU A 1218 26.16 9.81 -1.50
N ARG A 1219 25.45 10.93 -1.30
CA ARG A 1219 26.03 12.20 -0.85
C ARG A 1219 25.50 12.68 0.49
N GLN A 1220 24.28 12.30 0.86
CA GLN A 1220 23.64 12.80 2.07
C GLN A 1220 22.99 11.68 2.87
N VAL A 1221 22.90 11.91 4.18
CA VAL A 1221 22.09 11.14 5.11
C VAL A 1221 21.08 12.11 5.72
N THR A 1222 19.79 11.83 5.56
CA THR A 1222 18.72 12.51 6.27
C THR A 1222 18.40 11.73 7.53
N LEU A 1223 18.67 12.30 8.70
CA LEU A 1223 18.36 11.72 9.99
C LEU A 1223 17.05 12.29 10.54
N ARG A 1224 16.14 11.42 10.98
CA ARG A 1224 15.07 11.81 11.91
C ARG A 1224 15.67 11.92 13.30
N ILE A 1225 15.45 13.04 13.96
CA ILE A 1225 15.99 13.34 15.29
C ILE A 1225 14.81 13.60 16.23
N VAL A 1226 14.89 13.07 17.45
CA VAL A 1226 13.84 13.25 18.47
C VAL A 1226 13.58 14.73 18.70
N GLY A 1227 12.32 15.15 18.60
CA GLY A 1227 11.90 16.52 18.87
C GLY A 1227 12.28 17.56 17.81
N GLN A 1228 12.88 17.17 16.68
CA GLN A 1228 13.32 18.07 15.62
C GLN A 1228 12.82 17.61 14.24
N ASP A 1229 12.75 18.55 13.30
CA ASP A 1229 12.58 18.22 11.88
C ASP A 1229 13.76 17.38 11.39
N ALA A 1230 13.54 16.57 10.35
CA ALA A 1230 14.57 15.71 9.81
C ALA A 1230 15.76 16.54 9.30
N VAL A 1231 16.99 16.14 9.69
CA VAL A 1231 18.22 16.88 9.37
C VAL A 1231 18.96 16.17 8.24
N ALA A 1232 19.18 16.88 7.12
CA ALA A 1232 20.06 16.42 6.06
C ALA A 1232 21.52 16.76 6.38
N ILE A 1233 22.40 15.75 6.31
CA ILE A 1233 23.83 15.87 6.59
C ILE A 1233 24.60 15.36 5.36
N ASN A 1234 25.51 16.16 4.81
CA ASN A 1234 26.39 15.70 3.75
C ASN A 1234 27.37 14.66 4.29
N LYS A 1235 27.57 13.56 3.57
CA LYS A 1235 28.56 12.53 3.92
C LYS A 1235 29.98 13.06 3.98
N SER A 1236 30.30 14.09 3.18
CA SER A 1236 31.58 14.82 3.26
C SER A 1236 31.77 15.50 4.62
N ASP A 1237 30.68 15.97 5.22
CA ASP A 1237 30.68 16.63 6.53
C ASP A 1237 30.68 15.62 7.68
N ILE A 1238 30.49 14.32 7.41
CA ILE A 1238 30.54 13.26 8.43
C ILE A 1238 32.00 12.95 8.76
N GLN A 1239 32.34 13.06 10.04
CA GLN A 1239 33.61 12.59 10.60
C GLN A 1239 33.51 11.11 11.00
N THR A 1240 32.45 10.73 11.70
CA THR A 1240 32.19 9.34 12.11
C THR A 1240 30.70 9.01 12.03
N ARG A 1241 30.38 7.76 11.70
CA ARG A 1241 29.04 7.18 11.71
C ARG A 1241 29.10 5.83 12.43
N GLU A 1242 28.22 5.65 13.41
CA GLU A 1242 28.08 4.41 14.17
C GLU A 1242 26.60 4.00 14.18
N THR A 1243 26.27 2.80 13.70
CA THR A 1243 24.94 2.20 13.89
C THR A 1243 24.99 1.36 15.16
N THR A 1244 24.12 1.65 16.12
CA THR A 1244 24.18 0.99 17.43
C THR A 1244 23.22 -0.21 17.46
N PRO A 1245 23.61 -1.34 18.08
CA PRO A 1245 22.71 -2.49 18.29
C PRO A 1245 21.67 -2.24 19.40
N VAL A 1246 21.73 -1.08 20.06
CA VAL A 1246 20.86 -0.69 21.16
C VAL A 1246 19.79 0.27 20.64
N SER A 1247 18.54 0.08 21.08
CA SER A 1247 17.41 0.91 20.69
C SER A 1247 17.52 2.34 21.24
N MET A 1248 16.91 3.28 20.51
CA MET A 1248 16.77 4.66 20.98
C MET A 1248 15.85 4.77 22.19
N MET A 1249 14.89 3.85 22.32
CA MET A 1249 14.09 3.71 23.52
C MET A 1249 14.97 3.21 24.69
N PRO A 1250 15.00 3.90 25.83
CA PRO A 1250 15.84 3.50 26.95
C PRO A 1250 15.24 2.35 27.76
N SER A 1251 16.11 1.47 28.27
CA SER A 1251 15.74 0.52 29.33
C SER A 1251 15.43 1.28 30.63
N GLY A 1252 14.54 0.74 31.46
CA GLY A 1252 14.18 1.36 32.74
C GLY A 1252 13.25 2.57 32.62
N LEU A 1253 12.51 2.71 31.52
CA LEU A 1253 11.53 3.81 31.35
C LEU A 1253 10.48 3.87 32.47
N LEU A 1254 10.19 2.73 33.10
CA LEU A 1254 9.21 2.64 34.18
C LEU A 1254 9.84 2.91 35.57
N ASP A 1255 11.16 2.97 35.70
CA ASP A 1255 11.85 3.04 37.01
C ASP A 1255 11.62 4.37 37.72
N ASN A 1256 11.41 5.44 36.95
CA ASN A 1256 11.15 6.79 37.46
C ASN A 1256 9.67 7.12 37.59
N LEU A 1257 8.79 6.13 37.38
CA LEU A 1257 7.34 6.28 37.52
C LEU A 1257 6.88 5.51 38.77
N SER A 1258 5.96 6.10 39.53
CA SER A 1258 5.28 5.36 40.60
C SER A 1258 4.39 4.26 40.02
N ASP A 1259 4.09 3.23 40.82
CA ASP A 1259 3.18 2.13 40.40
C ASP A 1259 1.82 2.66 39.89
N LYS A 1260 1.35 3.78 40.46
CA LYS A 1260 0.15 4.48 39.99
C LYS A 1260 0.35 5.12 38.61
N GLU A 1261 1.44 5.86 38.40
CA GLU A 1261 1.77 6.47 37.10
C GLU A 1261 1.98 5.41 36.01
N ILE A 1262 2.56 4.25 36.34
CA ILE A 1262 2.72 3.14 35.39
C ILE A 1262 1.36 2.59 35.00
N THR A 1263 0.47 2.38 35.97
CA THR A 1263 -0.90 1.92 35.73
C THR A 1263 -1.69 2.94 34.89
N GLU A 1264 -1.51 4.25 35.16
CA GLU A 1264 -2.09 5.35 34.39
C GLU A 1264 -1.55 5.43 32.96
N LEU A 1265 -0.23 5.31 32.76
CA LEU A 1265 0.42 5.28 31.46
C LEU A 1265 -0.08 4.11 30.62
N ILE A 1266 -0.08 2.89 31.17
CA ILE A 1266 -0.54 1.70 30.44
C ILE A 1266 -2.05 1.73 30.22
N GLY A 1267 -2.82 2.28 31.16
CA GLY A 1267 -4.25 2.55 31.00
C GLY A 1267 -4.53 3.48 29.83
N TYR A 1268 -3.79 4.58 29.71
CA TYR A 1268 -3.87 5.44 28.54
C TYR A 1268 -3.36 4.72 27.27
N MET A 1269 -2.24 4.01 27.33
CA MET A 1269 -1.71 3.26 26.17
C MET A 1269 -2.64 2.13 25.72
N ARG A 1270 -3.61 1.68 26.52
CA ARG A 1270 -4.63 0.68 26.13
C ARG A 1270 -5.95 1.31 25.68
N THR A 1271 -6.06 2.64 25.67
CA THR A 1271 -7.24 3.33 25.10
C THR A 1271 -7.36 3.05 23.61
N THR A 1272 -8.55 3.29 23.05
CA THR A 1272 -8.82 3.24 21.61
C THR A 1272 -9.05 4.63 20.99
N LYS A 1273 -9.00 5.70 21.79
CA LYS A 1273 -9.18 7.09 21.37
C LYS A 1273 -8.31 8.03 22.21
N GLN A 1274 -8.06 9.24 21.68
CA GLN A 1274 -7.35 10.28 22.40
C GLN A 1274 -8.12 10.64 23.68
N THR A 1275 -7.47 10.58 24.83
CA THR A 1275 -8.09 10.98 26.11
C THR A 1275 -7.87 12.47 26.32
N GLU A 1276 -8.83 13.24 26.81
CA GLU A 1276 -8.58 14.66 27.13
C GLU A 1276 -7.45 14.82 28.16
N LEU A 1277 -6.67 15.90 28.03
CA LEU A 1277 -5.71 16.26 29.07
C LEU A 1277 -6.48 16.70 30.32
N PRO A 1278 -6.00 16.38 31.53
CA PRO A 1278 -6.55 16.92 32.77
C PRO A 1278 -6.57 18.45 32.69
N LYS A 1279 -7.72 19.05 33.02
CA LYS A 1279 -7.90 20.51 33.04
C LYS A 1279 -6.99 21.17 34.06
#